data_AF-A0A916HSS0-F1
#
_entry.id   AF-A0A916HSS0-F1
#
_cell.length_a   1.000
_cell.length_b   1.000
_cell.length_c   1.000
_cell.angle_alpha   90.00
_cell.angle_beta   90.00
_cell.angle_gamma   90.00
#
_symmetry.space_group_name_H-M   'P 1'
#
loop_
_entity.id
_entity.type
_entity.pdbx_description
1 polymer ?
#
loop_
_entity_poly.entity_id
_entity_poly.type
_entity_poly.pdbx_seq_one_letter_code
_entity_poly.pdbx_strand_id
1 'polypeptide(L)'
;MAFRLIGPDLPASPSEGPAARLLSNGTLHTLVTGDGTGFTAFGWRRVTDWTPDAVEEGGGTFVFLRDEDEGGAWSFGRAPIRSNLARTSARSEPGRVRLERSEREIEASCEIVVSPDASLELRQLRVRNASSRTRRLSITTCFGIVLHHPGAHAGHPAFSKLFVETEVDPAAGLLLARRRPRERSEETLALAHALFGPGEASYETDRARFLGRGRSLARPAALDPGAELSGTVGNVLDPVASVRRTLSLAPGEKACWLAVVSVATDRGEARRLALTAERPGAFDETRRAARDRIEAERAKRKLETAEAEYLEALLGRMLVGARGLRADPDVHRRVHGSPDDLWIFGIPPDAPLAVIEPGPNAAVLAGELAVAIDYWSALGVGVRGLALSRETPASTAVVVPPADAPANALDSARACARLVLRDGWPLLESTAMPAAAPRAIEATPSGVGTFAASGERLDLENGRGGFAREGHEYVVRVGEGASREALPPAPWAQVIANPGFGVVVSERGAAHTFAANSREHRLTPWSNDPVADPHGEALWIRDDDAGVFWSPQPGPTPGEGGYEVRHGLGVSVWRHTSRELEQETTLLVAPDAPAALVRISLRNASSRRRRLSLFAYRRLVLGVLPEEIAHATVVEARDDGRSLRARNGLAGVFAGRVAFSAVAAPPGAHVESGADRASFVGAGGSLAAPRAIGFDERLDGRTGAGLDPCFAHRVAIELAPGASETCVFVLGEAEDGNTADCLAARFASREAFDRTLDAVRADWGRTLDAVRIETPLQGLDRLVNGWLPYQVLSCRLHARTAFYQSGGAFGFRDQLQDASALALVRPDLTREQILLHAAHQFVEGDVLHWWHPPADRGTRTRFSDDLLWLPWVVARYVETTGDAALLDARVGFVKARLLADGEDEAYLPTERAGVEASVFEHCCLAIERSLAVGAHGIPLMGTGDWNDGMNRVGREGRGESVWMAFFLADVLRGFEPLCEARGEAGRAARYAAHRSALARAVEANAWDGAWYRRAWFDDGTPLGTADAEECRIDLLPQAWSVISGLAERERADRAMSSALAELLLPEGRLLRLLTPPFDESPHDPGYIQGYVPGIRENGGQYTHAATWAIRALAELDRRDEAFSLLETLLPVTHARSLDEIDIYRVEPYVVAADVYAVAPHVGRGGWTWYTGSAGWLYRVVVESLLGLSIEAGRRIVLRPRIPDAWPGFTLELKLPAGATRYGIRVSNPHGRAARVVRAVVDATAIAPENGAAAWPIVADGALHEVRIELGPEAS
;
A
#
# COMPACT_ATOMS: atom_id res chain seq x y z
N MET A 1 38.19 20.41 -30.50
CA MET A 1 37.45 21.66 -30.24
C MET A 1 37.58 21.98 -28.77
N ALA A 2 37.91 23.22 -28.40
CA ALA A 2 37.82 23.64 -27.01
C ALA A 2 36.34 23.70 -26.64
N PHE A 3 35.96 22.99 -25.57
CA PHE A 3 34.67 23.13 -24.92
C PHE A 3 34.58 24.59 -24.46
N ARG A 4 33.69 25.38 -25.07
CA ARG A 4 33.41 26.76 -24.66
C ARG A 4 31.91 26.88 -24.60
N LEU A 5 31.34 26.46 -23.47
CA LEU A 5 29.91 26.55 -23.21
C LEU A 5 29.36 28.01 -23.23
N ILE A 6 30.24 29.03 -23.25
CA ILE A 6 29.93 30.30 -22.57
C ILE A 6 30.46 31.54 -23.31
N GLY A 7 29.57 32.51 -23.62
CA GLY A 7 29.90 33.87 -24.06
C GLY A 7 30.32 34.82 -22.92
N PRO A 8 30.79 36.05 -23.20
CA PRO A 8 31.42 36.95 -22.22
C PRO A 8 30.51 37.54 -21.12
N ASP A 9 29.19 37.30 -21.17
CA ASP A 9 28.22 37.83 -20.21
C ASP A 9 27.62 36.72 -19.34
N LEU A 10 28.40 36.16 -18.41
CA LEU A 10 27.82 35.48 -17.25
C LEU A 10 27.93 36.37 -16.00
N PRO A 11 26.83 36.54 -15.24
CA PRO A 11 26.87 37.17 -13.93
C PRO A 11 27.68 36.33 -12.94
N ALA A 12 28.29 37.00 -11.96
CA ALA A 12 28.94 36.36 -10.83
C ALA A 12 28.00 35.34 -10.18
N SER A 13 28.57 34.20 -9.75
CA SER A 13 27.94 33.19 -8.89
C SER A 13 26.96 33.84 -7.91
N PRO A 14 25.67 33.44 -7.84
CA PRO A 14 24.78 33.97 -6.83
C PRO A 14 25.35 33.65 -5.46
N SER A 15 25.79 34.69 -4.74
CA SER A 15 26.55 34.61 -3.51
C SER A 15 25.74 34.17 -2.27
N GLU A 16 24.60 33.48 -2.45
CA GLU A 16 23.82 32.89 -1.36
C GLU A 16 23.25 31.50 -1.75
N GLY A 17 24.02 30.45 -1.42
CA GLY A 17 23.56 29.06 -1.25
C GLY A 17 23.29 28.23 -2.52
N PRO A 18 23.83 27.00 -2.66
CA PRO A 18 23.58 26.19 -3.84
C PRO A 18 22.18 25.55 -3.82
N ALA A 19 21.52 25.57 -4.99
CA ALA A 19 20.63 24.49 -5.43
C ALA A 19 21.34 23.12 -5.28
N ALA A 20 20.62 22.01 -5.20
CA ALA A 20 21.15 20.69 -4.82
C ALA A 20 22.52 20.31 -5.44
N ARG A 21 23.36 19.60 -4.66
CA ARG A 21 24.73 19.22 -5.05
C ARG A 21 24.97 17.74 -4.85
N LEU A 22 25.67 17.14 -5.82
CA LEU A 22 26.01 15.73 -5.80
C LEU A 22 27.48 15.54 -5.39
N LEU A 23 27.71 14.75 -4.35
CA LEU A 23 29.02 14.28 -3.92
C LEU A 23 29.17 12.83 -4.38
N SER A 24 30.27 12.46 -5.03
CA SER A 24 30.36 11.14 -5.66
C SER A 24 31.77 10.63 -5.85
N ASN A 25 31.93 9.30 -5.78
CA ASN A 25 33.11 8.58 -6.24
C ASN A 25 32.83 7.71 -7.48
N GLY A 26 31.71 7.94 -8.17
CA GLY A 26 31.24 7.18 -9.33
C GLY A 26 30.39 5.95 -8.97
N THR A 27 30.62 5.32 -7.82
CA THR A 27 29.83 4.18 -7.34
C THR A 27 28.87 4.61 -6.23
N LEU A 28 29.39 5.15 -5.13
CA LEU A 28 28.60 5.78 -4.08
C LEU A 28 28.43 7.27 -4.40
N HIS A 29 27.20 7.76 -4.32
CA HIS A 29 26.92 9.18 -4.46
C HIS A 29 25.83 9.66 -3.51
N THR A 30 25.97 10.92 -3.10
CA THR A 30 25.11 11.58 -2.13
C THR A 30 24.65 12.92 -2.68
N LEU A 31 23.35 13.08 -2.88
CA LEU A 31 22.72 14.37 -3.19
C LEU A 31 22.44 15.10 -1.88
N VAL A 32 22.80 16.39 -1.80
CA VAL A 32 22.48 17.26 -0.67
C VAL A 32 21.87 18.57 -1.19
N THR A 33 20.68 18.92 -0.73
CA THR A 33 20.00 20.18 -1.07
C THR A 33 20.50 21.33 -0.19
N GLY A 34 20.23 22.58 -0.59
CA GLY A 34 20.52 23.75 0.23
C GLY A 34 19.81 23.76 1.58
N ASP A 35 18.67 23.06 1.70
CA ASP A 35 17.94 22.88 2.95
C ASP A 35 18.48 21.73 3.81
N GLY A 36 19.43 20.93 3.28
CA GLY A 36 20.02 19.78 3.96
C GLY A 36 19.26 18.47 3.80
N THR A 37 18.28 18.41 2.88
CA THR A 37 17.61 17.18 2.44
C THR A 37 18.46 16.48 1.38
N GLY A 38 18.00 15.33 0.90
CA GLY A 38 18.66 14.58 -0.18
C GLY A 38 18.92 13.13 0.21
N PHE A 39 19.83 12.48 -0.49
CA PHE A 39 19.90 11.03 -0.46
C PHE A 39 21.27 10.45 -0.71
N THR A 40 21.46 9.18 -0.34
CA THR A 40 22.64 8.37 -0.64
C THR A 40 22.24 7.18 -1.53
N ALA A 41 23.04 6.86 -2.53
CA ALA A 41 22.82 5.75 -3.46
C ALA A 41 24.13 5.04 -3.82
N PHE A 42 24.03 3.75 -4.15
CA PHE A 42 25.13 2.87 -4.56
C PHE A 42 24.82 2.31 -5.96
N GLY A 43 25.50 2.84 -6.97
CA GLY A 43 25.09 2.68 -8.37
C GLY A 43 23.66 3.19 -8.55
N TRP A 44 22.81 2.38 -9.15
CA TRP A 44 21.39 2.71 -9.35
C TRP A 44 20.50 2.42 -8.12
N ARG A 45 21.02 1.73 -7.09
CA ARG A 45 20.26 1.33 -5.90
C ARG A 45 20.24 2.47 -4.87
N ARG A 46 19.07 2.80 -4.31
CA ARG A 46 18.95 3.77 -3.21
C ARG A 46 19.37 3.13 -1.90
N VAL A 47 20.18 3.85 -1.12
CA VAL A 47 20.61 3.42 0.23
C VAL A 47 19.68 4.02 1.26
N THR A 48 19.43 5.34 1.16
CA THR A 48 18.56 6.09 2.08
C THR A 48 17.29 6.58 1.40
N ASP A 49 16.19 6.62 2.14
CA ASP A 49 14.89 7.06 1.64
C ASP A 49 14.85 8.57 1.38
N TRP A 50 14.31 8.95 0.22
CA TRP A 50 14.06 10.33 -0.21
C TRP A 50 13.39 10.32 -1.58
N THR A 51 12.32 11.10 -1.70
CA THR A 51 11.59 11.36 -2.96
C THR A 51 11.72 12.84 -3.31
N PRO A 52 12.03 13.19 -4.58
CA PRO A 52 12.03 14.58 -5.03
C PRO A 52 10.64 15.22 -4.88
N ASP A 53 10.51 16.21 -4.01
CA ASP A 53 9.31 17.03 -3.88
C ASP A 53 9.69 18.46 -3.51
N ALA A 54 9.75 19.35 -4.51
CA ALA A 54 10.19 20.73 -4.34
C ALA A 54 9.25 21.61 -3.48
N VAL A 55 8.09 21.10 -3.06
CA VAL A 55 7.13 21.85 -2.24
C VAL A 55 7.20 21.44 -0.78
N GLU A 56 7.20 20.13 -0.47
CA GLU A 56 7.09 19.64 0.92
C GLU A 56 8.41 19.07 1.48
N GLU A 57 9.38 18.69 0.62
CA GLU A 57 10.71 18.13 0.97
C GLU A 57 10.78 17.32 2.28
N GLY A 58 10.19 16.12 2.32
CA GLY A 58 9.96 15.37 3.56
C GLY A 58 11.01 14.34 4.00
N GLY A 59 11.93 13.92 3.13
CA GLY A 59 12.87 12.80 3.38
C GLY A 59 14.35 13.18 3.45
N GLY A 60 15.20 12.22 3.79
CA GLY A 60 16.66 12.31 3.68
C GLY A 60 17.45 11.93 4.93
N THR A 61 18.74 12.26 4.92
CA THR A 61 19.68 11.98 6.02
C THR A 61 19.86 13.19 6.91
N PHE A 62 19.23 13.14 8.08
CA PHE A 62 19.15 14.26 9.00
C PHE A 62 20.02 14.07 10.25
N VAL A 63 20.48 15.21 10.78
CA VAL A 63 21.15 15.31 12.06
C VAL A 63 20.41 16.36 12.88
N PHE A 64 19.93 15.93 14.05
CA PHE A 64 19.20 16.74 15.00
C PHE A 64 20.09 17.11 16.18
N LEU A 65 19.88 18.33 16.67
CA LEU A 65 20.39 18.88 17.91
C LEU A 65 19.20 19.10 18.84
N ARG A 66 19.31 18.67 20.09
CA ARG A 66 18.34 19.03 21.14
C ARG A 66 19.06 19.57 22.36
N ASP A 67 18.54 20.67 22.89
CA ASP A 67 18.87 21.12 24.24
C ASP A 67 18.06 20.31 25.25
N GLU A 68 18.76 19.56 26.08
CA GLU A 68 18.18 18.65 27.07
C GLU A 68 17.63 19.36 28.31
N ASP A 69 18.02 20.62 28.52
CA ASP A 69 17.63 21.42 29.68
C ASP A 69 16.51 22.40 29.31
N GLU A 70 16.54 22.99 28.12
CA GLU A 70 15.49 23.89 27.60
C GLU A 70 14.44 23.19 26.71
N GLY A 71 14.67 21.95 26.31
CA GLY A 71 13.72 21.14 25.52
C GLY A 71 13.59 21.52 24.04
N GLY A 72 14.40 22.45 23.52
CA GLY A 72 14.36 22.84 22.10
C GLY A 72 15.12 21.89 21.19
N ALA A 73 14.52 21.46 20.08
CA ALA A 73 15.17 20.66 19.05
C ALA A 73 15.20 21.37 17.68
N TRP A 74 16.28 21.17 16.92
CA TRP A 74 16.45 21.68 15.57
C TRP A 74 17.38 20.79 14.74
N SER A 75 17.40 20.96 13.42
CA SER A 75 18.26 20.22 12.49
C SER A 75 19.53 21.01 12.13
N PHE A 76 20.62 20.35 11.74
CA PHE A 76 21.83 21.03 11.24
C PHE A 76 21.57 21.81 9.95
N GLY A 77 20.76 21.25 9.04
CA GLY A 77 20.22 21.93 7.88
C GLY A 77 18.95 22.72 8.21
N ARG A 78 18.39 23.42 7.22
CA ARG A 78 17.12 24.17 7.40
C ARG A 78 15.93 23.21 7.55
N ALA A 79 15.92 22.11 6.82
CA ALA A 79 14.95 21.02 6.95
C ALA A 79 15.49 19.90 7.88
N PRO A 80 14.61 19.09 8.47
CA PRO A 80 13.15 19.16 8.40
C PRO A 80 12.55 20.10 9.47
N ILE A 81 13.35 20.56 10.45
CA ILE A 81 12.91 21.48 11.51
C ILE A 81 13.27 22.92 11.11
N ARG A 82 12.34 23.56 10.39
CA ARG A 82 12.47 24.95 9.94
C ARG A 82 12.20 25.92 11.11
N SER A 83 13.06 26.92 11.27
CA SER A 83 12.95 27.96 12.30
C SER A 83 13.20 29.33 11.70
N ASN A 84 12.40 30.33 12.09
CA ASN A 84 12.62 31.73 11.72
C ASN A 84 13.68 32.42 12.60
N LEU A 85 14.09 31.80 13.70
CA LEU A 85 15.12 32.32 14.61
C LEU A 85 16.54 31.93 14.18
N ALA A 86 16.67 30.94 13.29
CA ALA A 86 17.95 30.39 12.87
C ALA A 86 18.62 31.23 11.80
N ARG A 87 19.95 31.39 11.90
CA ARG A 87 20.79 31.79 10.76
C ARG A 87 21.36 30.53 10.13
N THR A 88 20.97 30.23 8.90
CA THR A 88 21.42 29.04 8.16
C THR A 88 22.22 29.43 6.94
N SER A 89 23.29 28.70 6.62
CA SER A 89 23.97 28.79 5.34
C SER A 89 24.32 27.41 4.80
N ALA A 90 24.30 27.26 3.48
CA ALA A 90 24.78 26.07 2.79
C ALA A 90 25.82 26.51 1.76
N ARG A 91 26.96 25.83 1.69
CA ARG A 91 28.05 26.12 0.75
C ARG A 91 28.51 24.83 0.10
N SER A 92 28.82 24.90 -1.19
CA SER A 92 29.43 23.79 -1.92
C SER A 92 30.84 24.18 -2.32
N GLU A 93 31.74 23.23 -2.21
CA GLU A 93 33.11 23.27 -2.73
C GLU A 93 33.35 21.97 -3.51
N PRO A 94 34.39 21.88 -4.37
CA PRO A 94 34.70 20.62 -5.04
C PRO A 94 34.86 19.47 -4.03
N GLY A 95 34.03 18.43 -4.18
CA GLY A 95 34.02 17.25 -3.32
C GLY A 95 33.42 17.44 -1.92
N ARG A 96 32.78 18.57 -1.60
CA ARG A 96 32.26 18.86 -0.25
C ARG A 96 31.02 19.75 -0.24
N VAL A 97 30.06 19.42 0.63
CA VAL A 97 28.98 20.33 1.02
C VAL A 97 29.12 20.67 2.50
N ARG A 98 28.96 21.94 2.85
CA ARG A 98 28.96 22.43 4.23
C ARG A 98 27.63 23.09 4.55
N LEU A 99 26.99 22.63 5.62
CA LEU A 99 25.81 23.24 6.22
C LEU A 99 26.23 23.92 7.53
N GLU A 100 25.73 25.12 7.77
CA GLU A 100 25.97 25.88 9.00
C GLU A 100 24.65 26.41 9.53
N ARG A 101 24.45 26.31 10.85
CA ARG A 101 23.30 26.86 11.55
C ARG A 101 23.72 27.47 12.87
N SER A 102 23.25 28.68 13.15
CA SER A 102 23.33 29.27 14.48
C SER A 102 21.91 29.54 14.99
N GLU A 103 21.59 28.96 16.15
CA GLU A 103 20.29 29.09 16.80
C GLU A 103 20.44 28.89 18.31
N ARG A 104 19.71 29.69 19.11
CA ARG A 104 19.73 29.61 20.59
C ARG A 104 21.13 29.63 21.20
N GLU A 105 22.00 30.48 20.65
CA GLU A 105 23.40 30.63 21.07
C GLU A 105 24.23 29.33 20.94
N ILE A 106 23.81 28.41 20.07
CA ILE A 106 24.58 27.25 19.66
C ILE A 106 24.99 27.45 18.20
N GLU A 107 26.28 27.32 17.92
CA GLU A 107 26.82 27.32 16.56
C GLU A 107 27.06 25.86 16.15
N ALA A 108 26.47 25.43 15.04
CA ALA A 108 26.59 24.07 14.52
C ALA A 108 27.00 24.08 13.04
N SER A 109 27.85 23.14 12.64
CA SER A 109 28.20 22.92 11.24
C SER A 109 28.33 21.45 10.90
N CYS A 110 27.85 21.05 9.72
CA CYS A 110 27.97 19.71 9.15
C CYS A 110 28.74 19.79 7.83
N GLU A 111 29.89 19.13 7.75
CA GLU A 111 30.65 18.98 6.52
C GLU A 111 30.49 17.57 5.96
N ILE A 112 30.05 17.44 4.71
CA ILE A 112 29.69 16.19 4.06
C ILE A 112 30.67 15.92 2.92
N VAL A 113 31.24 14.72 2.89
CA VAL A 113 32.14 14.24 1.83
C VAL A 113 31.85 12.77 1.51
N VAL A 114 32.16 12.36 0.27
CA VAL A 114 32.16 10.96 -0.16
C VAL A 114 33.61 10.54 -0.44
N SER A 115 34.03 9.40 0.10
CA SER A 115 35.39 8.92 -0.09
C SER A 115 35.66 8.54 -1.55
N PRO A 116 36.76 9.00 -2.17
CA PRO A 116 37.08 8.66 -3.55
C PRO A 116 37.49 7.19 -3.74
N ASP A 117 37.94 6.52 -2.68
CA ASP A 117 38.56 5.19 -2.72
C ASP A 117 37.72 4.11 -2.02
N ALA A 118 36.63 4.50 -1.36
CA ALA A 118 35.76 3.59 -0.62
C ALA A 118 34.30 4.03 -0.71
N SER A 119 33.38 3.06 -0.60
CA SER A 119 31.93 3.30 -0.54
C SER A 119 31.52 3.79 0.85
N LEU A 120 31.97 5.01 1.16
CA LEU A 120 31.90 5.64 2.47
C LEU A 120 31.49 7.12 2.34
N GLU A 121 30.37 7.48 2.95
CA GLU A 121 29.94 8.87 3.18
C GLU A 121 30.29 9.27 4.62
N LEU A 122 30.90 10.45 4.77
CA LEU A 122 31.31 11.00 6.05
C LEU A 122 30.66 12.36 6.28
N ARG A 123 30.11 12.56 7.48
CA ARG A 123 29.57 13.85 7.95
C ARG A 123 30.28 14.27 9.24
N GLN A 124 31.16 15.26 9.16
CA GLN A 124 31.78 15.83 10.34
C GLN A 124 30.86 16.89 10.95
N LEU A 125 30.43 16.65 12.18
CA LEU A 125 29.50 17.49 12.92
C LEU A 125 30.28 18.24 13.98
N ARG A 126 30.24 19.58 13.95
CA ARG A 126 30.88 20.43 14.95
C ARG A 126 29.82 21.28 15.63
N VAL A 127 29.89 21.35 16.95
CA VAL A 127 28.97 22.14 17.78
C VAL A 127 29.79 22.97 18.76
N ARG A 128 29.48 24.26 18.89
CA ARG A 128 30.04 25.16 19.87
C ARG A 128 28.94 25.76 20.72
N ASN A 129 29.12 25.72 22.02
CA ASN A 129 28.30 26.49 22.95
C ASN A 129 28.75 27.95 22.95
N ALA A 130 27.99 28.84 22.30
CA ALA A 130 28.28 30.28 22.28
C ALA A 130 27.60 31.04 23.43
N SER A 131 26.83 30.37 24.28
CA SER A 131 26.19 30.97 25.46
C SER A 131 27.16 31.09 26.64
N SER A 132 26.73 31.83 27.67
CA SER A 132 27.49 32.03 28.92
C SER A 132 27.29 30.93 29.96
N ARG A 133 26.46 29.93 29.68
CA ARG A 133 26.12 28.82 30.61
C ARG A 133 26.45 27.47 30.01
N THR A 134 26.65 26.46 30.85
CA THR A 134 26.78 25.07 30.40
C THR A 134 25.48 24.61 29.74
N ARG A 135 25.59 23.86 28.64
CA ARG A 135 24.45 23.35 27.87
C ARG A 135 24.55 21.83 27.74
N ARG A 136 23.53 21.11 28.19
CA ARG A 136 23.41 19.67 27.94
C ARG A 136 22.71 19.46 26.60
N LEU A 137 23.42 18.87 25.64
CA LEU A 137 22.96 18.72 24.27
C LEU A 137 22.93 17.25 23.87
N SER A 138 21.96 16.85 23.05
CA SER A 138 22.00 15.59 22.32
C SER A 138 22.11 15.79 20.81
N ILE A 139 22.89 14.92 20.18
CA ILE A 139 23.04 14.80 18.73
C ILE A 139 22.38 13.50 18.32
N THR A 140 21.44 13.57 17.38
CA THR A 140 20.72 12.38 16.88
C THR A 140 20.79 12.33 15.36
N THR A 141 21.35 11.26 14.78
CA THR A 141 21.25 10.98 13.34
C THR A 141 19.95 10.24 13.04
N CYS A 142 19.40 10.40 11.83
CA CYS A 142 18.21 9.67 11.40
C CYS A 142 18.10 9.61 9.87
N PHE A 143 17.85 8.42 9.31
CA PHE A 143 17.41 8.22 7.93
C PHE A 143 16.67 6.90 7.74
N GLY A 144 15.72 6.86 6.80
CA GLY A 144 15.05 5.62 6.40
C GLY A 144 15.95 4.75 5.52
N ILE A 145 15.87 3.42 5.67
CA ILE A 145 16.71 2.44 4.97
C ILE A 145 15.96 1.87 3.75
N VAL A 146 16.60 1.84 2.57
CA VAL A 146 16.00 1.32 1.32
C VAL A 146 16.72 0.08 0.78
N LEU A 147 18.01 0.21 0.44
CA LEU A 147 18.88 -0.86 -0.08
C LEU A 147 18.33 -1.57 -1.35
N HIS A 148 17.63 -0.85 -2.22
CA HIS A 148 16.91 -1.43 -3.37
C HIS A 148 16.68 -0.44 -4.52
N HIS A 149 16.05 -0.88 -5.62
CA HIS A 149 15.62 0.00 -6.72
C HIS A 149 14.67 1.10 -6.22
N PRO A 150 14.88 2.38 -6.56
CA PRO A 150 14.01 3.49 -6.14
C PRO A 150 12.54 3.26 -6.53
N GLY A 151 12.26 2.95 -7.80
CA GLY A 151 10.89 2.76 -8.28
C GLY A 151 10.17 1.58 -7.61
N ALA A 152 10.86 0.48 -7.33
CA ALA A 152 10.26 -0.65 -6.63
C ALA A 152 9.99 -0.33 -5.16
N HIS A 153 10.85 0.46 -4.51
CA HIS A 153 10.59 0.96 -3.17
C HIS A 153 9.39 1.92 -3.15
N ALA A 154 9.38 2.95 -4.01
CA ALA A 154 8.32 3.95 -4.10
C ALA A 154 6.96 3.34 -4.46
N GLY A 155 6.95 2.31 -5.32
CA GLY A 155 5.73 1.60 -5.71
C GLY A 155 5.08 0.80 -4.59
N HIS A 156 5.84 0.30 -3.60
CA HIS A 156 5.30 -0.41 -2.43
C HIS A 156 6.26 -0.40 -1.20
N PRO A 157 6.42 0.74 -0.50
CA PRO A 157 7.43 0.89 0.55
C PRO A 157 7.33 -0.14 1.68
N ALA A 158 6.12 -0.40 2.20
CA ALA A 158 5.90 -1.36 3.28
C ALA A 158 6.36 -2.79 2.92
N PHE A 159 6.12 -3.24 1.69
CA PHE A 159 6.57 -4.56 1.21
C PHE A 159 8.08 -4.60 0.99
N SER A 160 8.64 -3.55 0.37
CA SER A 160 10.09 -3.43 0.15
C SER A 160 10.88 -3.56 1.45
N LYS A 161 10.36 -3.01 2.56
CA LYS A 161 10.96 -3.02 3.90
C LYS A 161 10.93 -4.38 4.60
N LEU A 162 10.03 -5.29 4.24
CA LEU A 162 9.96 -6.64 4.83
C LEU A 162 11.19 -7.52 4.55
N PHE A 163 12.04 -7.09 3.61
CA PHE A 163 13.29 -7.76 3.25
C PHE A 163 14.52 -7.10 3.89
N VAL A 164 14.36 -6.13 4.79
CA VAL A 164 15.47 -5.44 5.43
C VAL A 164 15.59 -5.90 6.88
N GLU A 165 16.76 -6.43 7.23
CA GLU A 165 17.13 -6.77 8.59
C GLU A 165 18.02 -5.69 9.17
N THR A 166 17.86 -5.40 10.46
CA THR A 166 18.73 -4.46 11.17
C THR A 166 19.32 -5.11 12.42
N GLU A 167 20.50 -4.65 12.83
CA GLU A 167 21.29 -5.16 13.94
C GLU A 167 22.07 -3.99 14.56
N VAL A 168 22.47 -4.11 15.82
CA VAL A 168 23.42 -3.19 16.45
C VAL A 168 24.62 -3.99 16.96
N ASP A 169 25.82 -3.49 16.72
CA ASP A 169 27.10 -3.91 17.32
C ASP A 169 27.53 -2.81 18.31
N PRO A 170 27.11 -2.87 19.59
CA PRO A 170 27.39 -1.81 20.56
C PRO A 170 28.89 -1.68 20.86
N ALA A 171 29.65 -2.78 20.76
CA ALA A 171 31.09 -2.80 21.02
C ALA A 171 31.86 -1.99 19.96
N ALA A 172 31.42 -2.07 18.70
CA ALA A 172 31.96 -1.25 17.61
C ALA A 172 31.27 0.11 17.46
N GLY A 173 30.16 0.35 18.16
CA GLY A 173 29.37 1.58 18.04
C GLY A 173 28.60 1.70 16.71
N LEU A 174 28.18 0.56 16.14
CA LEU A 174 27.60 0.48 14.78
C LEU A 174 26.15 0.00 14.79
N LEU A 175 25.36 0.57 13.89
CA LEU A 175 24.07 0.04 13.46
C LEU A 175 24.27 -0.56 12.07
N LEU A 176 23.90 -1.83 11.90
CA LEU A 176 24.02 -2.58 10.66
C LEU A 176 22.64 -2.81 10.06
N ALA A 177 22.56 -2.83 8.73
CA ALA A 177 21.39 -3.34 8.03
C ALA A 177 21.79 -4.10 6.77
N ARG A 178 20.98 -5.07 6.37
CA ARG A 178 21.15 -5.78 5.09
C ARG A 178 19.80 -6.06 4.47
N ARG A 179 19.77 -6.11 3.14
CA ARG A 179 18.62 -6.64 2.41
C ARG A 179 18.78 -8.15 2.24
N ARG A 180 17.77 -8.92 2.63
CA ARG A 180 17.67 -10.35 2.35
C ARG A 180 17.41 -10.56 0.85
N PRO A 181 18.13 -11.48 0.19
CA PRO A 181 17.88 -11.79 -1.21
C PRO A 181 16.54 -12.51 -1.38
N ARG A 182 15.83 -12.22 -2.48
CA ARG A 182 14.66 -12.98 -2.95
C ARG A 182 15.07 -14.22 -3.73
N GLU A 183 16.30 -14.23 -4.24
CA GLU A 183 16.91 -15.35 -4.94
C GLU A 183 18.40 -15.46 -4.62
N ARG A 184 18.96 -16.67 -4.62
CA ARG A 184 20.37 -16.89 -4.26
C ARG A 184 21.38 -16.11 -5.12
N SER A 185 21.03 -15.80 -6.37
CA SER A 185 21.84 -15.01 -7.29
C SER A 185 21.70 -13.50 -7.12
N GLU A 186 20.74 -13.02 -6.34
CA GLU A 186 20.49 -11.58 -6.17
C GLU A 186 21.64 -10.95 -5.39
N GLU A 187 22.33 -10.01 -6.04
CA GLU A 187 23.29 -9.16 -5.36
C GLU A 187 22.55 -8.14 -4.49
N THR A 188 22.61 -8.33 -3.18
CA THR A 188 22.01 -7.43 -2.20
C THR A 188 23.02 -6.43 -1.65
N LEU A 189 22.53 -5.44 -0.91
CA LEU A 189 23.36 -4.44 -0.24
C LEU A 189 23.28 -4.59 1.28
N ALA A 190 24.40 -4.27 1.91
CA ALA A 190 24.52 -4.06 3.34
C ALA A 190 25.02 -2.64 3.63
N LEU A 191 24.62 -2.16 4.79
CA LEU A 191 24.83 -0.82 5.32
C LEU A 191 25.49 -0.95 6.70
N ALA A 192 26.47 -0.10 7.01
CA ALA A 192 26.83 0.21 8.39
C ALA A 192 26.73 1.73 8.64
N HIS A 193 26.10 2.09 9.74
CA HIS A 193 25.96 3.46 10.21
C HIS A 193 26.60 3.63 11.58
N ALA A 194 27.35 4.72 11.76
CA ALA A 194 27.94 5.10 13.03
C ALA A 194 27.72 6.60 13.29
N LEU A 195 27.73 6.95 14.58
CA LEU A 195 27.97 8.32 15.04
C LEU A 195 29.15 8.23 16.02
N PHE A 196 30.37 8.47 15.57
CA PHE A 196 31.56 8.44 16.44
C PHE A 196 31.75 9.80 17.11
N GLY A 197 32.16 9.81 18.38
CA GLY A 197 32.42 11.04 19.14
C GLY A 197 32.03 10.93 20.62
N PRO A 198 32.05 12.05 21.36
CA PRO A 198 31.78 12.07 22.79
C PRO A 198 30.32 11.74 23.14
N GLY A 199 30.11 11.24 24.36
CA GLY A 199 28.81 10.80 24.91
C GLY A 199 28.52 9.32 24.63
N GLU A 200 27.72 8.68 25.49
CA GLU A 200 27.28 7.29 25.26
C GLU A 200 26.26 7.22 24.11
N ALA A 201 26.30 6.13 23.35
CA ALA A 201 25.42 5.91 22.19
C ALA A 201 24.16 5.13 22.59
N SER A 202 23.01 5.58 22.09
CA SER A 202 21.76 4.84 22.08
C SER A 202 21.26 4.70 20.64
N TYR A 203 20.43 3.68 20.38
CA TYR A 203 20.04 3.27 19.05
C TYR A 203 18.52 3.14 18.92
N GLU A 204 18.03 3.35 17.72
CA GLU A 204 16.64 3.07 17.34
C GLU A 204 16.66 2.55 15.90
N THR A 205 16.07 1.36 15.69
CA THR A 205 15.86 0.82 14.35
C THR A 205 14.39 0.82 13.94
N ASP A 206 13.43 1.04 14.85
CA ASP A 206 12.01 1.13 14.53
C ASP A 206 11.58 2.59 14.26
N ARG A 207 11.28 2.91 13.00
CA ARG A 207 10.83 4.24 12.59
C ARG A 207 9.52 4.64 13.26
N ALA A 208 8.64 3.68 13.57
CA ALA A 208 7.38 3.95 14.25
C ALA A 208 7.62 4.46 15.67
N ARG A 209 8.64 3.92 16.36
CA ARG A 209 9.07 4.39 17.69
C ARG A 209 9.79 5.73 17.61
N PHE A 210 10.60 5.95 16.57
CA PHE A 210 11.31 7.22 16.38
C PHE A 210 10.35 8.40 16.12
N LEU A 211 9.43 8.23 15.17
CA LEU A 211 8.52 9.30 14.75
C LEU A 211 7.34 9.46 15.71
N GLY A 212 6.72 8.37 16.15
CA GLY A 212 5.40 8.37 16.81
C GLY A 212 4.25 8.50 15.80
N ARG A 213 3.08 7.93 16.13
CA ARG A 213 1.92 7.88 15.22
C ARG A 213 1.43 9.30 14.86
N GLY A 214 1.19 9.54 13.57
CA GLY A 214 0.65 10.79 13.04
C GLY A 214 1.65 11.95 12.99
N ARG A 215 2.94 11.68 13.25
CA ARG A 215 4.02 12.67 13.31
C ARG A 215 4.93 12.55 12.09
N SER A 216 5.82 13.53 11.91
CA SER A 216 6.77 13.60 10.80
C SER A 216 8.18 13.89 11.31
N LEU A 217 9.17 13.84 10.42
CA LEU A 217 10.56 14.20 10.74
C LEU A 217 10.72 15.67 11.18
N ALA A 218 9.73 16.54 10.92
CA ALA A 218 9.73 17.92 11.43
C ALA A 218 9.33 18.01 12.91
N ARG A 219 8.68 16.98 13.47
CA ARG A 219 8.26 16.92 14.87
C ARG A 219 8.24 15.46 15.38
N PRO A 220 9.35 14.71 15.38
CA PRO A 220 9.36 13.31 15.80
C PRO A 220 9.24 13.18 17.32
N ALA A 221 8.59 12.12 17.81
CA ALA A 221 8.41 11.83 19.23
C ALA A 221 9.74 11.63 19.96
N ALA A 222 10.74 11.04 19.28
CA ALA A 222 12.07 10.87 19.84
C ALA A 222 12.75 12.19 20.25
N LEU A 223 12.34 13.34 19.72
CA LEU A 223 12.90 14.66 20.04
C LEU A 223 12.06 15.46 21.03
N ASP A 224 10.99 14.88 21.58
CA ASP A 224 10.20 15.56 22.62
C ASP A 224 11.04 15.81 23.89
N PRO A 225 10.71 16.84 24.69
CA PRO A 225 11.42 17.10 25.94
C PRO A 225 11.44 15.89 26.87
N GLY A 226 12.63 15.45 27.27
CA GLY A 226 12.83 14.30 28.15
C GLY A 226 12.70 12.93 27.47
N ALA A 227 12.44 12.87 26.16
CA ALA A 227 12.36 11.61 25.44
C ALA A 227 13.75 10.96 25.26
N GLU A 228 13.80 9.64 25.44
CA GLU A 228 14.95 8.79 25.09
C GLU A 228 14.61 7.94 23.86
N LEU A 229 15.62 7.44 23.15
CA LEU A 229 15.39 6.41 22.15
C LEU A 229 14.90 5.14 22.85
N SER A 230 13.96 4.41 22.25
CA SER A 230 13.31 3.28 22.93
C SER A 230 14.24 2.08 23.12
N GLY A 231 15.33 2.01 22.36
CA GLY A 231 16.21 0.85 22.30
C GLY A 231 15.64 -0.30 21.48
N THR A 232 14.56 -0.09 20.71
CA THR A 232 14.06 -1.11 19.79
C THR A 232 15.07 -1.31 18.66
N VAL A 233 15.65 -2.50 18.61
CA VAL A 233 16.67 -2.92 17.64
C VAL A 233 16.33 -4.29 17.09
N GLY A 234 16.87 -4.66 15.93
CA GLY A 234 16.67 -6.00 15.34
C GLY A 234 15.71 -6.02 14.16
N ASN A 235 15.02 -7.14 13.97
CA ASN A 235 14.08 -7.32 12.87
C ASN A 235 12.77 -6.55 13.12
N VAL A 236 12.71 -5.35 12.54
CA VAL A 236 11.57 -4.43 12.61
C VAL A 236 10.86 -4.35 11.27
N LEU A 237 9.60 -3.91 11.27
CA LEU A 237 8.78 -3.85 10.05
C LEU A 237 8.90 -2.52 9.30
N ASP A 238 9.49 -1.50 9.94
CA ASP A 238 9.65 -0.16 9.36
C ASP A 238 11.02 0.41 9.77
N PRO A 239 12.10 -0.01 9.09
CA PRO A 239 13.46 0.26 9.54
C PRO A 239 13.89 1.73 9.38
N VAL A 240 14.55 2.25 10.42
CA VAL A 240 15.29 3.52 10.45
C VAL A 240 16.72 3.26 10.93
N ALA A 241 17.67 4.10 10.54
CA ALA A 241 18.98 4.15 11.18
C ALA A 241 19.05 5.41 12.05
N SER A 242 19.02 5.25 13.36
CA SER A 242 19.19 6.38 14.29
C SER A 242 20.15 6.07 15.43
N VAL A 243 21.07 7.00 15.67
CA VAL A 243 22.02 6.95 16.79
C VAL A 243 21.98 8.28 17.52
N ARG A 244 21.83 8.25 18.84
CA ARG A 244 21.86 9.43 19.72
C ARG A 244 23.06 9.40 20.66
N ARG A 245 23.73 10.54 20.81
CA ARG A 245 24.72 10.79 21.88
C ARG A 245 24.40 12.07 22.64
N THR A 246 24.59 12.06 23.94
CA THR A 246 24.33 13.20 24.83
C THR A 246 25.60 13.60 25.58
N LEU A 247 25.84 14.91 25.70
CA LEU A 247 26.97 15.47 26.46
C LEU A 247 26.66 16.86 27.02
N SER A 248 27.50 17.33 27.95
CA SER A 248 27.47 18.71 28.44
C SER A 248 28.62 19.51 27.85
N LEU A 249 28.34 20.73 27.37
CA LEU A 249 29.31 21.68 26.86
C LEU A 249 29.37 22.92 27.75
N ALA A 250 30.54 23.23 28.31
CA ALA A 250 30.81 24.46 29.02
C ALA A 250 30.76 25.69 28.08
N PRO A 251 30.65 26.92 28.61
CA PRO A 251 30.68 28.14 27.82
C PRO A 251 31.91 28.21 26.90
N GLY A 252 31.71 28.40 25.60
CA GLY A 252 32.76 28.46 24.59
C GLY A 252 33.32 27.11 24.14
N GLU A 253 32.97 26.00 24.81
CA GLU A 253 33.44 24.65 24.50
C GLU A 253 32.92 24.17 23.14
N LYS A 254 33.72 23.32 22.49
CA LYS A 254 33.43 22.71 21.19
C LYS A 254 33.49 21.20 21.29
N ALA A 255 32.56 20.52 20.64
CA ALA A 255 32.62 19.09 20.41
C ALA A 255 32.48 18.75 18.93
N CYS A 256 33.02 17.59 18.57
CA CYS A 256 33.03 17.08 17.20
C CYS A 256 32.58 15.62 17.17
N TRP A 257 31.70 15.29 16.24
CA TRP A 257 31.29 13.93 15.91
C TRP A 257 31.54 13.65 14.44
N LEU A 258 31.59 12.37 14.11
CA LEU A 258 31.66 11.87 12.75
C LEU A 258 30.52 10.89 12.53
N ALA A 259 29.53 11.30 11.75
CA ALA A 259 28.52 10.36 11.27
C ALA A 259 29.04 9.67 10.01
N VAL A 260 28.87 8.36 9.95
CA VAL A 260 29.42 7.50 8.91
C VAL A 260 28.30 6.68 8.29
N VAL A 261 28.29 6.58 6.97
CA VAL A 261 27.46 5.62 6.23
C VAL A 261 28.39 4.89 5.26
N SER A 262 28.58 3.58 5.46
CA SER A 262 29.28 2.71 4.52
C SER A 262 28.32 1.73 3.88
N VAL A 263 28.62 1.36 2.64
CA VAL A 263 27.78 0.46 1.85
C VAL A 263 28.66 -0.54 1.13
N ALA A 264 28.27 -1.81 1.16
CA ALA A 264 28.93 -2.88 0.43
C ALA A 264 27.90 -3.96 0.07
N THR A 265 28.32 -4.95 -0.71
CA THR A 265 27.50 -6.14 -1.02
C THR A 265 27.58 -7.21 0.08
N ASP A 266 28.54 -7.07 1.00
CA ASP A 266 28.72 -7.91 2.17
C ASP A 266 28.63 -7.10 3.48
N ARG A 267 27.98 -7.67 4.50
CA ARG A 267 27.82 -7.04 5.82
C ARG A 267 29.16 -6.83 6.51
N GLY A 268 30.06 -7.81 6.44
CA GLY A 268 31.39 -7.73 7.04
C GLY A 268 32.25 -6.62 6.43
N GLU A 269 32.18 -6.47 5.11
CA GLU A 269 32.86 -5.40 4.38
C GLU A 269 32.28 -4.02 4.72
N ALA A 270 30.95 -3.84 4.74
CA ALA A 270 30.33 -2.58 5.15
C ALA A 270 30.79 -2.18 6.57
N ARG A 271 30.78 -3.13 7.51
CA ARG A 271 31.30 -2.95 8.88
C ARG A 271 32.77 -2.53 8.87
N ARG A 272 33.63 -3.24 8.14
CA ARG A 272 35.08 -2.94 8.05
C ARG A 272 35.31 -1.53 7.52
N LEU A 273 34.62 -1.13 6.46
CA LEU A 273 34.73 0.21 5.87
C LEU A 273 34.35 1.31 6.87
N ALA A 274 33.26 1.14 7.62
CA ALA A 274 32.85 2.14 8.62
C ALA A 274 33.92 2.37 9.69
N LEU A 275 34.57 1.30 10.17
CA LEU A 275 35.62 1.38 11.19
C LEU A 275 36.90 2.08 10.70
N THR A 276 37.16 2.11 9.40
CA THR A 276 38.32 2.87 8.87
C THR A 276 38.19 4.37 9.08
N ALA A 277 36.96 4.88 9.24
CA ALA A 277 36.66 6.30 9.41
C ALA A 277 36.95 6.81 10.84
N GLU A 278 37.01 5.92 11.83
CA GLU A 278 37.22 6.28 13.24
C GLU A 278 38.64 6.82 13.51
N ARG A 279 39.60 6.48 12.65
CA ARG A 279 41.00 6.90 12.79
C ARG A 279 41.13 8.44 12.80
N PRO A 280 41.89 9.02 13.75
CA PRO A 280 42.21 10.44 13.75
C PRO A 280 42.77 10.92 12.40
N GLY A 281 42.21 12.01 11.87
CA GLY A 281 42.62 12.60 10.59
C GLY A 281 41.95 12.00 9.34
N ALA A 282 41.25 10.87 9.44
CA ALA A 282 40.63 10.18 8.30
C ALA A 282 39.67 11.09 7.52
N PHE A 283 38.86 11.91 8.21
CA PHE A 283 37.96 12.87 7.56
C PHE A 283 38.71 13.91 6.71
N ASP A 284 39.76 14.52 7.27
CA ASP A 284 40.51 15.58 6.57
C ASP A 284 41.29 15.04 5.36
N GLU A 285 41.81 13.82 5.46
CA GLU A 285 42.40 13.08 4.34
C GLU A 285 41.36 12.79 3.26
N THR A 286 40.21 12.23 3.64
CA THR A 286 39.10 11.93 2.73
C THR A 286 38.59 13.19 2.02
N ARG A 287 38.47 14.30 2.75
CA ARG A 287 38.06 15.59 2.20
C ARG A 287 39.04 16.12 1.15
N ARG A 288 40.35 16.01 1.39
CA ARG A 288 41.37 16.42 0.39
C ARG A 288 41.29 15.52 -0.84
N ALA A 289 41.26 14.20 -0.64
CA ALA A 289 41.21 13.24 -1.74
C ALA A 289 39.92 13.39 -2.58
N ALA A 290 38.77 13.67 -1.96
CA ALA A 290 37.51 13.93 -2.66
C ALA A 290 37.59 15.18 -3.53
N ARG A 291 38.23 16.26 -3.04
CA ARG A 291 38.51 17.47 -3.83
C ARG A 291 39.41 17.14 -5.03
N ASP A 292 40.55 16.50 -4.77
CA ASP A 292 41.55 16.17 -5.79
C ASP A 292 40.93 15.31 -6.91
N ARG A 293 40.07 14.36 -6.54
CA ARG A 293 39.31 13.54 -7.51
C ARG A 293 38.40 14.37 -8.39
N ILE A 294 37.57 15.24 -7.80
CA ILE A 294 36.63 16.07 -8.58
C ILE A 294 37.41 17.01 -9.50
N GLU A 295 38.49 17.62 -9.02
CA GLU A 295 39.37 18.46 -9.84
C GLU A 295 40.03 17.65 -10.98
N ALA A 296 40.44 16.40 -10.72
CA ALA A 296 40.97 15.51 -11.76
C ALA A 296 39.92 15.13 -12.82
N GLU A 297 38.67 14.85 -12.43
CA GLU A 297 37.58 14.55 -13.36
C GLU A 297 37.21 15.76 -14.23
N ARG A 298 37.26 16.97 -13.65
CA ARG A 298 37.11 18.25 -14.39
C ARG A 298 38.26 18.45 -15.38
N ALA A 299 39.50 18.25 -14.94
CA ALA A 299 40.70 18.42 -15.77
C ALA A 299 40.76 17.41 -16.93
N LYS A 300 40.40 16.14 -16.68
CA LYS A 300 40.31 15.08 -17.70
C LYS A 300 39.41 15.46 -18.87
N ARG A 301 38.33 16.20 -18.58
CA ARG A 301 37.34 16.68 -19.56
C ARG A 301 37.60 18.11 -20.05
N LYS A 302 38.68 18.74 -19.57
CA LYS A 302 39.06 20.12 -19.91
C LYS A 302 37.96 21.13 -19.60
N LEU A 303 37.23 20.92 -18.52
CA LEU A 303 36.20 21.84 -18.03
C LEU A 303 36.85 22.96 -17.23
N GLU A 304 36.51 24.21 -17.55
CA GLU A 304 36.84 25.34 -16.67
C GLU A 304 36.02 25.26 -15.36
N THR A 305 36.50 25.89 -14.29
CA THR A 305 35.83 25.83 -12.98
C THR A 305 34.38 26.29 -13.05
N ALA A 306 34.10 27.38 -13.76
CA ALA A 306 32.75 27.92 -13.91
C ALA A 306 31.82 26.96 -14.69
N GLU A 307 32.35 26.30 -15.73
CA GLU A 307 31.61 25.29 -16.52
C GLU A 307 31.23 24.09 -15.65
N ALA A 308 32.19 23.55 -14.88
CA ALA A 308 31.93 22.41 -14.01
C ALA A 308 30.93 22.73 -12.89
N GLU A 309 31.07 23.88 -12.24
CA GLU A 309 30.13 24.33 -11.19
C GLU A 309 28.71 24.52 -11.70
N TYR A 310 28.58 25.01 -12.94
CA TYR A 310 27.31 25.14 -13.65
C TYR A 310 26.70 23.77 -13.94
N LEU A 311 27.47 22.83 -14.54
CA LEU A 311 26.98 21.48 -14.86
C LEU A 311 26.56 20.70 -13.61
N GLU A 312 27.28 20.85 -12.49
CA GLU A 312 26.91 20.25 -11.21
C GLU A 312 25.61 20.85 -10.65
N ALA A 313 25.42 22.17 -10.78
CA ALA A 313 24.21 22.86 -10.31
C ALA A 313 23.00 22.45 -11.13
N LEU A 314 23.20 22.32 -12.45
CA LEU A 314 22.16 21.86 -13.37
C LEU A 314 21.75 20.42 -13.06
N LEU A 315 22.70 19.51 -12.85
CA LEU A 315 22.39 18.13 -12.46
C LEU A 315 21.56 18.08 -11.18
N GLY A 316 21.95 18.83 -10.15
CA GLY A 316 21.18 18.94 -8.92
C GLY A 316 19.73 19.37 -9.15
N ARG A 317 19.52 20.38 -9.99
CA ARG A 317 18.18 20.86 -10.39
C ARG A 317 17.38 19.82 -11.16
N MET A 318 18.02 19.06 -12.05
CA MET A 318 17.37 17.95 -12.75
C MET A 318 16.94 16.84 -11.78
N LEU A 319 17.77 16.52 -10.79
CA LEU A 319 17.49 15.46 -9.81
C LEU A 319 16.37 15.84 -8.82
N VAL A 320 16.24 17.13 -8.47
CA VAL A 320 15.11 17.64 -7.66
C VAL A 320 13.86 17.97 -8.48
N GLY A 321 13.89 17.80 -9.80
CA GLY A 321 12.73 18.00 -10.68
C GLY A 321 12.34 19.47 -10.92
N ALA A 322 13.32 20.37 -11.02
CA ALA A 322 13.08 21.80 -11.21
C ALA A 322 12.24 22.11 -12.47
N ARG A 323 11.11 22.80 -12.31
CA ARG A 323 10.14 23.06 -13.39
C ARG A 323 10.70 23.89 -14.54
N GLY A 324 11.55 24.87 -14.24
CA GLY A 324 12.15 25.75 -15.24
C GLY A 324 13.07 25.06 -16.25
N LEU A 325 13.40 23.77 -16.04
CA LEU A 325 14.20 22.96 -16.97
C LEU A 325 13.36 22.10 -17.91
N ARG A 326 12.05 21.97 -17.64
CA ARG A 326 11.15 21.09 -18.40
C ARG A 326 10.66 21.76 -19.69
N ALA A 327 9.90 20.99 -20.47
CA ALA A 327 9.31 21.46 -21.72
C ALA A 327 8.35 22.64 -21.54
N ASP A 328 8.05 23.30 -22.66
CA ASP A 328 7.04 24.37 -22.68
C ASP A 328 5.68 23.84 -22.20
N PRO A 329 4.89 24.62 -21.44
CA PRO A 329 3.50 24.30 -21.14
C PRO A 329 2.67 23.86 -22.36
N ASP A 330 2.93 24.36 -23.57
CA ASP A 330 2.26 23.92 -24.80
C ASP A 330 2.52 22.46 -25.18
N VAL A 331 3.67 21.88 -24.77
CA VAL A 331 3.93 20.44 -24.94
C VAL A 331 2.97 19.63 -24.09
N HIS A 332 2.82 20.00 -22.81
CA HIS A 332 1.92 19.32 -21.87
C HIS A 332 0.44 19.42 -22.30
N ARG A 333 0.05 20.51 -22.99
CA ARG A 333 -1.31 20.65 -23.53
C ARG A 333 -1.63 19.69 -24.68
N ARG A 334 -0.65 19.37 -25.53
CA ARG A 334 -0.89 18.59 -26.76
C ARG A 334 -0.43 17.13 -26.70
N VAL A 335 0.46 16.78 -25.76
CA VAL A 335 1.01 15.42 -25.66
C VAL A 335 -0.13 14.42 -25.44
N HIS A 336 -0.01 13.26 -26.10
CA HIS A 336 -0.93 12.14 -25.96
C HIS A 336 -0.14 10.83 -26.13
N GLY A 337 0.31 10.25 -25.03
CA GLY A 337 1.21 9.11 -25.01
C GLY A 337 1.46 8.57 -23.59
N SER A 338 2.60 7.94 -23.38
CA SER A 338 3.03 7.37 -22.10
C SER A 338 4.54 7.59 -21.90
N PRO A 339 5.04 7.66 -20.65
CA PRO A 339 6.47 7.54 -20.40
C PRO A 339 7.11 6.31 -21.06
N ASP A 340 6.35 5.21 -21.22
CA ASP A 340 6.80 3.99 -21.91
C ASP A 340 7.15 4.20 -23.39
N ASP A 341 6.66 5.27 -24.04
CA ASP A 341 7.01 5.59 -25.43
C ASP A 341 8.53 5.82 -25.62
N LEU A 342 9.24 6.14 -24.53
CA LEU A 342 10.69 6.33 -24.52
C LEU A 342 11.47 5.06 -24.90
N TRP A 343 10.88 3.87 -24.73
CA TRP A 343 11.50 2.61 -25.14
C TRP A 343 11.77 2.54 -26.64
N ILE A 344 11.00 3.26 -27.48
CA ILE A 344 11.23 3.37 -28.93
C ILE A 344 12.63 3.93 -29.23
N PHE A 345 13.17 4.75 -28.32
CA PHE A 345 14.51 5.34 -28.42
C PHE A 345 15.58 4.56 -27.64
N GLY A 346 15.23 3.42 -27.03
CA GLY A 346 16.10 2.67 -26.13
C GLY A 346 16.35 3.37 -24.79
N ILE A 347 15.45 4.25 -24.36
CA ILE A 347 15.56 5.05 -23.13
C ILE A 347 14.55 4.52 -22.10
N PRO A 348 15.02 4.04 -20.93
CA PRO A 348 14.13 3.67 -19.83
C PRO A 348 13.32 4.88 -19.32
N PRO A 349 12.02 4.73 -19.01
CA PRO A 349 11.17 5.84 -18.57
C PRO A 349 11.60 6.51 -17.26
N ASP A 350 12.29 5.79 -16.38
CA ASP A 350 12.77 6.27 -15.09
C ASP A 350 14.15 6.96 -15.16
N ALA A 351 14.83 6.88 -16.30
CA ALA A 351 16.12 7.52 -16.51
C ALA A 351 15.98 9.06 -16.60
N PRO A 352 16.86 9.85 -15.96
CA PRO A 352 16.90 11.29 -16.19
C PRO A 352 17.18 11.60 -17.67
N LEU A 353 16.23 12.26 -18.33
CA LEU A 353 16.28 12.56 -19.76
C LEU A 353 16.57 14.05 -20.02
N ALA A 354 17.53 14.31 -20.90
CA ALA A 354 17.80 15.61 -21.51
C ALA A 354 17.45 15.57 -23.01
N VAL A 355 16.64 16.52 -23.47
CA VAL A 355 16.18 16.62 -24.86
C VAL A 355 16.73 17.88 -25.52
N ILE A 356 17.22 17.76 -26.76
CA ILE A 356 17.62 18.89 -27.61
C ILE A 356 16.55 19.08 -28.69
N GLU A 357 15.96 20.26 -28.76
CA GLU A 357 15.00 20.65 -29.79
C GLU A 357 15.72 20.94 -31.13
N PRO A 358 15.02 20.79 -32.27
CA PRO A 358 15.59 21.12 -33.57
C PRO A 358 15.89 22.62 -33.67
N GLY A 359 17.09 22.96 -34.14
CA GLY A 359 17.55 24.34 -34.31
C GLY A 359 18.96 24.42 -34.87
N PRO A 360 19.44 25.61 -35.28
CA PRO A 360 20.75 25.79 -35.91
C PRO A 360 21.92 25.41 -34.99
N ASN A 361 21.70 25.43 -33.66
CA ASN A 361 22.71 25.07 -32.66
C ASN A 361 22.63 23.61 -32.21
N ALA A 362 21.70 22.79 -32.72
CA ALA A 362 21.43 21.45 -32.20
C ALA A 362 22.67 20.53 -32.26
N ALA A 363 23.46 20.59 -33.33
CA ALA A 363 24.69 19.79 -33.46
C ALA A 363 25.77 20.22 -32.45
N VAL A 364 25.87 21.53 -32.15
CA VAL A 364 26.80 22.07 -31.15
C VAL A 364 26.35 21.63 -29.75
N LEU A 365 25.08 21.82 -29.42
CA LEU A 365 24.48 21.40 -28.15
C LEU A 365 24.60 19.89 -27.93
N ALA A 366 24.49 19.07 -28.98
CA ALA A 366 24.68 17.62 -28.87
C ALA A 366 26.13 17.26 -28.49
N GLY A 367 27.12 17.94 -29.07
CA GLY A 367 28.51 17.80 -28.68
C GLY A 367 28.76 18.25 -27.24
N GLU A 368 28.12 19.35 -26.82
CA GLU A 368 28.25 19.88 -25.47
C GLU A 368 27.60 18.97 -24.41
N LEU A 369 26.36 18.55 -24.68
CA LEU A 369 25.59 17.65 -23.82
C LEU A 369 26.28 16.29 -23.69
N ALA A 370 26.97 15.80 -24.72
CA ALA A 370 27.73 14.56 -24.64
C ALA A 370 28.85 14.62 -23.58
N VAL A 371 29.56 15.75 -23.48
CA VAL A 371 30.58 15.96 -22.44
C VAL A 371 29.93 16.10 -21.07
N ALA A 372 28.78 16.78 -20.97
CA ALA A 372 28.03 16.88 -19.73
C ALA A 372 27.53 15.50 -19.25
N ILE A 373 27.01 14.66 -20.14
CA ILE A 373 26.59 13.28 -19.85
C ILE A 373 27.77 12.44 -19.40
N ASP A 374 28.93 12.53 -20.07
CA ASP A 374 30.16 11.84 -19.63
C ASP A 374 30.63 12.32 -18.26
N TYR A 375 30.51 13.62 -17.97
CA TYR A 375 30.84 14.18 -16.66
C TYR A 375 29.87 13.70 -15.57
N TRP A 376 28.57 13.80 -15.78
CA TRP A 376 27.55 13.33 -14.83
C TRP A 376 27.64 11.81 -14.60
N SER A 377 27.98 11.04 -15.64
CA SER A 377 28.23 9.60 -15.52
C SER A 377 29.45 9.29 -14.65
N ALA A 378 30.52 10.10 -14.73
CA ALA A 378 31.66 9.98 -13.81
C ALA A 378 31.32 10.37 -12.36
N LEU A 379 30.29 11.19 -12.17
CA LEU A 379 29.66 11.44 -10.87
C LEU A 379 28.62 10.38 -10.48
N GLY A 380 28.48 9.29 -11.24
CA GLY A 380 27.61 8.16 -10.91
C GLY A 380 26.15 8.32 -11.32
N VAL A 381 25.80 9.35 -12.10
CA VAL A 381 24.42 9.58 -12.57
C VAL A 381 24.35 9.42 -14.09
N GLY A 382 23.63 8.38 -14.52
CA GLY A 382 23.39 8.11 -15.94
C GLY A 382 22.25 8.96 -16.51
N VAL A 383 22.56 10.13 -17.05
CA VAL A 383 21.61 10.94 -17.83
C VAL A 383 21.56 10.44 -19.28
N ARG A 384 20.37 10.37 -19.87
CA ARG A 384 20.16 10.01 -21.28
C ARG A 384 19.95 11.28 -22.11
N GLY A 385 20.60 11.36 -23.27
CA GLY A 385 20.47 12.49 -24.21
C GLY A 385 19.72 12.07 -25.48
N LEU A 386 18.74 12.87 -25.90
CA LEU A 386 17.99 12.68 -27.14
C LEU A 386 17.98 13.98 -27.95
N ALA A 387 18.46 13.95 -29.19
CA ALA A 387 18.41 15.09 -30.11
C ALA A 387 17.29 14.92 -31.13
N LEU A 388 16.29 15.81 -31.12
CA LEU A 388 15.14 15.75 -32.02
C LEU A 388 15.46 16.38 -33.40
N SER A 389 16.57 15.99 -34.01
CA SER A 389 17.05 16.46 -35.32
C SER A 389 17.30 15.30 -36.28
N ARG A 390 17.22 15.55 -37.60
CA ARG A 390 17.55 14.58 -38.66
C ARG A 390 19.04 14.55 -39.01
N GLU A 391 19.82 15.51 -38.53
CA GLU A 391 21.26 15.54 -38.72
C GLU A 391 21.93 14.56 -37.75
N THR A 392 22.85 13.74 -38.24
CA THR A 392 23.53 12.72 -37.43
C THR A 392 24.40 13.41 -36.37
N PRO A 393 24.11 13.28 -35.06
CA PRO A 393 25.01 13.75 -34.03
C PRO A 393 26.27 12.90 -34.08
N ALA A 394 27.41 13.56 -33.95
CA ALA A 394 28.71 12.88 -33.94
C ALA A 394 28.98 12.09 -32.64
N SER A 395 28.04 12.07 -31.68
CA SER A 395 28.24 11.52 -30.33
C SER A 395 27.41 10.26 -30.09
N THR A 396 28.02 9.23 -29.49
CA THR A 396 27.34 7.99 -29.08
C THR A 396 26.48 8.14 -27.83
N ALA A 397 26.63 9.21 -27.06
CA ALA A 397 25.88 9.45 -25.82
C ALA A 397 24.54 10.19 -26.05
N VAL A 398 24.36 10.80 -27.22
CA VAL A 398 23.15 11.51 -27.62
C VAL A 398 22.57 10.80 -28.83
N VAL A 399 21.40 10.18 -28.67
CA VAL A 399 20.75 9.42 -29.74
C VAL A 399 19.84 10.32 -30.57
N VAL A 400 19.64 9.96 -31.85
CA VAL A 400 18.63 10.56 -32.73
C VAL A 400 17.45 9.62 -32.83
N PRO A 401 16.21 10.13 -32.73
CA PRO A 401 15.04 9.30 -32.94
C PRO A 401 15.06 8.71 -34.36
N PRO A 402 14.59 7.47 -34.56
CA PRO A 402 14.39 6.90 -35.89
C PRO A 402 13.62 7.84 -36.82
N ALA A 403 13.91 7.82 -38.12
CA ALA A 403 13.29 8.75 -39.09
C ALA A 403 11.75 8.59 -39.19
N ASP A 404 11.26 7.41 -38.81
CA ASP A 404 9.87 6.98 -38.73
C ASP A 404 9.30 7.03 -37.30
N ALA A 405 10.01 7.64 -36.35
CA ALA A 405 9.54 7.80 -34.97
C ALA A 405 8.17 8.52 -34.94
N PRO A 406 7.16 7.93 -34.27
CA PRO A 406 5.84 8.54 -34.16
C PRO A 406 5.87 9.92 -33.50
N ALA A 407 5.05 10.85 -34.00
CA ALA A 407 5.01 12.22 -33.48
C ALA A 407 4.64 12.29 -31.98
N ASN A 408 3.76 11.40 -31.52
CA ASN A 408 3.41 11.27 -30.11
C ASN A 408 4.61 10.84 -29.25
N ALA A 409 5.43 9.88 -29.71
CA ALA A 409 6.63 9.46 -28.98
C ALA A 409 7.65 10.61 -28.82
N LEU A 410 7.76 11.48 -29.82
CA LEU A 410 8.61 12.69 -29.74
C LEU A 410 8.07 13.70 -28.70
N ASP A 411 6.74 13.89 -28.65
CA ASP A 411 6.13 14.77 -27.65
C ASP A 411 6.15 14.16 -26.24
N SER A 412 6.03 12.84 -26.10
CA SER A 412 6.26 12.11 -24.85
C SER A 412 7.69 12.34 -24.35
N ALA A 413 8.68 12.27 -25.25
CA ALA A 413 10.06 12.55 -24.88
C ALA A 413 10.29 13.98 -24.38
N ARG A 414 9.71 14.98 -25.05
CA ARG A 414 9.74 16.37 -24.58
C ARG A 414 9.08 16.51 -23.20
N ALA A 415 7.90 15.94 -23.01
CA ALA A 415 7.14 16.05 -21.78
C ALA A 415 7.82 15.34 -20.59
N CYS A 416 8.49 14.21 -20.82
CA CYS A 416 9.23 13.46 -19.80
C CYS A 416 10.60 14.08 -19.46
N ALA A 417 11.16 14.90 -20.35
CA ALA A 417 12.48 15.50 -20.17
C ALA A 417 12.58 16.29 -18.85
N ARG A 418 13.68 16.09 -18.15
CA ARG A 418 14.09 16.89 -16.97
C ARG A 418 14.97 18.07 -17.35
N LEU A 419 15.43 18.12 -18.60
CA LEU A 419 16.16 19.23 -19.22
C LEU A 419 15.77 19.32 -20.70
N VAL A 420 15.32 20.47 -21.17
CA VAL A 420 15.10 20.76 -22.60
C VAL A 420 16.03 21.88 -23.06
N LEU A 421 16.84 21.62 -24.09
CA LEU A 421 17.78 22.55 -24.71
C LEU A 421 17.23 23.02 -26.06
N ARG A 422 17.22 24.33 -26.33
CA ARG A 422 16.70 24.92 -27.60
C ARG A 422 17.79 25.63 -28.38
N ASP A 423 18.14 26.84 -27.93
CA ASP A 423 19.14 27.70 -28.58
C ASP A 423 20.45 27.79 -27.78
N GLY A 424 20.46 27.29 -26.55
CA GLY A 424 21.56 27.36 -25.59
C GLY A 424 21.25 26.64 -24.28
N TRP A 425 22.19 26.69 -23.34
CA TRP A 425 22.03 26.17 -21.97
C TRP A 425 21.18 27.13 -21.11
N PRO A 426 20.35 26.61 -20.19
CA PRO A 426 19.44 27.45 -19.40
C PRO A 426 20.17 28.32 -18.38
N LEU A 427 19.68 29.53 -18.15
CA LEU A 427 20.18 30.36 -17.04
C LEU A 427 19.74 29.76 -15.71
N LEU A 428 20.70 29.57 -14.80
CA LEU A 428 20.44 29.12 -13.45
C LEU A 428 20.20 30.34 -12.56
N GLU A 429 19.01 30.93 -12.66
CA GLU A 429 18.61 32.01 -11.76
C GLU A 429 18.70 31.54 -10.31
N SER A 430 19.16 32.40 -9.41
CA SER A 430 19.04 32.15 -7.97
C SER A 430 17.57 31.93 -7.66
N THR A 431 17.23 30.74 -7.19
CA THR A 431 15.94 30.48 -6.57
C THR A 431 15.98 31.13 -5.19
N ALA A 432 15.98 32.46 -5.16
CA ALA A 432 15.83 33.21 -3.94
C ALA A 432 14.47 32.80 -3.36
N MET A 433 14.51 32.15 -2.20
CA MET A 433 13.30 31.95 -1.42
C MET A 433 12.78 33.33 -1.00
N PRO A 434 11.50 33.64 -1.23
CA PRO A 434 10.93 34.86 -0.70
C PRO A 434 11.19 34.95 0.82
N ALA A 435 11.66 36.10 1.27
CA ALA A 435 11.86 36.42 2.68
C ALA A 435 10.53 36.44 3.46
N ALA A 436 10.62 36.34 4.79
CA ALA A 436 9.56 36.00 5.72
C ALA A 436 8.29 36.89 5.74
N ALA A 437 7.15 36.19 5.92
CA ALA A 437 5.91 36.46 6.67
C ALA A 437 5.23 37.85 6.62
N PRO A 438 4.05 37.97 5.97
CA PRO A 438 2.93 38.73 6.50
C PRO A 438 2.38 38.10 7.80
N ARG A 439 1.55 38.83 8.54
CA ARG A 439 1.00 38.46 9.87
C ARG A 439 0.39 37.04 9.85
N ALA A 440 0.91 36.13 10.65
CA ALA A 440 0.50 34.73 10.67
C ALA A 440 -0.89 34.55 11.32
N ILE A 441 -1.77 33.80 10.65
CA ILE A 441 -2.95 33.15 11.24
C ILE A 441 -2.43 31.89 11.92
N GLU A 442 -2.66 31.75 13.23
CA GLU A 442 -2.07 30.69 14.02
C GLU A 442 -2.83 29.38 13.79
N ALA A 443 -2.09 28.29 13.51
CA ALA A 443 -2.65 26.96 13.65
C ALA A 443 -3.07 26.78 15.11
N THR A 444 -4.25 26.22 15.32
CA THR A 444 -4.79 26.06 16.67
C THR A 444 -3.84 25.22 17.54
N PRO A 445 -3.37 25.71 18.71
CA PRO A 445 -2.64 24.87 19.64
C PRO A 445 -3.56 23.76 20.13
N SER A 446 -3.02 22.54 20.28
CA SER A 446 -3.74 21.40 20.87
C SER A 446 -4.06 21.69 22.34
N GLY A 447 -5.20 22.33 22.59
CA GLY A 447 -5.78 22.53 23.91
C GLY A 447 -6.81 21.44 24.23
N VAL A 448 -7.03 21.19 25.53
CA VAL A 448 -8.06 20.27 26.02
C VAL A 448 -9.43 20.93 25.83
N GLY A 449 -9.96 20.86 24.62
CA GLY A 449 -11.36 21.17 24.32
C GLY A 449 -12.27 20.08 24.88
N THR A 450 -13.44 20.46 25.39
CA THR A 450 -14.46 19.51 25.82
C THR A 450 -15.24 18.99 24.61
N PHE A 451 -14.73 17.93 23.99
CA PHE A 451 -15.57 17.09 23.15
C PHE A 451 -16.44 16.22 24.06
N ALA A 452 -17.75 16.32 23.92
CA ALA A 452 -18.65 15.31 24.44
C ALA A 452 -18.88 14.30 23.31
N ALA A 453 -18.19 13.16 23.35
CA ALA A 453 -18.57 12.02 22.51
C ALA A 453 -20.08 11.78 22.58
N SER A 454 -20.61 11.15 21.53
CA SER A 454 -21.96 10.63 21.65
C SER A 454 -22.01 9.75 22.90
N GLY A 455 -22.96 10.01 23.80
CA GLY A 455 -23.21 9.15 24.95
C GLY A 455 -23.79 7.77 24.56
N GLU A 456 -23.66 7.39 23.27
CA GLU A 456 -24.06 6.11 22.74
C GLU A 456 -23.20 5.02 23.38
N ARG A 457 -23.87 3.99 23.88
CA ARG A 457 -23.22 2.77 24.34
C ARG A 457 -22.82 1.93 23.13
N LEU A 458 -21.53 1.64 23.00
CA LEU A 458 -20.99 0.81 21.93
C LEU A 458 -20.94 -0.66 22.36
N ASP A 459 -21.12 -1.56 21.41
CA ASP A 459 -20.90 -2.99 21.61
C ASP A 459 -19.43 -3.32 21.38
N LEU A 460 -18.90 -4.26 22.16
CA LEU A 460 -17.48 -4.69 22.09
C LEU A 460 -16.51 -3.50 22.24
N GLU A 461 -16.83 -2.56 23.13
CA GLU A 461 -16.03 -1.37 23.38
C GLU A 461 -14.67 -1.72 24.02
N ASN A 462 -13.58 -1.15 23.48
CA ASN A 462 -12.21 -1.52 23.83
C ASN A 462 -11.34 -0.35 24.32
N GLY A 463 -11.97 0.78 24.66
CA GLY A 463 -11.29 1.99 25.12
C GLY A 463 -10.84 2.93 24.00
N ARG A 464 -10.76 2.48 22.74
CA ARG A 464 -10.58 3.35 21.56
C ARG A 464 -11.82 3.44 20.66
N GLY A 465 -12.76 2.51 20.82
CA GLY A 465 -13.92 2.42 19.96
C GLY A 465 -14.73 1.15 20.19
N GLY A 466 -15.70 0.91 19.32
CA GLY A 466 -16.57 -0.27 19.35
C GLY A 466 -17.60 -0.20 18.22
N PHE A 467 -18.39 -1.26 18.07
CA PHE A 467 -19.48 -1.28 17.09
C PHE A 467 -20.67 -0.46 17.60
N ALA A 468 -21.28 0.33 16.71
CA ALA A 468 -22.60 0.90 16.98
C ALA A 468 -23.62 -0.25 17.15
N ARG A 469 -24.75 0.01 17.82
CA ARG A 469 -25.71 -1.04 18.23
C ARG A 469 -26.20 -1.95 17.10
N GLU A 470 -26.36 -1.42 15.89
CA GLU A 470 -26.78 -2.20 14.71
C GLU A 470 -25.62 -3.00 14.07
N GLY A 471 -24.36 -2.65 14.36
CA GLY A 471 -23.17 -3.33 13.86
C GLY A 471 -22.67 -2.85 12.49
N HIS A 472 -23.42 -1.99 11.80
CA HIS A 472 -23.06 -1.47 10.48
C HIS A 472 -22.05 -0.31 10.52
N GLU A 473 -21.72 0.18 11.71
CA GLU A 473 -20.70 1.21 11.92
C GLU A 473 -19.74 0.76 13.00
N TYR A 474 -18.46 1.01 12.78
CA TYR A 474 -17.44 0.95 13.81
C TYR A 474 -17.05 2.38 14.19
N VAL A 475 -17.18 2.70 15.46
CA VAL A 475 -16.93 4.02 16.02
C VAL A 475 -15.54 4.05 16.64
N VAL A 476 -14.72 5.02 16.24
CA VAL A 476 -13.38 5.29 16.76
C VAL A 476 -13.39 6.64 17.47
N ARG A 477 -12.91 6.67 18.72
CA ARG A 477 -12.75 7.90 19.49
C ARG A 477 -11.29 8.33 19.48
N VAL A 478 -11.03 9.51 18.92
CA VAL A 478 -9.69 10.08 18.73
C VAL A 478 -9.54 11.28 19.67
N GLY A 479 -8.47 11.34 20.45
CA GLY A 479 -8.15 12.51 21.30
C GLY A 479 -8.92 12.64 22.62
N GLU A 480 -9.58 11.60 23.12
CA GLU A 480 -10.18 11.58 24.46
C GLU A 480 -9.19 11.10 25.55
N GLY A 481 -9.00 11.86 26.64
CA GLY A 481 -8.25 11.46 27.83
C GLY A 481 -6.84 12.06 28.02
N ALA A 482 -6.30 11.99 29.25
CA ALA A 482 -5.02 12.57 29.66
C ALA A 482 -3.82 11.58 29.48
N SER A 483 -3.29 11.47 28.25
CA SER A 483 -2.13 10.64 27.80
C SER A 483 -2.36 9.11 27.81
N ARG A 484 -1.94 8.28 26.84
CA ARG A 484 -0.91 8.32 25.76
C ARG A 484 -1.52 8.14 24.36
N GLU A 485 -1.15 9.05 23.46
CA GLU A 485 -1.41 9.13 22.01
C GLU A 485 -2.88 9.07 21.54
N ALA A 486 -3.37 10.25 21.12
CA ALA A 486 -4.73 10.54 20.66
C ALA A 486 -5.26 9.67 19.49
N LEU A 487 -4.39 8.94 18.78
CA LEU A 487 -4.70 8.18 17.56
C LEU A 487 -4.57 6.68 17.79
N PRO A 488 -5.32 5.83 17.06
CA PRO A 488 -5.05 4.39 17.01
C PRO A 488 -3.60 4.09 16.60
N PRO A 489 -3.02 2.95 17.04
CA PRO A 489 -1.59 2.64 16.88
C PRO A 489 -1.14 2.37 15.43
N ALA A 490 -2.08 2.19 14.51
CA ALA A 490 -1.90 2.20 13.06
C ALA A 490 -3.10 2.95 12.43
N PRO A 491 -3.05 3.34 11.14
CA PRO A 491 -4.20 3.93 10.47
C PRO A 491 -5.31 2.91 10.44
N TRP A 492 -6.46 3.24 11.02
CA TRP A 492 -7.65 2.43 10.94
C TRP A 492 -8.46 2.96 9.76
N ALA A 493 -8.37 2.25 8.64
CA ALA A 493 -8.87 2.72 7.36
C ALA A 493 -10.22 2.11 6.99
N GLN A 494 -10.86 2.74 6.01
CA GLN A 494 -12.07 2.30 5.34
C GLN A 494 -11.84 2.31 3.82
N VAL A 495 -12.36 1.29 3.14
CA VAL A 495 -12.38 1.22 1.66
C VAL A 495 -13.81 1.41 1.18
N ILE A 496 -14.06 2.49 0.44
CA ILE A 496 -15.37 2.84 -0.12
C ILE A 496 -15.25 2.84 -1.64
N ALA A 497 -15.88 1.89 -2.32
CA ALA A 497 -15.76 1.78 -3.77
C ALA A 497 -17.03 1.27 -4.45
N ASN A 498 -17.14 1.62 -5.72
CA ASN A 498 -18.02 0.99 -6.71
C ASN A 498 -17.11 0.31 -7.78
N PRO A 499 -17.66 -0.41 -8.78
CA PRO A 499 -16.85 -1.16 -9.75
C PRO A 499 -15.77 -0.36 -10.49
N GLY A 500 -15.93 0.95 -10.66
CA GLY A 500 -15.04 1.79 -11.47
C GLY A 500 -14.36 2.93 -10.71
N PHE A 501 -14.57 3.09 -9.41
CA PHE A 501 -14.07 4.23 -8.64
C PHE A 501 -14.05 3.92 -7.14
N GLY A 502 -13.09 4.47 -6.41
CA GLY A 502 -13.07 4.32 -4.96
C GLY A 502 -12.15 5.26 -4.22
N VAL A 503 -12.33 5.25 -2.91
CA VAL A 503 -11.56 6.02 -1.93
C VAL A 503 -11.13 5.08 -0.80
N VAL A 504 -9.84 5.14 -0.44
CA VAL A 504 -9.32 4.59 0.82
C VAL A 504 -9.10 5.76 1.76
N VAL A 505 -9.64 5.71 2.98
CA VAL A 505 -9.54 6.82 3.95
C VAL A 505 -9.24 6.31 5.36
N SER A 506 -8.29 6.94 6.06
CA SER A 506 -7.98 6.62 7.48
C SER A 506 -8.89 7.37 8.46
N GLU A 507 -8.80 7.01 9.74
CA GLU A 507 -9.49 7.72 10.82
C GLU A 507 -9.11 9.20 10.89
N ARG A 508 -7.90 9.56 10.41
CA ARG A 508 -7.43 10.95 10.34
C ARG A 508 -8.02 11.75 9.20
N GLY A 509 -8.70 11.10 8.25
CA GLY A 509 -9.14 11.71 7.01
C GLY A 509 -8.06 11.76 5.92
N ALA A 510 -6.94 11.07 6.09
CA ALA A 510 -5.96 10.90 5.02
C ALA A 510 -6.57 9.97 3.97
N ALA A 511 -6.80 10.50 2.77
CA ALA A 511 -7.50 9.79 1.70
C ALA A 511 -6.66 9.63 0.43
N HIS A 512 -6.95 8.55 -0.28
CA HIS A 512 -6.45 8.23 -1.62
C HIS A 512 -7.64 7.85 -2.51
N THR A 513 -7.77 8.53 -3.65
CA THR A 513 -8.85 8.34 -4.63
C THR A 513 -8.29 7.84 -5.96
N PHE A 514 -9.00 6.90 -6.58
CA PHE A 514 -8.67 6.34 -7.90
C PHE A 514 -9.92 6.16 -8.77
N ALA A 515 -9.70 6.03 -10.08
CA ALA A 515 -10.74 5.79 -11.06
C ALA A 515 -10.27 4.76 -12.09
N ALA A 516 -11.17 3.88 -12.53
CA ALA A 516 -10.93 2.70 -13.38
C ALA A 516 -9.95 1.65 -12.81
N ASN A 517 -8.77 2.05 -12.32
CA ASN A 517 -7.75 1.17 -11.79
C ASN A 517 -7.01 1.82 -10.61
N SER A 518 -7.01 1.18 -9.44
CA SER A 518 -6.43 1.71 -8.20
C SER A 518 -4.90 1.76 -8.14
N ARG A 519 -4.22 1.09 -9.08
CA ARG A 519 -2.76 1.13 -9.22
C ARG A 519 -2.32 1.94 -10.43
N GLU A 520 -2.89 1.62 -11.59
CA GLU A 520 -2.46 2.18 -12.87
C GLU A 520 -3.00 3.60 -13.10
N HIS A 521 -4.08 4.00 -12.40
CA HIS A 521 -4.72 5.31 -12.60
C HIS A 521 -5.25 5.95 -11.31
N ARG A 522 -4.31 6.46 -10.51
CA ARG A 522 -4.62 7.18 -9.26
C ARG A 522 -4.99 8.63 -9.56
N LEU A 523 -6.05 9.14 -8.94
CA LEU A 523 -6.38 10.57 -9.02
C LEU A 523 -5.53 11.37 -8.02
N THR A 524 -5.39 10.84 -6.80
CA THR A 524 -4.59 11.42 -5.71
C THR A 524 -3.56 10.42 -5.20
N PRO A 525 -2.44 10.86 -4.57
CA PRO A 525 -1.37 9.96 -4.17
C PRO A 525 -1.83 8.86 -3.21
N TRP A 526 -1.32 7.65 -3.40
CA TRP A 526 -1.45 6.55 -2.44
C TRP A 526 -0.21 6.50 -1.54
N SER A 527 -0.41 6.22 -0.26
CA SER A 527 0.66 5.95 0.69
C SER A 527 0.29 4.78 1.58
N ASN A 528 1.28 3.93 1.88
CA ASN A 528 1.17 2.86 2.87
C ASN A 528 2.12 3.11 4.06
N ASP A 529 2.45 4.36 4.36
CA ASP A 529 3.21 4.73 5.56
C ASP A 529 2.29 4.68 6.79
N PRO A 530 2.34 3.62 7.64
CA PRO A 530 1.42 3.47 8.76
C PRO A 530 1.76 4.42 9.93
N VAL A 531 2.89 5.10 9.87
CA VAL A 531 3.37 5.95 10.95
C VAL A 531 2.91 7.38 10.70
N ALA A 532 3.34 7.96 9.57
CA ALA A 532 3.05 9.34 9.22
C ALA A 532 1.62 9.52 8.68
N ASP A 533 1.08 8.52 7.97
CA ASP A 533 -0.23 8.54 7.32
C ASP A 533 -0.47 9.87 6.57
N PRO A 534 0.36 10.14 5.52
CA PRO A 534 0.42 11.45 4.88
C PRO A 534 -0.85 11.76 4.07
N HIS A 535 -1.26 13.02 4.08
CA HIS A 535 -2.45 13.46 3.36
C HIS A 535 -2.13 13.80 1.89
N GLY A 536 -2.75 13.10 0.94
CA GLY A 536 -2.89 13.56 -0.45
C GLY A 536 -4.13 14.44 -0.67
N GLU A 537 -5.07 14.33 0.27
CA GLU A 537 -6.35 15.02 0.32
C GLU A 537 -6.58 15.57 1.73
N ALA A 538 -7.04 16.81 1.82
CA ALA A 538 -7.26 17.46 3.11
C ALA A 538 -8.37 18.52 3.07
N LEU A 539 -8.91 18.81 4.25
CA LEU A 539 -9.95 19.80 4.49
C LEU A 539 -9.54 20.68 5.69
N TRP A 540 -9.91 21.97 5.63
CA TRP A 540 -9.74 22.89 6.75
C TRP A 540 -10.93 23.83 6.89
N ILE A 541 -11.15 24.25 8.14
CA ILE A 541 -12.01 25.36 8.53
C ILE A 541 -11.08 26.45 9.10
N ARG A 542 -11.23 27.67 8.61
CA ARG A 542 -10.59 28.87 9.16
C ARG A 542 -11.65 29.80 9.70
N ASP A 543 -11.54 30.21 10.97
CA ASP A 543 -12.31 31.33 11.53
C ASP A 543 -11.56 32.61 11.18
N ASP A 544 -12.07 33.33 10.17
CA ASP A 544 -11.42 34.51 9.60
C ASP A 544 -11.38 35.68 10.60
N ASP A 545 -12.27 35.69 11.59
CA ASP A 545 -12.33 36.73 12.62
C ASP A 545 -11.35 36.43 13.77
N ALA A 546 -11.22 35.15 14.14
CA ALA A 546 -10.33 34.72 15.21
C ALA A 546 -8.87 34.51 14.75
N GLY A 547 -8.62 34.44 13.44
CA GLY A 547 -7.27 34.27 12.90
C GLY A 547 -6.67 32.90 13.22
N VAL A 548 -7.50 31.86 13.16
CA VAL A 548 -7.15 30.47 13.50
C VAL A 548 -7.78 29.48 12.53
N PHE A 549 -7.10 28.35 12.30
CA PHE A 549 -7.62 27.25 11.47
C PHE A 549 -7.35 25.87 12.06
N TRP A 550 -8.14 24.89 11.61
CA TRP A 550 -8.04 23.47 11.96
C TRP A 550 -8.75 22.61 10.91
N SER A 551 -8.58 21.30 10.97
CA SER A 551 -9.23 20.32 10.12
C SER A 551 -10.53 19.82 10.79
N PRO A 552 -11.65 19.69 10.03
CA PRO A 552 -12.87 19.07 10.56
C PRO A 552 -12.73 17.55 10.78
N GLN A 553 -11.59 16.98 10.38
CA GLN A 553 -11.13 15.62 10.64
C GLN A 553 -9.86 15.69 11.52
N PRO A 554 -9.39 14.59 12.15
CA PRO A 554 -8.24 14.63 13.05
C PRO A 554 -6.91 15.08 12.41
N GLY A 555 -6.79 15.07 11.08
CA GLY A 555 -5.64 15.60 10.37
C GLY A 555 -6.04 16.40 9.12
N PRO A 556 -5.07 17.08 8.48
CA PRO A 556 -3.66 17.18 8.87
C PRO A 556 -3.39 18.18 10.00
N THR A 557 -4.34 19.07 10.33
CA THR A 557 -4.20 20.08 11.39
C THR A 557 -5.30 19.87 12.44
N PRO A 558 -5.08 19.06 13.50
CA PRO A 558 -6.14 18.78 14.48
C PRO A 558 -6.65 20.06 15.17
N GLY A 559 -7.95 20.10 15.45
CA GLY A 559 -8.61 21.12 16.26
C GLY A 559 -8.50 20.85 17.76
N GLU A 560 -9.08 21.75 18.57
CA GLU A 560 -9.16 21.59 20.03
C GLU A 560 -10.21 20.52 20.41
N GLY A 561 -9.83 19.54 21.22
CA GLY A 561 -10.73 18.46 21.69
C GLY A 561 -10.68 17.20 20.83
N GLY A 562 -11.50 16.21 21.22
CA GLY A 562 -11.59 14.92 20.55
C GLY A 562 -12.44 14.90 19.28
N TYR A 563 -12.39 13.77 18.59
CA TYR A 563 -13.16 13.45 17.39
C TYR A 563 -13.85 12.10 17.58
N GLU A 564 -15.05 11.98 17.05
CA GLU A 564 -15.71 10.68 16.83
C GLU A 564 -15.69 10.38 15.33
N VAL A 565 -15.08 9.26 14.96
CA VAL A 565 -15.01 8.75 13.59
C VAL A 565 -15.92 7.55 13.49
N ARG A 566 -16.76 7.49 12.47
CA ARG A 566 -17.63 6.34 12.20
C ARG A 566 -17.31 5.83 10.82
N HIS A 567 -16.70 4.65 10.75
CA HIS A 567 -16.59 3.91 9.51
C HIS A 567 -17.85 3.06 9.38
N GLY A 568 -18.67 3.36 8.38
CA GLY A 568 -19.87 2.63 8.04
C GLY A 568 -19.76 1.96 6.68
N LEU A 569 -20.74 1.12 6.35
CA LEU A 569 -20.78 0.40 5.08
C LEU A 569 -21.09 1.38 3.93
N GLY A 570 -20.06 1.74 3.17
CA GLY A 570 -20.14 2.68 2.04
C GLY A 570 -20.01 4.16 2.41
N VAL A 571 -19.76 4.49 3.69
CA VAL A 571 -19.72 5.86 4.19
C VAL A 571 -18.72 6.01 5.34
N SER A 572 -18.11 7.18 5.49
CA SER A 572 -17.37 7.54 6.70
C SER A 572 -17.80 8.91 7.21
N VAL A 573 -17.94 9.04 8.53
CA VAL A 573 -18.39 10.26 9.19
C VAL A 573 -17.40 10.68 10.26
N TRP A 574 -17.04 11.96 10.29
CA TRP A 574 -16.28 12.58 11.38
C TRP A 574 -17.14 13.61 12.08
N ARG A 575 -17.18 13.55 13.41
CA ARG A 575 -17.83 14.55 14.26
C ARG A 575 -16.80 15.20 15.15
N HIS A 576 -16.87 16.52 15.23
CA HIS A 576 -15.99 17.32 16.06
C HIS A 576 -16.75 18.55 16.55
N THR A 577 -16.46 18.97 17.77
CA THR A 577 -16.96 20.25 18.29
C THR A 577 -15.78 20.98 18.89
N SER A 578 -15.52 22.18 18.38
CA SER A 578 -14.47 23.05 18.91
C SER A 578 -14.92 24.49 18.80
N ARG A 579 -14.56 25.30 19.79
CA ARG A 579 -14.85 26.75 19.82
C ARG A 579 -16.31 27.11 19.54
N GLU A 580 -17.25 26.32 20.10
CA GLU A 580 -18.70 26.48 19.90
C GLU A 580 -19.14 26.34 18.42
N LEU A 581 -18.37 25.60 17.62
CA LEU A 581 -18.70 25.21 16.26
C LEU A 581 -18.82 23.68 16.20
N GLU A 582 -20.05 23.20 16.03
CA GLU A 582 -20.33 21.78 15.79
C GLU A 582 -20.08 21.48 14.31
N GLN A 583 -19.37 20.39 14.04
CA GLN A 583 -18.86 20.03 12.71
C GLN A 583 -19.16 18.55 12.44
N GLU A 584 -19.75 18.26 11.28
CA GLU A 584 -19.89 16.90 10.77
C GLU A 584 -19.37 16.84 9.33
N THR A 585 -18.43 15.93 9.06
CA THR A 585 -17.92 15.64 7.72
C THR A 585 -18.39 14.25 7.30
N THR A 586 -19.06 14.12 6.16
CA THR A 586 -19.50 12.83 5.61
C THR A 586 -18.85 12.60 4.24
N LEU A 587 -18.16 11.46 4.07
CA LEU A 587 -17.59 11.00 2.81
C LEU A 587 -18.34 9.77 2.30
N LEU A 588 -18.70 9.76 1.01
CA LEU A 588 -19.29 8.60 0.33
C LEU A 588 -18.86 8.57 -1.15
N VAL A 589 -19.04 7.41 -1.79
CA VAL A 589 -18.90 7.23 -3.25
C VAL A 589 -20.27 6.98 -3.84
N ALA A 590 -20.57 7.62 -4.97
CA ALA A 590 -21.82 7.39 -5.68
C ALA A 590 -21.89 5.93 -6.18
N PRO A 591 -22.98 5.19 -5.97
CA PRO A 591 -23.05 3.78 -6.37
C PRO A 591 -23.07 3.60 -7.89
N ASP A 592 -23.50 4.60 -8.64
CA ASP A 592 -23.73 4.56 -10.09
C ASP A 592 -22.83 5.49 -10.90
N ALA A 593 -21.83 6.13 -10.28
CA ALA A 593 -20.94 7.06 -10.97
C ALA A 593 -19.54 7.14 -10.34
N PRO A 594 -18.49 7.43 -11.12
CA PRO A 594 -17.12 7.64 -10.63
C PRO A 594 -16.95 9.00 -9.93
N ALA A 595 -17.61 9.17 -8.77
CA ALA A 595 -17.55 10.39 -7.98
C ALA A 595 -17.58 10.09 -6.47
N ALA A 596 -16.63 10.67 -5.74
CA ALA A 596 -16.66 10.83 -4.29
C ALA A 596 -17.29 12.18 -3.94
N LEU A 597 -18.14 12.17 -2.92
CA LEU A 597 -18.77 13.37 -2.37
C LEU A 597 -18.36 13.52 -0.91
N VAL A 598 -17.97 14.74 -0.53
CA VAL A 598 -17.70 15.12 0.85
C VAL A 598 -18.60 16.27 1.25
N ARG A 599 -19.43 16.06 2.27
CA ARG A 599 -20.28 17.09 2.86
C ARG A 599 -19.67 17.56 4.18
N ILE A 600 -19.49 18.86 4.34
CA ILE A 600 -19.18 19.51 5.63
C ILE A 600 -20.42 20.25 6.10
N SER A 601 -20.96 19.87 7.26
CA SER A 601 -22.05 20.57 7.94
C SER A 601 -21.51 21.28 9.17
N LEU A 602 -21.84 22.57 9.30
CA LEU A 602 -21.44 23.41 10.42
C LEU A 602 -22.66 23.93 11.16
N ARG A 603 -22.60 24.01 12.48
CA ARG A 603 -23.58 24.73 13.30
C ARG A 603 -22.87 25.67 14.27
N ASN A 604 -23.22 26.95 14.20
CA ASN A 604 -22.69 27.97 15.11
C ASN A 604 -23.46 27.94 16.42
N ALA A 605 -22.90 27.29 17.44
CA ALA A 605 -23.50 27.24 18.78
C ALA A 605 -23.21 28.51 19.61
N SER A 606 -22.38 29.43 19.11
CA SER A 606 -22.06 30.69 19.82
C SER A 606 -23.13 31.76 19.64
N SER A 607 -23.08 32.79 20.49
CA SER A 607 -23.97 33.95 20.42
C SER A 607 -23.54 35.00 19.39
N ARG A 608 -22.40 34.83 18.71
CA ARG A 608 -21.85 35.79 17.73
C ARG A 608 -21.94 35.27 16.30
N ARG A 609 -22.06 36.18 15.33
CA ARG A 609 -21.86 35.86 13.92
C ARG A 609 -20.39 35.45 13.70
N ARG A 610 -20.15 34.50 12.79
CA ARG A 610 -18.81 34.05 12.43
C ARG A 610 -18.59 34.13 10.92
N ARG A 611 -17.43 34.64 10.50
CA ARG A 611 -16.94 34.52 9.12
C ARG A 611 -16.00 33.33 9.04
N LEU A 612 -16.36 32.35 8.23
CA LEU A 612 -15.62 31.11 8.09
C LEU A 612 -15.18 30.90 6.64
N SER A 613 -13.97 30.40 6.46
CA SER A 613 -13.47 29.92 5.17
C SER A 613 -13.24 28.41 5.24
N LEU A 614 -13.91 27.66 4.36
CA LEU A 614 -13.69 26.22 4.14
C LEU A 614 -12.70 26.01 3.02
N PHE A 615 -11.73 25.12 3.21
CA PHE A 615 -10.73 24.77 2.21
C PHE A 615 -10.80 23.29 1.88
N ALA A 616 -10.72 22.96 0.59
CA ALA A 616 -10.52 21.59 0.12
C ALA A 616 -9.31 21.54 -0.81
N TYR A 617 -8.41 20.59 -0.56
CA TYR A 617 -7.17 20.40 -1.30
C TYR A 617 -7.02 18.95 -1.75
N ARG A 618 -6.60 18.73 -2.99
CA ARG A 618 -6.33 17.42 -3.59
C ARG A 618 -5.07 17.50 -4.45
N ARG A 619 -3.99 16.80 -4.07
CA ARG A 619 -2.80 16.64 -4.92
C ARG A 619 -3.15 15.73 -6.09
N LEU A 620 -2.83 16.11 -7.32
CA LEU A 620 -3.15 15.31 -8.50
C LEU A 620 -1.99 14.41 -8.93
N VAL A 621 -2.32 13.20 -9.39
CA VAL A 621 -1.37 12.24 -10.00
C VAL A 621 -1.76 11.97 -11.45
N LEU A 622 -2.96 11.42 -11.66
CA LEU A 622 -3.48 10.97 -12.95
C LEU A 622 -2.55 9.93 -13.61
N GLY A 623 -2.16 8.92 -12.83
CA GLY A 623 -1.22 7.85 -13.20
C GLY A 623 -0.76 7.02 -12.00
N VAL A 624 0.46 6.47 -12.05
CA VAL A 624 1.00 5.59 -11.00
C VAL A 624 1.69 6.39 -9.88
N LEU A 625 2.80 7.07 -10.18
CA LEU A 625 3.56 7.87 -9.22
C LEU A 625 3.55 9.38 -9.59
N PRO A 626 3.41 10.29 -8.60
CA PRO A 626 3.43 11.73 -8.87
C PRO A 626 4.69 12.20 -9.61
N GLU A 627 5.87 11.71 -9.22
CA GLU A 627 7.18 12.12 -9.75
C GLU A 627 7.42 11.71 -11.21
N GLU A 628 6.67 10.72 -11.71
CA GLU A 628 6.79 10.21 -13.08
C GLU A 628 6.01 11.04 -14.09
N ILE A 629 4.83 11.53 -13.70
CA ILE A 629 3.84 12.01 -14.67
C ILE A 629 3.09 13.28 -14.28
N ALA A 630 3.00 13.62 -12.98
CA ALA A 630 2.12 14.70 -12.53
C ALA A 630 2.49 16.06 -13.14
N HIS A 631 3.78 16.30 -13.43
CA HIS A 631 4.26 17.54 -14.06
C HIS A 631 3.65 17.82 -15.44
N ALA A 632 3.09 16.82 -16.13
CA ALA A 632 2.40 16.97 -17.41
C ALA A 632 0.89 17.23 -17.29
N THR A 633 0.36 17.29 -16.07
CA THR A 633 -1.07 17.55 -15.83
C THR A 633 -1.42 18.99 -16.19
N VAL A 634 -2.55 19.15 -16.88
CA VAL A 634 -3.13 20.45 -17.21
C VAL A 634 -4.43 20.61 -16.45
N VAL A 635 -4.53 21.66 -15.63
CA VAL A 635 -5.73 21.97 -14.85
C VAL A 635 -6.41 23.21 -15.42
N GLU A 636 -7.73 23.19 -15.58
CA GLU A 636 -8.48 24.31 -16.13
C GLU A 636 -9.70 24.63 -15.27
N ALA A 637 -9.94 25.92 -15.01
CA ALA A 637 -11.14 26.39 -14.33
C ALA A 637 -12.37 26.36 -15.25
N ARG A 638 -13.53 26.14 -14.63
CA ARG A 638 -14.87 26.12 -15.23
C ARG A 638 -15.87 26.75 -14.24
N ASP A 639 -17.04 27.14 -14.74
CA ASP A 639 -18.13 27.71 -13.93
C ASP A 639 -17.68 28.81 -12.97
N ASP A 640 -16.89 29.76 -13.48
CA ASP A 640 -16.32 30.88 -12.71
C ASP A 640 -15.47 30.42 -11.50
N GLY A 641 -14.78 29.29 -11.66
CA GLY A 641 -13.94 28.67 -10.63
C GLY A 641 -14.67 27.63 -9.78
N ARG A 642 -16.00 27.54 -9.81
CA ARG A 642 -16.75 26.56 -8.99
C ARG A 642 -16.45 25.10 -9.35
N SER A 643 -15.91 24.87 -10.55
CA SER A 643 -15.43 23.57 -10.99
C SER A 643 -14.03 23.67 -11.60
N LEU A 644 -13.22 22.63 -11.41
CA LEU A 644 -11.91 22.45 -12.00
C LEU A 644 -11.89 21.14 -12.79
N ARG A 645 -11.18 21.11 -13.91
CA ARG A 645 -10.89 19.89 -14.67
C ARG A 645 -9.40 19.66 -14.77
N ALA A 646 -8.98 18.40 -14.77
CA ALA A 646 -7.60 18.03 -15.00
C ALA A 646 -7.53 16.88 -16.00
N ARG A 647 -6.51 16.94 -16.86
CA ARG A 647 -6.15 15.87 -17.79
C ARG A 647 -4.64 15.70 -17.81
N ASN A 648 -4.19 14.48 -18.07
CA ASN A 648 -2.78 14.20 -18.24
C ASN A 648 -2.55 13.46 -19.56
N GLY A 649 -1.91 14.14 -20.50
CA GLY A 649 -1.63 13.59 -21.82
C GLY A 649 -0.63 12.43 -21.82
N LEU A 650 0.11 12.23 -20.73
CA LEU A 650 1.04 11.09 -20.57
C LEU A 650 0.38 9.86 -19.93
N ALA A 651 -0.92 9.88 -19.63
CA ALA A 651 -1.57 8.80 -18.87
C ALA A 651 -1.87 7.54 -19.71
N GLY A 652 -1.20 7.37 -20.86
CA GLY A 652 -1.34 6.21 -21.74
C GLY A 652 -2.79 5.97 -22.14
N VAL A 653 -3.31 4.78 -21.83
CA VAL A 653 -4.70 4.38 -22.12
C VAL A 653 -5.75 5.24 -21.40
N PHE A 654 -5.35 6.00 -20.37
CA PHE A 654 -6.22 6.90 -19.61
C PHE A 654 -6.13 8.37 -20.07
N ALA A 655 -5.30 8.71 -21.06
CA ALA A 655 -5.03 10.11 -21.46
C ALA A 655 -6.28 10.90 -21.91
N GLY A 656 -7.33 10.21 -22.39
CA GLY A 656 -8.60 10.83 -22.75
C GLY A 656 -9.50 11.20 -21.57
N ARG A 657 -9.27 10.60 -20.40
CA ARG A 657 -10.12 10.77 -19.21
C ARG A 657 -9.86 12.10 -18.53
N VAL A 658 -10.91 12.64 -17.92
CA VAL A 658 -10.90 13.98 -17.31
C VAL A 658 -11.32 13.89 -15.86
N ALA A 659 -10.36 14.10 -14.96
CA ALA A 659 -10.63 14.28 -13.55
C ALA A 659 -11.29 15.65 -13.32
N PHE A 660 -12.21 15.73 -12.37
CA PHE A 660 -12.88 16.99 -12.04
C PHE A 660 -13.05 17.15 -10.53
N SER A 661 -13.15 18.41 -10.11
CA SER A 661 -13.61 18.77 -8.78
C SER A 661 -14.64 19.88 -8.86
N ALA A 662 -15.68 19.81 -8.03
CA ALA A 662 -16.76 20.78 -8.03
C ALA A 662 -17.23 21.10 -6.60
N VAL A 663 -17.82 22.27 -6.42
CA VAL A 663 -18.27 22.77 -5.12
C VAL A 663 -19.74 23.19 -5.15
N ALA A 664 -20.53 22.63 -4.23
CA ALA A 664 -21.85 23.13 -3.87
C ALA A 664 -21.73 23.97 -2.60
N ALA A 665 -21.68 25.29 -2.77
CA ALA A 665 -21.59 26.24 -1.66
C ALA A 665 -22.99 26.77 -1.26
N PRO A 666 -23.19 27.16 0.01
CA PRO A 666 -24.42 27.84 0.45
C PRO A 666 -24.75 29.09 -0.37
N PRO A 667 -26.04 29.50 -0.43
CA PRO A 667 -26.42 30.77 -1.04
C PRO A 667 -25.66 31.95 -0.42
N GLY A 668 -25.14 32.85 -1.26
CA GLY A 668 -24.35 34.01 -0.82
C GLY A 668 -22.90 33.72 -0.46
N ALA A 669 -22.45 32.46 -0.50
CA ALA A 669 -21.05 32.10 -0.31
C ALA A 669 -20.18 32.53 -1.50
N HIS A 670 -18.95 32.94 -1.21
CA HIS A 670 -17.94 33.25 -2.22
C HIS A 670 -17.01 32.06 -2.43
N VAL A 671 -16.84 31.61 -3.68
CA VAL A 671 -16.01 30.45 -4.05
C VAL A 671 -14.78 30.93 -4.82
N GLU A 672 -13.62 30.41 -4.46
CA GLU A 672 -12.34 30.62 -5.14
C GLU A 672 -11.65 29.29 -5.37
N SER A 673 -10.84 29.22 -6.42
CA SER A 673 -10.10 28.00 -6.74
C SER A 673 -8.71 28.28 -7.26
N GLY A 674 -7.83 27.29 -7.15
CA GLY A 674 -6.45 27.34 -7.65
C GLY A 674 -5.94 25.93 -7.94
N ALA A 675 -4.84 25.86 -8.69
CA ALA A 675 -4.28 24.59 -9.17
C ALA A 675 -2.75 24.49 -9.07
N ASP A 676 -2.08 25.37 -8.32
CA ASP A 676 -0.64 25.28 -8.05
C ASP A 676 -0.38 24.90 -6.58
N ARG A 677 0.04 23.66 -6.33
CA ARG A 677 0.40 23.18 -4.99
C ARG A 677 1.52 24.01 -4.35
N ALA A 678 2.46 24.51 -5.16
CA ALA A 678 3.56 25.34 -4.65
C ALA A 678 3.06 26.64 -4.03
N SER A 679 2.01 27.25 -4.59
CA SER A 679 1.35 28.41 -4.01
C SER A 679 0.54 28.03 -2.77
N PHE A 680 -0.22 26.93 -2.84
CA PHE A 680 -1.11 26.51 -1.76
C PHE A 680 -0.37 26.12 -0.48
N VAL A 681 0.62 25.23 -0.60
CA VAL A 681 1.39 24.71 0.53
C VAL A 681 2.51 25.67 0.92
N GLY A 682 3.13 26.31 -0.08
CA GLY A 682 4.35 27.10 0.07
C GLY A 682 5.61 26.24 -0.01
N ALA A 683 6.69 26.81 -0.56
CA ALA A 683 7.97 26.12 -0.68
C ALA A 683 8.57 25.76 0.69
N GLY A 684 8.86 24.48 0.89
CA GLY A 684 9.30 23.92 2.17
C GLY A 684 8.19 23.90 3.24
N GLY A 685 6.94 24.10 2.84
CA GLY A 685 5.76 24.08 3.72
C GLY A 685 5.29 22.67 4.00
N SER A 686 4.17 22.55 4.71
CA SER A 686 3.51 21.26 4.95
C SER A 686 2.00 21.44 5.01
N LEU A 687 1.24 20.38 4.74
CA LEU A 687 -0.21 20.39 4.92
C LEU A 687 -0.66 20.55 6.37
N ALA A 688 0.23 20.40 7.36
CA ALA A 688 -0.10 20.73 8.76
C ALA A 688 -0.22 22.25 9.00
N ALA A 689 0.43 23.06 8.16
CA ALA A 689 0.36 24.53 8.20
C ALA A 689 0.57 25.13 6.79
N PRO A 690 -0.39 24.95 5.87
CA PRO A 690 -0.23 25.37 4.48
C PRO A 690 -0.27 26.91 4.35
N ARG A 691 0.56 27.44 3.46
CA ARG A 691 0.70 28.89 3.23
C ARG A 691 -0.62 29.59 2.96
N ALA A 692 -1.41 29.06 2.02
CA ALA A 692 -2.64 29.69 1.56
C ALA A 692 -3.73 29.82 2.64
N ILE A 693 -3.64 29.03 3.72
CA ILE A 693 -4.60 29.08 4.82
C ILE A 693 -4.08 29.97 5.95
N GLY A 694 -2.79 29.83 6.29
CA GLY A 694 -2.16 30.54 7.40
C GLY A 694 -1.73 31.98 7.10
N PHE A 695 -1.59 32.37 5.84
CA PHE A 695 -0.99 33.65 5.47
C PHE A 695 -1.72 34.42 4.38
N ASP A 696 -2.45 33.74 3.49
CA ASP A 696 -3.10 34.37 2.36
C ASP A 696 -4.61 34.56 2.59
N GLU A 697 -5.16 35.70 2.19
CA GLU A 697 -6.60 35.97 2.31
C GLU A 697 -7.42 35.23 1.25
N ARG A 698 -6.81 34.95 0.09
CA ARG A 698 -7.44 34.40 -1.12
C ARG A 698 -6.54 33.35 -1.76
N LEU A 699 -7.14 32.45 -2.56
CA LEU A 699 -6.36 31.59 -3.46
C LEU A 699 -5.80 32.41 -4.64
N ASP A 700 -4.67 31.98 -5.21
CA ASP A 700 -3.95 32.71 -6.27
C ASP A 700 -4.64 32.66 -7.65
N GLY A 701 -5.67 31.83 -7.83
CA GLY A 701 -6.43 31.69 -9.06
C GLY A 701 -5.68 30.98 -10.20
N ARG A 702 -4.45 30.51 -9.98
CA ARG A 702 -3.61 29.98 -11.07
C ARG A 702 -4.12 28.63 -11.54
N THR A 703 -4.33 28.50 -12.85
CA THR A 703 -4.66 27.26 -13.54
C THR A 703 -3.85 27.18 -14.85
N GLY A 704 -3.76 25.99 -15.44
CA GLY A 704 -3.11 25.73 -16.72
C GLY A 704 -2.11 24.58 -16.65
N ALA A 705 -1.18 24.57 -17.60
CA ALA A 705 -0.07 23.62 -17.70
C ALA A 705 1.20 24.20 -17.04
N GLY A 706 2.16 23.33 -16.67
CA GLY A 706 3.45 23.74 -16.10
C GLY A 706 3.41 24.12 -14.60
N LEU A 707 2.32 23.81 -13.92
CA LEU A 707 2.14 24.00 -12.47
C LEU A 707 2.53 22.72 -11.69
N ASP A 708 2.52 22.81 -10.35
CA ASP A 708 2.37 21.60 -9.51
C ASP A 708 0.89 21.32 -9.39
N PRO A 709 0.35 20.30 -10.05
CA PRO A 709 -1.10 20.19 -10.18
C PRO A 709 -1.76 19.83 -8.85
N CYS A 710 -2.74 20.64 -8.47
CA CYS A 710 -3.71 20.28 -7.44
C CYS A 710 -5.11 20.74 -7.84
N PHE A 711 -6.13 20.26 -7.13
CA PHE A 711 -7.39 20.97 -7.00
C PHE A 711 -7.41 21.63 -5.62
N ALA A 712 -7.55 22.95 -5.59
CA ALA A 712 -7.77 23.71 -4.37
C ALA A 712 -9.05 24.56 -4.50
N HIS A 713 -9.92 24.49 -3.50
CA HIS A 713 -11.13 25.31 -3.39
C HIS A 713 -11.15 26.02 -2.04
N ARG A 714 -11.65 27.26 -2.03
CA ARG A 714 -11.99 28.03 -0.83
C ARG A 714 -13.44 28.48 -0.92
N VAL A 715 -14.22 28.26 0.14
CA VAL A 715 -15.60 28.71 0.27
C VAL A 715 -15.73 29.61 1.50
N ALA A 716 -15.97 30.90 1.29
CA ALA A 716 -16.18 31.86 2.37
C ALA A 716 -17.68 32.02 2.67
N ILE A 717 -18.05 31.86 3.94
CA ILE A 717 -19.45 31.92 4.42
C ILE A 717 -19.56 32.81 5.67
N GLU A 718 -20.74 33.40 5.86
CA GLU A 718 -21.13 34.02 7.13
C GLU A 718 -22.18 33.16 7.83
N LEU A 719 -21.93 32.80 9.09
CA LEU A 719 -22.82 31.95 9.87
C LEU A 719 -23.39 32.72 11.06
N ALA A 720 -24.70 32.96 11.06
CA ALA A 720 -25.41 33.63 12.15
C ALA A 720 -25.43 32.77 13.43
N PRO A 721 -25.64 33.36 14.62
CA PRO A 721 -25.84 32.60 15.85
C PRO A 721 -26.95 31.55 15.72
N GLY A 722 -26.67 30.30 16.10
CA GLY A 722 -27.60 29.17 16.03
C GLY A 722 -27.87 28.62 14.62
N ALA A 723 -27.35 29.25 13.57
CA ALA A 723 -27.56 28.82 12.19
C ALA A 723 -26.67 27.62 11.81
N SER A 724 -27.14 26.87 10.82
CA SER A 724 -26.42 25.74 10.23
C SER A 724 -26.29 25.90 8.72
N GLU A 725 -25.12 25.60 8.20
CA GLU A 725 -24.84 25.63 6.77
C GLU A 725 -24.06 24.40 6.33
N THR A 726 -24.18 24.06 5.05
CA THR A 726 -23.57 22.86 4.47
C THR A 726 -22.84 23.19 3.17
N CYS A 727 -21.63 22.66 3.01
CA CYS A 727 -20.89 22.70 1.76
C CYS A 727 -20.61 21.28 1.26
N VAL A 728 -20.75 21.04 -0.04
CA VAL A 728 -20.42 19.75 -0.68
C VAL A 728 -19.25 19.93 -1.63
N PHE A 729 -18.22 19.11 -1.48
CA PHE A 729 -17.09 19.00 -2.40
C PHE A 729 -17.20 17.67 -3.15
N VAL A 730 -16.98 17.72 -4.46
CA VAL A 730 -16.99 16.54 -5.33
C VAL A 730 -15.60 16.35 -5.90
N LEU A 731 -15.14 15.11 -5.96
CA LEU A 731 -13.98 14.66 -6.73
C LEU A 731 -14.41 13.46 -7.57
N GLY A 732 -14.17 13.51 -8.87
CA GLY A 732 -14.53 12.41 -9.75
C GLY A 732 -13.71 12.41 -11.02
N GLU A 733 -14.04 11.49 -11.91
CA GLU A 733 -13.47 11.42 -13.25
C GLU A 733 -14.53 11.01 -14.26
N ALA A 734 -14.41 11.48 -15.50
CA ALA A 734 -15.23 11.02 -16.61
C ALA A 734 -14.38 10.60 -17.81
N GLU A 735 -15.02 9.94 -18.78
CA GLU A 735 -14.39 9.50 -20.03
C GLU A 735 -13.94 10.68 -20.91
N ASP A 736 -14.61 11.82 -20.77
CA ASP A 736 -14.34 13.04 -21.54
C ASP A 736 -14.76 14.29 -20.74
N GLY A 737 -14.42 15.46 -21.30
CA GLY A 737 -14.79 16.74 -20.70
C GLY A 737 -16.29 16.91 -20.50
N ASN A 738 -17.12 16.77 -21.54
CA ASN A 738 -18.55 17.06 -21.45
C ASN A 738 -19.23 16.20 -20.37
N THR A 739 -18.85 14.93 -20.28
CA THR A 739 -19.32 14.02 -19.24
C THR A 739 -18.85 14.48 -17.84
N ALA A 740 -17.61 14.99 -17.71
CA ALA A 740 -17.11 15.56 -16.46
C ALA A 740 -17.94 16.78 -15.99
N ASP A 741 -18.34 17.67 -16.90
CA ASP A 741 -19.23 18.80 -16.57
C ASP A 741 -20.60 18.31 -16.11
N CYS A 742 -21.16 17.31 -16.80
CA CYS A 742 -22.46 16.74 -16.44
C CYS A 742 -22.43 16.11 -15.05
N LEU A 743 -21.36 15.37 -14.71
CA LEU A 743 -21.19 14.77 -13.39
C LEU A 743 -20.93 15.83 -12.30
N ALA A 744 -20.11 16.84 -12.60
CA ALA A 744 -19.88 17.97 -11.71
C ALA A 744 -21.20 18.68 -11.37
N ALA A 745 -22.01 19.01 -12.38
CA ALA A 745 -23.31 19.65 -12.20
C ALA A 745 -24.32 18.73 -11.49
N ARG A 746 -24.32 17.43 -11.78
CA ARG A 746 -25.21 16.43 -11.14
C ARG A 746 -24.98 16.36 -9.63
N PHE A 747 -23.73 16.35 -9.19
CA PHE A 747 -23.37 16.09 -7.79
C PHE A 747 -23.09 17.34 -6.97
N ALA A 748 -22.86 18.51 -7.58
CA ALA A 748 -22.64 19.78 -6.88
C ALA A 748 -23.95 20.40 -6.35
N SER A 749 -24.73 19.64 -5.57
CA SER A 749 -25.88 20.15 -4.80
C SER A 749 -26.10 19.36 -3.50
N ARG A 750 -26.79 19.97 -2.54
CA ARG A 750 -27.13 19.33 -1.26
C ARG A 750 -28.09 18.16 -1.47
N GLU A 751 -29.10 18.35 -2.32
CA GLU A 751 -30.13 17.35 -2.59
C GLU A 751 -29.55 16.14 -3.33
N ALA A 752 -28.54 16.35 -4.19
CA ALA A 752 -27.84 15.23 -4.81
C ALA A 752 -27.06 14.41 -3.79
N PHE A 753 -26.39 15.06 -2.82
CA PHE A 753 -25.71 14.36 -1.74
C PHE A 753 -26.68 13.46 -0.95
N ASP A 754 -27.81 14.01 -0.50
CA ASP A 754 -28.80 13.26 0.28
C ASP A 754 -29.36 12.06 -0.50
N ARG A 755 -29.75 12.25 -1.77
CA ARG A 755 -30.18 11.15 -2.64
C ARG A 755 -29.09 10.08 -2.82
N THR A 756 -27.83 10.48 -2.88
CA THR A 756 -26.71 9.56 -3.07
C THR A 756 -26.47 8.75 -1.79
N LEU A 757 -26.55 9.38 -0.62
CA LEU A 757 -26.47 8.70 0.67
C LEU A 757 -27.58 7.66 0.84
N ASP A 758 -28.82 8.00 0.47
CA ASP A 758 -29.94 7.05 0.51
C ASP A 758 -29.73 5.88 -0.46
N ALA A 759 -29.20 6.17 -1.66
CA ALA A 759 -28.88 5.12 -2.64
C ALA A 759 -27.77 4.18 -2.16
N VAL A 760 -26.72 4.70 -1.52
CA VAL A 760 -25.64 3.89 -0.90
C VAL A 760 -26.21 2.96 0.16
N ARG A 761 -27.06 3.47 1.06
CA ARG A 761 -27.70 2.66 2.11
C ARG A 761 -28.59 1.57 1.54
N ALA A 762 -29.38 1.90 0.52
CA ALA A 762 -30.24 0.93 -0.14
C ALA A 762 -29.43 -0.17 -0.86
N ASP A 763 -28.33 0.20 -1.51
CA ASP A 763 -27.48 -0.75 -2.24
C ASP A 763 -26.81 -1.77 -1.29
N TRP A 764 -26.23 -1.30 -0.20
CA TRP A 764 -25.65 -2.18 0.83
C TRP A 764 -26.71 -3.03 1.53
N GLY A 765 -27.89 -2.48 1.84
CA GLY A 765 -28.99 -3.27 2.41
C GLY A 765 -29.39 -4.46 1.52
N ARG A 766 -29.42 -4.29 0.19
CA ARG A 766 -29.72 -5.40 -0.73
C ARG A 766 -28.72 -6.54 -0.64
N THR A 767 -27.43 -6.23 -0.49
CA THR A 767 -26.36 -7.22 -0.43
C THR A 767 -26.26 -7.86 0.95
N LEU A 768 -26.31 -7.06 2.02
CA LEU A 768 -25.95 -7.52 3.36
C LEU A 768 -27.12 -8.18 4.12
N ASP A 769 -28.37 -7.88 3.76
CA ASP A 769 -29.55 -8.53 4.37
C ASP A 769 -29.82 -9.95 3.83
N ALA A 770 -28.95 -10.50 2.98
CA ALA A 770 -29.14 -11.82 2.39
C ALA A 770 -28.98 -12.95 3.42
N VAL A 771 -27.99 -12.84 4.31
CA VAL A 771 -27.73 -13.80 5.39
C VAL A 771 -27.48 -13.02 6.67
N ARG A 772 -28.27 -13.26 7.71
CA ARG A 772 -28.06 -12.69 9.05
C ARG A 772 -28.03 -13.79 10.09
N ILE A 773 -27.13 -13.69 11.05
CA ILE A 773 -26.96 -14.65 12.14
C ILE A 773 -27.08 -13.96 13.50
N GLU A 774 -27.55 -14.72 14.48
CA GLU A 774 -27.47 -14.37 15.91
C GLU A 774 -26.87 -15.57 16.64
N THR A 775 -25.71 -15.39 17.25
CA THR A 775 -24.96 -16.45 17.93
C THR A 775 -24.54 -16.01 19.34
N PRO A 776 -24.08 -16.93 20.19
CA PRO A 776 -23.46 -16.57 21.47
C PRO A 776 -22.19 -15.71 21.33
N LEU A 777 -21.59 -15.63 20.13
CA LEU A 777 -20.40 -14.84 19.85
C LEU A 777 -20.76 -13.55 19.11
N GLN A 778 -21.09 -12.49 19.85
CA GLN A 778 -21.51 -11.21 19.26
C GLN A 778 -20.52 -10.67 18.22
N GLY A 779 -19.21 -10.83 18.42
CA GLY A 779 -18.18 -10.42 17.47
C GLY A 779 -18.27 -11.13 16.11
N LEU A 780 -18.64 -12.41 16.12
CA LEU A 780 -18.88 -13.18 14.90
C LEU A 780 -20.08 -12.63 14.12
N ASP A 781 -21.17 -12.33 14.84
CA ASP A 781 -22.39 -11.77 14.25
C ASP A 781 -22.13 -10.44 13.56
N ARG A 782 -21.34 -9.55 14.19
CA ARG A 782 -20.97 -8.26 13.57
C ARG A 782 -20.24 -8.45 12.25
N LEU A 783 -19.31 -9.41 12.19
CA LEU A 783 -18.49 -9.66 11.00
C LEU A 783 -19.32 -10.31 9.88
N VAL A 784 -20.08 -11.36 10.18
CA VAL A 784 -20.88 -12.11 9.17
C VAL A 784 -22.02 -11.26 8.62
N ASN A 785 -22.71 -10.49 9.47
CA ASN A 785 -23.89 -9.72 9.07
C ASN A 785 -23.58 -8.43 8.30
N GLY A 786 -22.29 -8.11 8.07
CA GLY A 786 -21.91 -6.87 7.40
C GLY A 786 -20.48 -6.83 6.91
N TRP A 787 -19.50 -6.87 7.82
CA TRP A 787 -18.12 -6.48 7.52
C TRP A 787 -17.37 -7.45 6.60
N LEU A 788 -17.60 -8.76 6.70
CA LEU A 788 -16.95 -9.74 5.80
C LEU A 788 -17.43 -9.61 4.34
N PRO A 789 -18.75 -9.67 4.04
CA PRO A 789 -19.21 -9.44 2.67
C PRO A 789 -18.91 -8.02 2.17
N TYR A 790 -18.91 -7.02 3.04
CA TYR A 790 -18.47 -5.67 2.68
C TYR A 790 -16.99 -5.62 2.28
N GLN A 791 -16.11 -6.27 3.04
CA GLN A 791 -14.67 -6.37 2.73
C GLN A 791 -14.44 -7.09 1.40
N VAL A 792 -15.14 -8.20 1.15
CA VAL A 792 -15.07 -8.92 -0.14
C VAL A 792 -15.52 -8.01 -1.29
N LEU A 793 -16.68 -7.37 -1.18
CA LEU A 793 -17.23 -6.61 -2.30
C LEU A 793 -16.50 -5.28 -2.54
N SER A 794 -16.45 -4.43 -1.51
CA SER A 794 -15.88 -3.08 -1.61
C SER A 794 -14.38 -3.13 -1.89
N CYS A 795 -13.62 -3.89 -1.10
CA CYS A 795 -12.15 -3.92 -1.22
C CYS A 795 -11.67 -4.87 -2.31
N ARG A 796 -12.11 -6.13 -2.32
CA ARG A 796 -11.51 -7.18 -3.17
C ARG A 796 -12.05 -7.18 -4.61
N LEU A 797 -13.36 -7.04 -4.79
CA LEU A 797 -13.97 -7.07 -6.12
C LEU A 797 -14.01 -5.70 -6.79
N HIS A 798 -14.34 -4.63 -6.07
CA HIS A 798 -14.50 -3.30 -6.65
C HIS A 798 -13.19 -2.50 -6.65
N ALA A 799 -12.63 -2.23 -5.47
CA ALA A 799 -11.47 -1.35 -5.34
C ALA A 799 -10.17 -1.99 -5.83
N ARG A 800 -9.98 -3.28 -5.53
CA ARG A 800 -8.69 -3.99 -5.66
C ARG A 800 -7.53 -3.22 -5.01
N THR A 801 -7.79 -2.60 -3.86
CA THR A 801 -6.82 -1.80 -3.09
C THR A 801 -7.22 -1.70 -1.62
N ALA A 802 -6.25 -1.38 -0.77
CA ALA A 802 -6.37 -1.07 0.64
C ALA A 802 -5.23 -0.14 1.08
N PHE A 803 -5.15 0.16 2.38
CA PHE A 803 -4.07 0.96 2.96
C PHE A 803 -2.68 0.37 2.66
N TYR A 804 -2.47 -0.92 2.97
CA TYR A 804 -1.16 -1.55 2.83
C TYR A 804 -0.80 -1.94 1.40
N GLN A 805 -1.80 -2.25 0.55
CA GLN A 805 -1.59 -2.77 -0.81
C GLN A 805 -2.52 -2.10 -1.83
N SER A 806 -1.94 -1.49 -2.85
CA SER A 806 -2.64 -0.93 -4.02
C SER A 806 -2.32 -1.77 -5.27
N GLY A 807 -3.17 -2.77 -5.51
CA GLY A 807 -2.95 -3.81 -6.52
C GLY A 807 -3.52 -3.48 -7.89
N GLY A 808 -4.80 -3.09 -7.96
CA GLY A 808 -5.53 -2.76 -9.18
C GLY A 808 -5.82 -3.94 -10.13
N ALA A 809 -5.05 -5.02 -10.02
CA ALA A 809 -5.15 -6.21 -10.87
C ALA A 809 -6.27 -7.15 -10.42
N PHE A 810 -6.87 -7.85 -11.39
CA PHE A 810 -7.55 -9.11 -11.12
C PHE A 810 -6.50 -10.21 -10.98
N GLY A 811 -6.45 -10.87 -9.82
CA GLY A 811 -5.74 -12.12 -9.61
C GLY A 811 -6.66 -13.28 -9.94
N PHE A 812 -6.19 -14.21 -10.77
CA PHE A 812 -7.04 -15.25 -11.34
C PHE A 812 -7.64 -16.13 -10.25
N ARG A 813 -6.80 -16.62 -9.33
CA ARG A 813 -7.31 -17.35 -8.15
C ARG A 813 -8.07 -16.45 -7.17
N ASP A 814 -7.64 -15.20 -7.04
CA ASP A 814 -8.06 -14.31 -5.97
C ASP A 814 -9.53 -13.95 -6.11
N GLN A 815 -9.89 -13.34 -7.24
CA GLN A 815 -11.25 -12.88 -7.46
C GLN A 815 -12.23 -14.04 -7.69
N LEU A 816 -11.79 -15.19 -8.18
CA LEU A 816 -12.61 -16.40 -8.21
C LEU A 816 -12.96 -16.88 -6.79
N GLN A 817 -11.99 -16.94 -5.88
CA GLN A 817 -12.25 -17.29 -4.48
C GLN A 817 -13.14 -16.25 -3.78
N ASP A 818 -12.85 -14.96 -3.97
CA ASP A 818 -13.66 -13.88 -3.41
C ASP A 818 -15.12 -13.94 -3.91
N ALA A 819 -15.30 -14.13 -5.22
CA ALA A 819 -16.62 -14.26 -5.86
C ALA A 819 -17.40 -15.48 -5.37
N SER A 820 -16.71 -16.58 -5.04
CA SER A 820 -17.37 -17.79 -4.52
C SER A 820 -18.10 -17.55 -3.20
N ALA A 821 -17.59 -16.64 -2.35
CA ALA A 821 -18.24 -16.26 -1.09
C ALA A 821 -19.55 -15.50 -1.29
N LEU A 822 -19.75 -14.93 -2.49
CA LEU A 822 -20.95 -14.19 -2.85
C LEU A 822 -21.98 -15.05 -3.61
N ALA A 823 -21.72 -16.33 -3.90
CA ALA A 823 -22.61 -17.15 -4.72
C ALA A 823 -24.05 -17.24 -4.15
N LEU A 824 -24.19 -17.21 -2.81
CA LEU A 824 -25.48 -17.20 -2.12
C LEU A 824 -26.16 -15.81 -2.11
N VAL A 825 -25.37 -14.75 -2.14
CA VAL A 825 -25.79 -13.38 -1.80
C VAL A 825 -25.92 -12.48 -3.04
N ARG A 826 -24.93 -12.54 -3.94
CA ARG A 826 -24.84 -11.84 -5.23
C ARG A 826 -24.38 -12.82 -6.32
N PRO A 827 -25.20 -13.84 -6.65
CA PRO A 827 -24.87 -14.80 -7.70
C PRO A 827 -24.61 -14.12 -9.05
N ASP A 828 -25.23 -12.98 -9.31
CA ASP A 828 -24.98 -12.15 -10.48
C ASP A 828 -23.50 -11.75 -10.61
N LEU A 829 -22.89 -11.28 -9.51
CA LEU A 829 -21.47 -10.91 -9.50
C LEU A 829 -20.55 -12.13 -9.61
N THR A 830 -20.91 -13.25 -8.98
CA THR A 830 -20.14 -14.49 -9.13
C THR A 830 -20.13 -14.97 -10.58
N ARG A 831 -21.28 -14.91 -11.24
CA ARG A 831 -21.43 -15.26 -12.66
C ARG A 831 -20.57 -14.35 -13.55
N GLU A 832 -20.59 -13.04 -13.31
CA GLU A 832 -19.75 -12.07 -14.04
C GLU A 832 -18.26 -12.37 -13.89
N GLN A 833 -17.80 -12.70 -12.67
CA GLN A 833 -16.40 -13.06 -12.42
C GLN A 833 -16.00 -14.35 -13.13
N ILE A 834 -16.85 -15.38 -13.15
CA ILE A 834 -16.57 -16.61 -13.90
C ILE A 834 -16.36 -16.31 -15.39
N LEU A 835 -17.24 -15.50 -15.98
CA LEU A 835 -17.14 -15.14 -17.41
C LEU A 835 -15.90 -14.28 -17.69
N LEU A 836 -15.58 -13.35 -16.80
CA LEU A 836 -14.37 -12.52 -16.89
C LEU A 836 -13.10 -13.39 -16.90
N HIS A 837 -13.01 -14.36 -15.99
CA HIS A 837 -11.83 -15.21 -15.87
C HIS A 837 -11.73 -16.22 -17.01
N ALA A 838 -12.85 -16.81 -17.44
CA ALA A 838 -12.88 -17.63 -18.65
C ALA A 838 -12.37 -16.85 -19.88
N ALA A 839 -12.70 -15.56 -19.98
CA ALA A 839 -12.24 -14.69 -21.06
C ALA A 839 -10.72 -14.42 -21.06
N HIS A 840 -10.03 -14.67 -19.95
CA HIS A 840 -8.59 -14.49 -19.77
C HIS A 840 -7.83 -15.82 -19.70
N GLN A 841 -8.47 -16.93 -20.10
CA GLN A 841 -7.78 -18.19 -20.35
C GLN A 841 -7.12 -18.15 -21.73
N PHE A 842 -5.91 -18.69 -21.83
CA PHE A 842 -5.20 -18.89 -23.09
C PHE A 842 -5.75 -20.10 -23.85
N VAL A 843 -5.58 -20.11 -25.18
CA VAL A 843 -6.00 -21.25 -26.03
C VAL A 843 -5.29 -22.56 -25.67
N GLU A 844 -4.13 -22.49 -25.02
CA GLU A 844 -3.39 -23.67 -24.51
C GLU A 844 -3.94 -24.23 -23.19
N GLY A 845 -4.97 -23.59 -22.61
CA GLY A 845 -5.66 -23.99 -21.39
C GLY A 845 -5.08 -23.43 -20.09
N ASP A 846 -3.89 -22.81 -20.13
CA ASP A 846 -3.36 -22.02 -19.02
C ASP A 846 -3.95 -20.61 -18.98
N VAL A 847 -3.59 -19.82 -17.95
CA VAL A 847 -4.25 -18.56 -17.62
C VAL A 847 -3.22 -17.49 -17.29
N LEU A 848 -3.65 -16.22 -17.32
CA LEU A 848 -2.91 -15.16 -16.63
C LEU A 848 -3.01 -15.38 -15.13
N HIS A 849 -1.91 -15.26 -14.41
CA HIS A 849 -1.87 -15.27 -12.95
C HIS A 849 -2.56 -14.02 -12.38
N TRP A 850 -2.31 -12.86 -12.98
CA TRP A 850 -3.07 -11.62 -12.74
C TRP A 850 -2.95 -10.64 -13.92
N TRP A 851 -3.88 -9.69 -14.04
CA TRP A 851 -3.87 -8.65 -15.10
C TRP A 851 -4.51 -7.32 -14.69
N HIS A 852 -4.08 -6.24 -15.34
CA HIS A 852 -4.57 -4.87 -15.10
C HIS A 852 -5.51 -4.39 -16.22
N PRO A 853 -6.80 -4.09 -15.93
CA PRO A 853 -7.68 -3.43 -16.88
C PRO A 853 -7.31 -1.94 -17.03
N PRO A 854 -7.62 -1.30 -18.17
CA PRO A 854 -8.31 -1.84 -19.35
C PRO A 854 -7.37 -2.40 -20.42
N ALA A 855 -6.04 -2.34 -20.21
CA ALA A 855 -5.07 -2.81 -21.19
C ALA A 855 -4.91 -4.35 -21.19
N ASP A 856 -5.44 -5.02 -20.16
CA ASP A 856 -5.35 -6.47 -19.92
C ASP A 856 -3.92 -7.02 -20.09
N ARG A 857 -2.95 -6.19 -19.69
CA ARG A 857 -1.56 -6.59 -19.54
C ARG A 857 -1.43 -7.34 -18.22
N GLY A 858 -0.84 -8.52 -18.26
CA GLY A 858 -0.84 -9.44 -17.13
C GLY A 858 0.35 -10.36 -17.11
N THR A 859 0.54 -11.04 -15.99
CA THR A 859 1.65 -11.97 -15.79
C THR A 859 1.20 -13.38 -16.13
N ARG A 860 1.91 -14.04 -17.06
CA ARG A 860 1.77 -15.48 -17.34
C ARG A 860 2.83 -16.23 -16.54
N THR A 861 2.44 -17.25 -15.79
CA THR A 861 3.32 -18.06 -14.93
C THR A 861 3.13 -19.55 -15.22
N ARG A 862 3.83 -20.42 -14.49
CA ARG A 862 3.56 -21.88 -14.43
C ARG A 862 2.96 -22.30 -13.09
N PHE A 863 2.16 -21.42 -12.48
CA PHE A 863 1.49 -21.74 -11.23
C PHE A 863 0.39 -22.77 -11.51
N SER A 864 0.47 -23.89 -10.80
CA SER A 864 -0.36 -25.06 -11.08
C SER A 864 -1.79 -24.89 -10.56
N ASP A 865 -1.99 -24.10 -9.51
CA ASP A 865 -3.28 -23.92 -8.85
C ASP A 865 -4.22 -22.97 -9.58
N ASP A 866 -3.67 -21.93 -10.22
CA ASP A 866 -4.44 -20.91 -10.96
C ASP A 866 -5.44 -21.55 -11.94
N LEU A 867 -5.05 -22.64 -12.59
CA LEU A 867 -5.86 -23.39 -13.55
C LEU A 867 -7.18 -23.89 -12.94
N LEU A 868 -7.14 -24.33 -11.69
CA LEU A 868 -8.19 -25.14 -11.09
C LEU A 868 -9.24 -24.32 -10.34
N TRP A 869 -9.00 -23.03 -10.09
CA TRP A 869 -9.98 -22.18 -9.42
C TRP A 869 -11.22 -21.91 -10.27
N LEU A 870 -11.09 -21.80 -11.59
CA LEU A 870 -12.25 -21.61 -12.48
C LEU A 870 -13.22 -22.81 -12.44
N PRO A 871 -12.80 -24.06 -12.69
CA PRO A 871 -13.70 -25.22 -12.56
C PRO A 871 -14.24 -25.38 -11.13
N TRP A 872 -13.43 -25.07 -10.11
CA TRP A 872 -13.83 -25.16 -8.71
C TRP A 872 -15.00 -24.21 -8.35
N VAL A 873 -14.94 -22.96 -8.82
CA VAL A 873 -16.01 -21.97 -8.60
C VAL A 873 -17.23 -22.29 -9.44
N VAL A 874 -17.05 -22.71 -10.71
CA VAL A 874 -18.16 -23.07 -11.61
C VAL A 874 -19.00 -24.19 -11.00
N ALA A 875 -18.38 -25.27 -10.50
CA ALA A 875 -19.11 -26.36 -9.90
C ALA A 875 -19.95 -25.92 -8.69
N ARG A 876 -19.37 -25.08 -7.81
CA ARG A 876 -20.06 -24.55 -6.63
C ARG A 876 -21.15 -23.55 -6.96
N TYR A 877 -20.94 -22.71 -7.97
CA TYR A 877 -21.93 -21.76 -8.44
C TYR A 877 -23.16 -22.50 -8.98
N VAL A 878 -22.96 -23.51 -9.83
CA VAL A 878 -24.07 -24.32 -10.38
C VAL A 878 -24.79 -25.06 -9.27
N GLU A 879 -24.07 -25.62 -8.30
CA GLU A 879 -24.68 -26.31 -7.16
C GLU A 879 -25.52 -25.34 -6.30
N THR A 880 -24.98 -24.17 -5.98
CA THR A 880 -25.65 -23.18 -5.11
C THR A 880 -26.85 -22.52 -5.78
N THR A 881 -26.75 -22.20 -7.08
CA THR A 881 -27.75 -21.39 -7.78
C THR A 881 -28.72 -22.19 -8.65
N GLY A 882 -28.32 -23.40 -9.07
CA GLY A 882 -29.03 -24.17 -10.09
C GLY A 882 -28.91 -23.62 -11.52
N ASP A 883 -28.11 -22.57 -11.75
CA ASP A 883 -27.91 -21.94 -13.08
C ASP A 883 -26.99 -22.78 -13.97
N ALA A 884 -27.51 -23.90 -14.49
CA ALA A 884 -26.81 -24.75 -15.43
C ALA A 884 -26.54 -24.05 -16.78
N ALA A 885 -27.28 -22.98 -17.13
CA ALA A 885 -27.12 -22.26 -18.39
C ALA A 885 -25.75 -21.54 -18.48
N LEU A 886 -25.11 -21.25 -17.33
CA LEU A 886 -23.74 -20.76 -17.30
C LEU A 886 -22.77 -21.70 -18.03
N LEU A 887 -22.94 -23.02 -17.91
CA LEU A 887 -22.04 -24.02 -18.51
C LEU A 887 -22.02 -23.92 -20.05
N ASP A 888 -23.10 -23.42 -20.66
CA ASP A 888 -23.25 -23.25 -22.10
C ASP A 888 -22.90 -21.82 -22.58
N ALA A 889 -22.63 -20.89 -21.67
CA ALA A 889 -22.22 -19.54 -22.02
C ALA A 889 -20.92 -19.58 -22.84
N ARG A 890 -20.93 -18.89 -23.99
CA ARG A 890 -19.80 -18.86 -24.93
C ARG A 890 -18.89 -17.69 -24.57
N VAL A 891 -17.60 -17.98 -24.36
CA VAL A 891 -16.57 -17.01 -23.96
C VAL A 891 -15.33 -17.19 -24.84
N GLY A 892 -14.64 -16.09 -25.11
CA GLY A 892 -13.40 -16.11 -25.92
C GLY A 892 -12.16 -16.47 -25.12
N PHE A 893 -11.06 -16.74 -25.82
CA PHE A 893 -9.73 -16.90 -25.22
C PHE A 893 -8.83 -15.69 -25.51
N VAL A 894 -7.77 -15.54 -24.72
CA VAL A 894 -6.63 -14.68 -25.02
C VAL A 894 -5.49 -15.45 -25.69
N LYS A 895 -4.57 -14.72 -26.33
CA LYS A 895 -3.30 -15.23 -26.85
C LYS A 895 -2.16 -14.28 -26.45
N ALA A 896 -1.02 -14.86 -26.14
CA ALA A 896 0.28 -14.22 -25.95
C ALA A 896 1.37 -15.26 -26.20
N ARG A 897 2.65 -14.85 -26.26
CA ARG A 897 3.73 -15.83 -26.38
C ARG A 897 3.74 -16.81 -25.19
N LEU A 898 4.19 -18.03 -25.44
CA LEU A 898 4.49 -18.99 -24.38
C LEU A 898 5.73 -18.53 -23.59
N LEU A 899 5.83 -19.02 -22.36
CA LEU A 899 7.05 -18.91 -21.57
C LEU A 899 8.14 -19.79 -22.19
N ALA A 900 9.33 -19.24 -22.36
CA ALA A 900 10.48 -19.99 -22.84
C ALA A 900 10.97 -21.00 -21.79
N ASP A 901 11.82 -21.94 -22.20
CA ASP A 901 12.49 -22.85 -21.27
C ASP A 901 13.34 -22.04 -20.28
N GLY A 902 13.14 -22.29 -18.98
CA GLY A 902 13.82 -21.57 -17.89
C GLY A 902 13.25 -20.17 -17.57
N GLU A 903 12.21 -19.71 -18.26
CA GLU A 903 11.55 -18.43 -17.96
C GLU A 903 10.37 -18.63 -17.01
N ASP A 904 10.51 -18.33 -15.73
CA ASP A 904 9.50 -18.64 -14.70
C ASP A 904 8.17 -17.88 -14.87
N GLU A 905 8.24 -16.62 -15.30
CA GLU A 905 7.12 -15.72 -15.49
C GLU A 905 7.40 -14.66 -16.55
N ALA A 906 6.33 -14.07 -17.14
CA ALA A 906 6.45 -12.93 -18.04
C ALA A 906 5.24 -11.99 -17.92
N TYR A 907 5.50 -10.70 -17.74
CA TYR A 907 4.48 -9.64 -17.79
C TYR A 907 4.26 -9.20 -19.23
N LEU A 908 3.11 -9.56 -19.81
CA LEU A 908 2.84 -9.50 -21.24
C LEU A 908 1.53 -8.77 -21.56
N PRO A 909 1.45 -8.05 -22.68
CA PRO A 909 0.16 -7.67 -23.25
C PRO A 909 -0.57 -8.91 -23.76
N THR A 910 -1.90 -8.90 -23.73
CA THR A 910 -2.72 -9.98 -24.29
C THR A 910 -3.58 -9.49 -25.45
N GLU A 911 -3.88 -10.40 -26.36
CA GLU A 911 -4.76 -10.17 -27.50
C GLU A 911 -5.91 -11.17 -27.51
N ARG A 912 -7.05 -10.82 -28.10
CA ARG A 912 -8.14 -11.77 -28.34
C ARG A 912 -7.69 -12.85 -29.33
N ALA A 913 -7.94 -14.12 -29.01
CA ALA A 913 -7.58 -15.24 -29.87
C ALA A 913 -8.52 -15.44 -31.08
N GLY A 914 -9.74 -14.87 -31.03
CA GLY A 914 -10.74 -14.99 -32.10
C GLY A 914 -11.48 -16.34 -32.14
N VAL A 915 -11.28 -17.19 -31.12
CA VAL A 915 -11.98 -18.45 -30.92
C VAL A 915 -12.73 -18.41 -29.58
N GLU A 916 -13.84 -19.15 -29.50
CA GLU A 916 -14.71 -19.20 -28.32
C GLU A 916 -15.08 -20.65 -27.99
N ALA A 917 -15.22 -20.94 -26.70
CA ALA A 917 -15.71 -22.20 -26.17
C ALA A 917 -16.81 -21.96 -25.12
N SER A 918 -17.50 -23.02 -24.71
CA SER A 918 -18.43 -22.91 -23.58
C SER A 918 -17.64 -22.85 -22.26
N VAL A 919 -18.19 -22.22 -21.22
CA VAL A 919 -17.56 -22.21 -19.88
C VAL A 919 -17.22 -23.62 -19.40
N PHE A 920 -18.07 -24.61 -19.68
CA PHE A 920 -17.77 -26.02 -19.40
C PHE A 920 -16.48 -26.49 -20.08
N GLU A 921 -16.25 -26.13 -21.35
CA GLU A 921 -15.04 -26.53 -22.07
C GLU A 921 -13.80 -25.78 -21.59
N HIS A 922 -13.91 -24.48 -21.25
CA HIS A 922 -12.85 -23.74 -20.56
C HIS A 922 -12.37 -24.46 -19.28
N CYS A 923 -13.34 -24.92 -18.48
CA CYS A 923 -13.08 -25.69 -17.27
C CYS A 923 -12.41 -27.04 -17.57
N CYS A 924 -12.91 -27.78 -18.56
CA CYS A 924 -12.32 -29.06 -18.95
C CYS A 924 -10.88 -28.88 -19.46
N LEU A 925 -10.58 -27.87 -20.27
CA LEU A 925 -9.21 -27.59 -20.73
C LEU A 925 -8.24 -27.37 -19.56
N ALA A 926 -8.67 -26.60 -18.55
CA ALA A 926 -7.88 -26.36 -17.35
C ALA A 926 -7.66 -27.64 -16.52
N ILE A 927 -8.71 -28.45 -16.34
CA ILE A 927 -8.64 -29.74 -15.64
C ILE A 927 -7.69 -30.68 -16.37
N GLU A 928 -7.87 -30.86 -17.69
CA GLU A 928 -7.08 -31.77 -18.52
C GLU A 928 -5.58 -31.43 -18.47
N ARG A 929 -5.25 -30.14 -18.47
CA ARG A 929 -3.88 -29.65 -18.31
C ARG A 929 -3.29 -29.99 -16.93
N SER A 930 -4.12 -30.05 -15.90
CA SER A 930 -3.73 -30.29 -14.51
C SER A 930 -3.62 -31.78 -14.13
N LEU A 931 -3.95 -32.72 -15.03
CA LEU A 931 -3.86 -34.16 -14.77
C LEU A 931 -2.43 -34.73 -14.82
N ALA A 932 -1.43 -33.93 -15.16
CA ALA A 932 -0.04 -34.35 -15.19
C ALA A 932 0.51 -34.57 -13.77
N VAL A 933 1.26 -35.65 -13.58
CA VAL A 933 1.86 -36.04 -12.29
C VAL A 933 3.36 -36.30 -12.44
N GLY A 934 4.10 -36.12 -11.34
CA GLY A 934 5.53 -36.40 -11.28
C GLY A 934 5.85 -37.85 -10.92
N ALA A 935 7.07 -38.07 -10.41
CA ALA A 935 7.63 -39.38 -10.14
C ALA A 935 6.86 -40.19 -9.08
N HIS A 936 6.18 -39.51 -8.14
CA HIS A 936 5.44 -40.15 -7.06
C HIS A 936 3.94 -40.29 -7.37
N GLY A 937 3.51 -39.93 -8.59
CA GLY A 937 2.09 -39.90 -8.97
C GLY A 937 1.33 -38.74 -8.34
N ILE A 938 2.03 -37.67 -7.94
CA ILE A 938 1.48 -36.45 -7.34
C ILE A 938 1.51 -35.32 -8.38
N PRO A 939 0.54 -34.38 -8.41
CA PRO A 939 0.54 -33.31 -9.40
C PRO A 939 1.80 -32.44 -9.33
N LEU A 940 2.26 -32.01 -10.51
CA LEU A 940 3.42 -31.13 -10.65
C LEU A 940 3.11 -29.75 -10.05
N MET A 941 4.06 -29.20 -9.30
CA MET A 941 3.92 -27.89 -8.67
C MET A 941 4.20 -26.74 -9.66
N GLY A 942 5.08 -26.95 -10.65
CA GLY A 942 5.52 -25.88 -11.55
C GLY A 942 6.25 -24.77 -10.78
N THR A 943 6.04 -23.52 -11.18
CA THR A 943 6.65 -22.36 -10.51
C THR A 943 5.83 -21.83 -9.34
N GLY A 944 4.85 -22.59 -8.84
CA GLY A 944 4.07 -22.23 -7.66
C GLY A 944 2.76 -23.01 -7.55
N ASP A 945 2.28 -23.13 -6.31
CA ASP A 945 0.88 -23.43 -6.04
C ASP A 945 0.25 -22.24 -5.29
N TRP A 946 -0.72 -22.47 -4.41
CA TRP A 946 -1.35 -21.37 -3.66
C TRP A 946 -0.36 -20.56 -2.80
N ASN A 947 0.74 -21.15 -2.32
CA ASN A 947 1.78 -20.37 -1.64
C ASN A 947 2.73 -19.76 -2.68
N ASP A 948 2.48 -18.49 -3.03
CA ASP A 948 3.26 -17.76 -4.04
C ASP A 948 4.76 -17.72 -3.72
N GLY A 949 5.14 -17.78 -2.44
CA GLY A 949 6.52 -17.70 -2.01
C GLY A 949 7.34 -18.97 -2.27
N MET A 950 6.68 -20.11 -2.53
CA MET A 950 7.32 -21.39 -2.83
C MET A 950 7.58 -21.58 -4.34
N ASN A 951 7.97 -20.51 -5.03
CA ASN A 951 7.98 -20.45 -6.49
C ASN A 951 9.14 -21.20 -7.17
N ARG A 952 10.02 -21.85 -6.41
CA ARG A 952 11.19 -22.59 -6.93
C ARG A 952 11.19 -24.07 -6.64
N VAL A 953 10.16 -24.59 -5.99
CA VAL A 953 10.07 -26.01 -5.63
C VAL A 953 10.03 -26.92 -6.87
N GLY A 954 9.27 -26.54 -7.91
CA GLY A 954 9.08 -27.35 -9.12
C GLY A 954 9.42 -26.61 -10.43
N ARG A 955 10.32 -25.62 -10.38
CA ARG A 955 10.61 -24.73 -11.52
C ARG A 955 11.17 -25.47 -12.74
N GLU A 956 11.85 -26.59 -12.53
CA GLU A 956 12.38 -27.46 -13.61
C GLU A 956 11.33 -28.45 -14.14
N GLY A 957 10.09 -28.36 -13.66
CA GLY A 957 8.96 -29.15 -14.12
C GLY A 957 8.91 -30.57 -13.56
N ARG A 958 9.62 -30.85 -12.47
CA ARG A 958 9.67 -32.18 -11.82
C ARG A 958 9.14 -32.17 -10.39
N GLY A 959 9.23 -31.04 -9.69
CA GLY A 959 8.70 -30.89 -8.33
C GLY A 959 7.19 -31.09 -8.26
N GLU A 960 6.72 -31.64 -7.15
CA GLU A 960 5.35 -32.12 -6.95
C GLU A 960 4.71 -31.46 -5.71
N SER A 961 3.41 -31.16 -5.76
CA SER A 961 2.67 -30.54 -4.64
C SER A 961 1.59 -31.48 -4.10
N VAL A 962 1.70 -31.83 -2.80
CA VAL A 962 0.71 -32.68 -2.12
C VAL A 962 -0.59 -31.92 -1.90
N TRP A 963 -0.52 -30.63 -1.63
CA TRP A 963 -1.71 -29.77 -1.54
C TRP A 963 -2.48 -29.76 -2.87
N MET A 964 -1.78 -29.64 -4.00
CA MET A 964 -2.40 -29.74 -5.33
C MET A 964 -3.08 -31.08 -5.59
N ALA A 965 -2.57 -32.20 -5.06
CA ALA A 965 -3.25 -33.49 -5.15
C ALA A 965 -4.64 -33.46 -4.49
N PHE A 966 -4.73 -32.89 -3.29
CA PHE A 966 -5.99 -32.73 -2.58
C PHE A 966 -6.92 -31.74 -3.26
N PHE A 967 -6.41 -30.59 -3.72
CA PHE A 967 -7.21 -29.58 -4.40
C PHE A 967 -7.78 -30.10 -5.72
N LEU A 968 -6.95 -30.73 -6.56
CA LEU A 968 -7.39 -31.35 -7.81
C LEU A 968 -8.45 -32.41 -7.55
N ALA A 969 -8.29 -33.27 -6.54
CA ALA A 969 -9.30 -34.25 -6.19
C ALA A 969 -10.66 -33.63 -5.81
N ASP A 970 -10.67 -32.50 -5.09
CA ASP A 970 -11.90 -31.75 -4.79
C ASP A 970 -12.57 -31.20 -6.06
N VAL A 971 -11.77 -30.67 -6.99
CA VAL A 971 -12.26 -30.17 -8.29
C VAL A 971 -12.87 -31.30 -9.12
N LEU A 972 -12.17 -32.43 -9.24
CA LEU A 972 -12.67 -33.59 -10.00
C LEU A 972 -13.97 -34.11 -9.40
N ARG A 973 -14.07 -34.22 -8.07
CA ARG A 973 -15.30 -34.61 -7.37
C ARG A 973 -16.48 -33.70 -7.70
N GLY A 974 -16.25 -32.38 -7.79
CA GLY A 974 -17.30 -31.42 -8.16
C GLY A 974 -17.68 -31.45 -9.64
N PHE A 975 -16.75 -31.79 -10.53
CA PHE A 975 -16.97 -31.78 -11.98
C PHE A 975 -17.48 -33.11 -12.56
N GLU A 976 -17.22 -34.23 -11.88
CA GLU A 976 -17.72 -35.58 -12.26
C GLU A 976 -19.24 -35.56 -12.56
N PRO A 977 -20.13 -35.07 -11.67
CA PRO A 977 -21.58 -35.02 -11.95
C PRO A 977 -21.97 -34.08 -13.09
N LEU A 978 -21.22 -33.00 -13.31
CA LEU A 978 -21.47 -32.06 -14.41
C LEU A 978 -21.15 -32.71 -15.76
N CYS A 979 -20.07 -33.49 -15.83
CA CYS A 979 -19.75 -34.30 -17.02
C CYS A 979 -20.86 -35.33 -17.29
N GLU A 980 -21.32 -36.05 -16.26
CA GLU A 980 -22.41 -37.03 -16.39
C GLU A 980 -23.70 -36.39 -16.89
N ALA A 981 -24.11 -35.27 -16.28
CA ALA A 981 -25.33 -34.54 -16.66
C ALA A 981 -25.31 -34.03 -18.10
N ARG A 982 -24.12 -33.83 -18.67
CA ARG A 982 -23.91 -33.37 -20.05
C ARG A 982 -23.64 -34.51 -21.05
N GLY A 983 -23.65 -35.77 -20.60
CA GLY A 983 -23.37 -36.92 -21.45
C GLY A 983 -21.88 -37.17 -21.74
N GLU A 984 -20.98 -36.50 -21.04
CA GLU A 984 -19.52 -36.62 -21.16
C GLU A 984 -18.97 -37.78 -20.30
N ALA A 985 -19.56 -38.97 -20.45
CA ALA A 985 -19.25 -40.14 -19.61
C ALA A 985 -17.77 -40.56 -19.68
N GLY A 986 -17.09 -40.33 -20.80
CA GLY A 986 -15.67 -40.60 -20.95
C GLY A 986 -14.79 -39.71 -20.06
N ARG A 987 -15.10 -38.40 -19.98
CA ARG A 987 -14.41 -37.46 -19.08
C ARG A 987 -14.71 -37.79 -17.62
N ALA A 988 -15.97 -38.06 -17.29
CA ALA A 988 -16.37 -38.45 -15.93
C ALA A 988 -15.60 -39.69 -15.43
N ALA A 989 -15.55 -40.77 -16.25
CA ALA A 989 -14.81 -41.99 -15.90
C ALA A 989 -13.30 -41.75 -15.75
N ARG A 990 -12.72 -40.90 -16.61
CA ARG A 990 -11.30 -40.53 -16.52
C ARG A 990 -10.99 -39.75 -15.24
N TYR A 991 -11.84 -38.80 -14.87
CA TYR A 991 -11.69 -37.99 -13.65
C TYR A 991 -11.81 -38.86 -12.40
N ALA A 992 -12.79 -39.75 -12.34
CA ALA A 992 -12.94 -40.72 -11.24
C ALA A 992 -11.73 -41.67 -11.13
N ALA A 993 -11.21 -42.16 -12.26
CA ALA A 993 -10.02 -43.01 -12.30
C ALA A 993 -8.76 -42.27 -11.83
N HIS A 994 -8.59 -41.01 -12.24
CA HIS A 994 -7.47 -40.17 -11.82
C HIS A 994 -7.54 -39.86 -10.32
N ARG A 995 -8.71 -39.46 -9.80
CA ARG A 995 -8.92 -39.25 -8.36
C ARG A 995 -8.58 -40.50 -7.55
N SER A 996 -8.97 -41.68 -8.03
CA SER A 996 -8.62 -42.96 -7.39
C SER A 996 -7.12 -43.26 -7.43
N ALA A 997 -6.41 -42.85 -8.49
CA ALA A 997 -4.96 -42.99 -8.58
C ALA A 997 -4.24 -42.02 -7.62
N LEU A 998 -4.70 -40.77 -7.52
CA LEU A 998 -4.19 -39.78 -6.58
C LEU A 998 -4.34 -40.26 -5.13
N ALA A 999 -5.49 -40.82 -4.76
CA ALA A 999 -5.70 -41.38 -3.42
C ALA A 999 -4.63 -42.42 -3.05
N ARG A 1000 -4.35 -43.36 -3.98
CA ARG A 1000 -3.30 -44.37 -3.76
C ARG A 1000 -1.91 -43.75 -3.69
N ALA A 1001 -1.60 -42.77 -4.55
CA ALA A 1001 -0.30 -42.11 -4.59
C ALA A 1001 -0.03 -41.30 -3.30
N VAL A 1002 -1.01 -40.52 -2.83
CA VAL A 1002 -0.93 -39.75 -1.59
C VAL A 1002 -0.69 -40.68 -0.40
N GLU A 1003 -1.46 -41.75 -0.26
CA GLU A 1003 -1.32 -42.64 0.88
C GLU A 1003 -0.04 -43.48 0.88
N ALA A 1004 0.49 -43.78 -0.31
CA ALA A 1004 1.74 -44.52 -0.46
C ALA A 1004 2.99 -43.62 -0.28
N ASN A 1005 2.95 -42.40 -0.83
CA ASN A 1005 4.15 -41.58 -1.00
C ASN A 1005 4.14 -40.29 -0.18
N ALA A 1006 2.99 -39.68 0.12
CA ALA A 1006 2.94 -38.39 0.81
C ALA A 1006 2.83 -38.51 2.34
N TRP A 1007 2.47 -39.67 2.88
CA TRP A 1007 2.40 -39.88 4.32
C TRP A 1007 3.82 -39.94 4.94
N ASP A 1008 4.06 -39.12 5.96
CA ASP A 1008 5.35 -38.99 6.65
C ASP A 1008 5.36 -39.67 8.03
N GLY A 1009 4.30 -40.41 8.38
CA GLY A 1009 4.18 -41.15 9.63
C GLY A 1009 3.17 -40.55 10.61
N ALA A 1010 3.09 -39.22 10.69
CA ALA A 1010 2.14 -38.49 11.53
C ALA A 1010 1.31 -37.43 10.78
N TRP A 1011 1.85 -36.89 9.69
CA TRP A 1011 1.20 -35.90 8.81
C TRP A 1011 1.57 -36.15 7.34
N TYR A 1012 0.97 -35.37 6.44
CA TYR A 1012 1.30 -35.41 5.01
C TYR A 1012 2.42 -34.43 4.67
N ARG A 1013 3.36 -34.86 3.83
CA ARG A 1013 4.42 -34.02 3.27
C ARG A 1013 3.83 -32.81 2.54
N ARG A 1014 4.63 -31.75 2.41
CA ARG A 1014 4.24 -30.53 1.69
C ARG A 1014 4.40 -30.68 0.18
N ALA A 1015 5.55 -31.16 -0.25
CA ALA A 1015 5.96 -31.20 -1.64
C ALA A 1015 7.23 -32.06 -1.83
N TRP A 1016 7.67 -32.18 -3.08
CA TRP A 1016 9.04 -32.58 -3.45
C TRP A 1016 9.66 -31.52 -4.34
N PHE A 1017 10.94 -31.26 -4.13
CA PHE A 1017 11.75 -30.45 -5.04
C PHE A 1017 11.99 -31.17 -6.37
N ASP A 1018 12.47 -30.44 -7.38
CA ASP A 1018 12.80 -30.98 -8.70
C ASP A 1018 13.83 -32.14 -8.68
N ASP A 1019 14.66 -32.23 -7.63
CA ASP A 1019 15.65 -33.30 -7.43
C ASP A 1019 15.11 -34.52 -6.67
N GLY A 1020 13.83 -34.48 -6.25
CA GLY A 1020 13.17 -35.52 -5.47
C GLY A 1020 13.36 -35.39 -3.96
N THR A 1021 13.99 -34.33 -3.46
CA THR A 1021 14.10 -34.08 -2.02
C THR A 1021 12.71 -33.74 -1.43
N PRO A 1022 12.27 -34.40 -0.34
CA PRO A 1022 10.98 -34.11 0.28
C PRO A 1022 10.99 -32.78 1.06
N LEU A 1023 9.86 -32.09 1.07
CA LEU A 1023 9.58 -30.89 1.85
C LEU A 1023 8.39 -31.14 2.80
N GLY A 1024 8.37 -30.56 4.00
CA GLY A 1024 7.31 -30.82 4.98
C GLY A 1024 7.43 -32.19 5.65
N THR A 1025 8.66 -32.63 5.93
CA THR A 1025 8.95 -33.93 6.56
C THR A 1025 9.56 -33.74 7.95
N ALA A 1026 9.31 -34.69 8.86
CA ALA A 1026 9.79 -34.71 10.25
C ALA A 1026 11.31 -34.60 10.38
N ASP A 1027 12.06 -35.04 9.37
CA ASP A 1027 13.52 -34.98 9.33
C ASP A 1027 14.08 -33.62 8.85
N ALA A 1028 13.22 -32.68 8.42
CA ALA A 1028 13.65 -31.36 7.95
C ALA A 1028 13.91 -30.38 9.10
N GLU A 1029 14.96 -29.56 8.96
CA GLU A 1029 15.31 -28.50 9.90
C GLU A 1029 14.40 -27.26 9.79
N GLU A 1030 13.95 -26.96 8.57
CA GLU A 1030 13.05 -25.85 8.23
C GLU A 1030 11.84 -26.39 7.46
N CYS A 1031 10.66 -25.76 7.62
CA CYS A 1031 9.39 -26.22 7.06
C CYS A 1031 9.16 -27.73 7.30
N ARG A 1032 9.26 -28.14 8.56
CA ARG A 1032 9.05 -29.52 9.00
C ARG A 1032 7.60 -29.95 8.81
N ILE A 1033 6.66 -29.04 9.04
CA ILE A 1033 5.24 -29.22 8.80
C ILE A 1033 4.64 -27.93 8.24
N ASP A 1034 3.75 -28.08 7.27
CA ASP A 1034 2.98 -27.01 6.61
C ASP A 1034 1.48 -27.34 6.73
N LEU A 1035 0.67 -26.32 7.01
CA LEU A 1035 -0.77 -26.43 7.29
C LEU A 1035 -1.60 -26.87 6.08
N LEU A 1036 -1.22 -26.46 4.87
CA LEU A 1036 -2.00 -26.63 3.64
C LEU A 1036 -2.42 -28.09 3.40
N PRO A 1037 -1.47 -29.04 3.23
CA PRO A 1037 -1.83 -30.43 2.95
C PRO A 1037 -2.59 -31.07 4.11
N GLN A 1038 -2.42 -30.63 5.35
CA GLN A 1038 -3.13 -31.22 6.50
C GLN A 1038 -4.61 -30.85 6.46
N ALA A 1039 -4.92 -29.56 6.31
CA ALA A 1039 -6.30 -29.10 6.20
C ALA A 1039 -7.00 -29.70 4.96
N TRP A 1040 -6.29 -29.73 3.82
CA TRP A 1040 -6.86 -30.22 2.57
C TRP A 1040 -6.97 -31.75 2.47
N SER A 1041 -6.22 -32.50 3.29
CA SER A 1041 -6.44 -33.95 3.44
C SER A 1041 -7.87 -34.26 3.89
N VAL A 1042 -8.44 -33.42 4.77
CA VAL A 1042 -9.84 -33.51 5.20
C VAL A 1042 -10.77 -32.96 4.13
N ILE A 1043 -10.57 -31.70 3.70
CA ILE A 1043 -11.50 -30.96 2.83
C ILE A 1043 -11.78 -31.68 1.51
N SER A 1044 -10.75 -32.28 0.92
CA SER A 1044 -10.88 -33.03 -0.34
C SER A 1044 -11.64 -34.34 -0.18
N GLY A 1045 -11.66 -34.92 1.02
CA GLY A 1045 -12.14 -36.28 1.28
C GLY A 1045 -11.32 -37.37 0.57
N LEU A 1046 -10.10 -37.06 0.10
CA LEU A 1046 -9.24 -37.99 -0.62
C LEU A 1046 -8.44 -38.90 0.32
N ALA A 1047 -8.00 -38.36 1.45
CA ALA A 1047 -7.18 -39.05 2.43
C ALA A 1047 -7.99 -40.04 3.29
N GLU A 1048 -7.31 -41.04 3.85
CA GLU A 1048 -7.89 -41.87 4.90
C GLU A 1048 -8.27 -41.02 6.12
N ARG A 1049 -9.52 -41.11 6.58
CA ARG A 1049 -10.05 -40.24 7.66
C ARG A 1049 -9.22 -40.28 8.94
N GLU A 1050 -8.73 -41.46 9.34
CA GLU A 1050 -7.88 -41.61 10.54
C GLU A 1050 -6.52 -40.92 10.40
N ARG A 1051 -5.94 -40.92 9.19
CA ARG A 1051 -4.67 -40.22 8.92
C ARG A 1051 -4.90 -38.72 8.81
N ALA A 1052 -5.98 -38.28 8.18
CA ALA A 1052 -6.35 -36.87 8.11
C ALA A 1052 -6.60 -36.26 9.51
N ASP A 1053 -7.28 -36.98 10.41
CA ASP A 1053 -7.47 -36.52 11.80
C ASP A 1053 -6.15 -36.48 12.59
N ARG A 1054 -5.28 -37.47 12.38
CA ARG A 1054 -3.93 -37.47 12.97
C ARG A 1054 -3.08 -36.30 12.45
N ALA A 1055 -3.12 -36.04 11.15
CA ALA A 1055 -2.41 -34.92 10.52
C ALA A 1055 -2.88 -33.58 11.08
N MET A 1056 -4.19 -33.39 11.26
CA MET A 1056 -4.75 -32.19 11.90
C MET A 1056 -4.34 -32.06 13.37
N SER A 1057 -4.27 -33.17 14.11
CA SER A 1057 -3.78 -33.16 15.49
C SER A 1057 -2.30 -32.76 15.57
N SER A 1058 -1.46 -33.27 14.66
CA SER A 1058 -0.07 -32.84 14.55
C SER A 1058 0.05 -31.37 14.14
N ALA A 1059 -0.75 -30.91 13.18
CA ALA A 1059 -0.76 -29.51 12.76
C ALA A 1059 -1.08 -28.58 13.93
N LEU A 1060 -2.12 -28.87 14.72
CA LEU A 1060 -2.46 -28.06 15.89
C LEU A 1060 -1.35 -28.11 16.97
N ALA A 1061 -0.75 -29.26 17.22
CA ALA A 1061 0.31 -29.39 18.22
C ALA A 1061 1.58 -28.59 17.85
N GLU A 1062 1.88 -28.48 16.56
CA GLU A 1062 3.12 -27.87 16.06
C GLU A 1062 2.96 -26.40 15.65
N LEU A 1063 1.80 -26.03 15.11
CA LEU A 1063 1.58 -24.72 14.48
C LEU A 1063 0.76 -23.75 15.33
N LEU A 1064 -0.04 -24.24 16.28
CA LEU A 1064 -0.80 -23.37 17.17
C LEU A 1064 0.15 -22.69 18.16
N LEU A 1065 0.10 -21.36 18.23
CA LEU A 1065 0.87 -20.57 19.18
C LEU A 1065 -0.09 -19.88 20.16
N PRO A 1066 -0.33 -20.46 21.35
CA PRO A 1066 -1.29 -19.93 22.32
C PRO A 1066 -0.96 -18.50 22.78
N GLU A 1067 0.32 -18.20 23.01
CA GLU A 1067 0.76 -16.90 23.51
C GLU A 1067 0.46 -15.76 22.52
N GLY A 1068 0.49 -16.07 21.22
CA GLY A 1068 0.17 -15.14 20.13
C GLY A 1068 -1.28 -15.20 19.67
N ARG A 1069 -2.11 -16.12 20.20
CA ARG A 1069 -3.47 -16.42 19.71
C ARG A 1069 -3.51 -16.57 18.18
N LEU A 1070 -2.60 -17.38 17.63
CA LEU A 1070 -2.46 -17.54 16.18
C LEU A 1070 -2.10 -18.97 15.77
N LEU A 1071 -2.37 -19.33 14.52
CA LEU A 1071 -1.99 -20.60 13.89
C LEU A 1071 -1.01 -20.34 12.74
N ARG A 1072 0.23 -20.77 12.90
CA ARG A 1072 1.29 -20.59 11.88
C ARG A 1072 0.97 -21.37 10.60
N LEU A 1073 1.43 -20.86 9.46
CA LEU A 1073 1.34 -21.54 8.18
C LEU A 1073 2.27 -22.76 8.11
N LEU A 1074 3.49 -22.60 8.61
CA LEU A 1074 4.53 -23.61 8.62
C LEU A 1074 5.48 -23.40 9.81
N THR A 1075 6.21 -24.44 10.20
CA THR A 1075 7.24 -24.33 11.24
C THR A 1075 8.32 -25.43 11.11
N PRO A 1076 9.58 -25.15 11.49
CA PRO A 1076 10.17 -23.81 11.63
C PRO A 1076 10.13 -23.01 10.32
N PRO A 1077 10.19 -21.67 10.35
CA PRO A 1077 10.29 -20.84 9.14
C PRO A 1077 11.58 -21.12 8.36
N PHE A 1078 11.59 -20.78 7.07
CA PHE A 1078 12.79 -20.81 6.25
C PHE A 1078 13.74 -19.66 6.61
N ASP A 1079 15.04 -19.94 6.70
CA ASP A 1079 16.08 -18.92 6.90
C ASP A 1079 17.33 -19.23 6.07
N GLU A 1080 17.98 -20.36 6.34
CA GLU A 1080 19.23 -20.79 5.69
C GLU A 1080 19.09 -22.14 4.95
N SER A 1081 17.86 -22.53 4.59
CA SER A 1081 17.57 -23.78 3.88
C SER A 1081 18.56 -24.09 2.75
N PRO A 1082 19.09 -25.34 2.69
CA PRO A 1082 20.02 -25.78 1.64
C PRO A 1082 19.35 -25.96 0.27
N HIS A 1083 18.03 -26.18 0.24
CA HIS A 1083 17.22 -26.17 -0.98
C HIS A 1083 16.52 -24.81 -1.12
N ASP A 1084 16.32 -24.34 -2.35
CA ASP A 1084 15.73 -23.02 -2.61
C ASP A 1084 14.20 -23.15 -2.77
N PRO A 1085 13.39 -22.84 -1.74
CA PRO A 1085 11.93 -22.91 -1.86
C PRO A 1085 11.39 -21.80 -2.75
N GLY A 1086 12.13 -20.70 -2.95
CA GLY A 1086 11.65 -19.48 -3.59
C GLY A 1086 11.77 -18.26 -2.68
N TYR A 1087 11.11 -17.17 -3.08
CA TYR A 1087 11.26 -15.89 -2.38
C TYR A 1087 10.72 -15.88 -0.95
N ILE A 1088 9.98 -16.91 -0.52
CA ILE A 1088 9.54 -17.08 0.88
C ILE A 1088 10.70 -17.01 1.88
N GLN A 1089 11.86 -17.57 1.54
CA GLN A 1089 13.07 -17.52 2.39
C GLN A 1089 13.66 -16.10 2.49
N GLY A 1090 13.30 -15.21 1.55
CA GLY A 1090 13.68 -13.81 1.54
C GLY A 1090 12.94 -12.98 2.60
N TYR A 1091 11.75 -13.42 3.05
CA TYR A 1091 11.08 -12.79 4.19
C TYR A 1091 11.86 -13.02 5.48
N VAL A 1092 11.77 -12.06 6.40
CA VAL A 1092 12.19 -12.27 7.79
C VAL A 1092 11.41 -13.48 8.37
N PRO A 1093 12.09 -14.43 9.03
CA PRO A 1093 11.43 -15.60 9.64
C PRO A 1093 10.31 -15.22 10.63
N GLY A 1094 9.15 -15.88 10.53
CA GLY A 1094 7.97 -15.69 11.37
C GLY A 1094 7.02 -14.57 10.92
N ILE A 1095 7.24 -14.01 9.73
CA ILE A 1095 6.44 -12.96 9.10
C ILE A 1095 5.75 -13.53 7.86
N ARG A 1096 4.49 -13.14 7.63
CA ARG A 1096 3.73 -13.49 6.42
C ARG A 1096 3.71 -15.01 6.16
N GLU A 1097 3.89 -15.46 4.92
CA GLU A 1097 3.88 -16.87 4.55
C GLU A 1097 5.06 -17.65 5.18
N ASN A 1098 6.15 -16.97 5.56
CA ASN A 1098 7.33 -17.60 6.15
C ASN A 1098 7.18 -17.81 7.67
N GLY A 1099 6.24 -18.65 8.07
CA GLY A 1099 6.02 -19.05 9.47
C GLY A 1099 5.20 -18.08 10.33
N GLY A 1100 4.63 -17.03 9.74
CA GLY A 1100 3.53 -16.29 10.35
C GLY A 1100 2.21 -17.06 10.24
N GLN A 1101 1.14 -16.55 10.86
CA GLN A 1101 -0.22 -16.97 10.49
C GLN A 1101 -0.57 -16.33 9.16
N TYR A 1102 -0.97 -17.13 8.19
CA TYR A 1102 -1.66 -16.64 7.01
C TYR A 1102 -3.15 -16.97 7.17
N THR A 1103 -3.96 -15.97 7.49
CA THR A 1103 -5.33 -16.14 7.98
C THR A 1103 -6.19 -16.96 7.01
N HIS A 1104 -5.98 -16.79 5.70
CA HIS A 1104 -6.66 -17.56 4.68
C HIS A 1104 -6.45 -19.08 4.87
N ALA A 1105 -5.21 -19.56 5.04
CA ALA A 1105 -4.96 -20.98 5.28
C ALA A 1105 -5.49 -21.45 6.64
N ALA A 1106 -5.45 -20.58 7.66
CA ALA A 1106 -6.03 -20.89 8.97
C ALA A 1106 -7.56 -21.07 8.92
N THR A 1107 -8.28 -20.39 8.01
CA THR A 1107 -9.71 -20.67 7.80
C THR A 1107 -9.96 -22.08 7.26
N TRP A 1108 -9.07 -22.63 6.43
CA TRP A 1108 -9.17 -24.01 5.97
C TRP A 1108 -8.97 -25.02 7.09
N ALA A 1109 -8.09 -24.72 8.06
CA ALA A 1109 -7.95 -25.55 9.26
C ALA A 1109 -9.24 -25.59 10.08
N ILE A 1110 -9.93 -24.44 10.25
CA ILE A 1110 -11.25 -24.39 10.91
C ILE A 1110 -12.26 -25.28 10.15
N ARG A 1111 -12.31 -25.16 8.82
CA ARG A 1111 -13.18 -26.00 7.99
C ARG A 1111 -12.88 -27.49 8.18
N ALA A 1112 -11.60 -27.87 8.16
CA ALA A 1112 -11.18 -29.25 8.35
C ALA A 1112 -11.60 -29.79 9.73
N LEU A 1113 -11.41 -29.01 10.81
CA LEU A 1113 -11.87 -29.39 12.15
C LEU A 1113 -13.39 -29.58 12.21
N ALA A 1114 -14.15 -28.69 11.54
CA ALA A 1114 -15.59 -28.81 11.45
C ALA A 1114 -16.02 -30.08 10.69
N GLU A 1115 -15.35 -30.42 9.59
CA GLU A 1115 -15.63 -31.62 8.79
C GLU A 1115 -15.20 -32.93 9.50
N LEU A 1116 -14.28 -32.86 10.46
CA LEU A 1116 -13.93 -33.95 11.38
C LEU A 1116 -14.84 -34.05 12.61
N ASP A 1117 -15.86 -33.18 12.71
CA ASP A 1117 -16.76 -33.05 13.86
C ASP A 1117 -16.06 -32.64 15.18
N ARG A 1118 -14.85 -32.08 15.09
CA ARG A 1118 -14.05 -31.48 16.18
C ARG A 1118 -14.52 -30.05 16.49
N ARG A 1119 -15.81 -29.95 16.82
CA ARG A 1119 -16.60 -28.71 16.89
C ARG A 1119 -16.04 -27.67 17.88
N ASP A 1120 -15.66 -28.09 19.08
CA ASP A 1120 -15.14 -27.19 20.11
C ASP A 1120 -13.78 -26.59 19.69
N GLU A 1121 -12.91 -27.39 19.07
CA GLU A 1121 -11.61 -26.93 18.57
C GLU A 1121 -11.76 -26.00 17.37
N ALA A 1122 -12.71 -26.29 16.46
CA ALA A 1122 -13.01 -25.43 15.33
C ALA A 1122 -13.42 -24.01 15.78
N PHE A 1123 -14.27 -23.91 16.80
CA PHE A 1123 -14.70 -22.62 17.36
C PHE A 1123 -13.63 -21.95 18.22
N SER A 1124 -12.84 -22.72 18.97
CA SER A 1124 -11.70 -22.16 19.69
C SER A 1124 -10.70 -21.50 18.74
N LEU A 1125 -10.40 -22.13 17.59
CA LEU A 1125 -9.55 -21.55 16.56
C LEU A 1125 -10.24 -20.39 15.83
N LEU A 1126 -11.54 -20.48 15.56
CA LEU A 1126 -12.30 -19.36 14.98
C LEU A 1126 -12.15 -18.09 15.82
N GLU A 1127 -12.32 -18.19 17.14
CA GLU A 1127 -12.22 -17.03 18.03
C GLU A 1127 -10.84 -16.36 17.96
N THR A 1128 -9.75 -17.13 17.80
CA THR A 1128 -8.40 -16.56 17.62
C THR A 1128 -8.20 -15.89 16.26
N LEU A 1129 -9.06 -16.14 15.28
CA LEU A 1129 -9.02 -15.48 13.97
C LEU A 1129 -9.86 -14.20 13.91
N LEU A 1130 -10.77 -13.97 14.86
CA LEU A 1130 -11.63 -12.78 14.85
C LEU A 1130 -10.83 -11.53 15.24
N PRO A 1131 -10.79 -10.48 14.40
CA PRO A 1131 -10.06 -9.24 14.70
C PRO A 1131 -10.46 -8.60 16.03
N VAL A 1132 -11.75 -8.62 16.37
CA VAL A 1132 -12.27 -8.09 17.63
C VAL A 1132 -11.78 -8.86 18.87
N THR A 1133 -11.38 -10.12 18.73
CA THR A 1133 -10.78 -10.90 19.83
C THR A 1133 -9.36 -10.44 20.15
N HIS A 1134 -8.68 -9.81 19.20
CA HIS A 1134 -7.35 -9.24 19.38
C HIS A 1134 -7.36 -7.79 19.87
N ALA A 1135 -8.53 -7.23 20.13
CA ALA A 1135 -8.69 -5.81 20.44
C ALA A 1135 -9.80 -5.58 21.47
N ARG A 1136 -9.83 -6.38 22.55
CA ARG A 1136 -10.81 -6.24 23.64
C ARG A 1136 -10.37 -5.21 24.68
N SER A 1137 -9.09 -4.82 24.67
CA SER A 1137 -8.52 -3.80 25.55
C SER A 1137 -7.45 -2.98 24.83
N LEU A 1138 -7.01 -1.88 25.45
CA LEU A 1138 -5.92 -1.04 24.94
C LEU A 1138 -4.59 -1.81 24.79
N ASP A 1139 -4.26 -2.69 25.74
CA ASP A 1139 -3.04 -3.49 25.69
C ASP A 1139 -3.05 -4.48 24.52
N GLU A 1140 -4.21 -5.11 24.27
CA GLU A 1140 -4.36 -6.00 23.11
C GLU A 1140 -4.30 -5.23 21.79
N ILE A 1141 -4.89 -4.02 21.73
CA ILE A 1141 -4.77 -3.12 20.58
C ILE A 1141 -3.31 -2.72 20.32
N ASP A 1142 -2.53 -2.46 21.36
CA ASP A 1142 -1.12 -2.10 21.21
C ASP A 1142 -0.27 -3.27 20.68
N ILE A 1143 -0.71 -4.52 20.88
CA ILE A 1143 -0.13 -5.73 20.27
C ILE A 1143 -0.63 -5.89 18.83
N TYR A 1144 -1.94 -5.92 18.61
CA TYR A 1144 -2.55 -6.22 17.31
C TYR A 1144 -2.36 -5.10 16.28
N ARG A 1145 -2.34 -3.84 16.74
CA ARG A 1145 -2.13 -2.58 16.01
C ARG A 1145 -3.22 -2.18 15.01
N VAL A 1146 -3.69 -3.12 14.20
CA VAL A 1146 -4.54 -2.86 13.03
C VAL A 1146 -6.04 -2.89 13.36
N GLU A 1147 -6.89 -2.73 12.34
CA GLU A 1147 -8.34 -2.57 12.49
C GLU A 1147 -9.03 -3.77 13.16
N PRO A 1148 -9.87 -3.55 14.19
CA PRO A 1148 -10.61 -4.63 14.87
C PRO A 1148 -11.94 -5.03 14.20
N TYR A 1149 -12.28 -4.40 13.08
CA TYR A 1149 -13.55 -4.58 12.36
C TYR A 1149 -13.38 -5.20 10.96
N VAL A 1150 -12.15 -5.50 10.54
CA VAL A 1150 -11.86 -6.22 9.28
C VAL A 1150 -10.76 -7.25 9.47
N VAL A 1151 -10.79 -8.30 8.64
CA VAL A 1151 -9.84 -9.41 8.73
C VAL A 1151 -8.49 -9.01 8.14
N ALA A 1152 -7.42 -9.30 8.88
CA ALA A 1152 -6.05 -9.22 8.42
C ALA A 1152 -5.67 -10.47 7.60
N ALA A 1153 -4.88 -10.27 6.55
CA ALA A 1153 -4.31 -11.34 5.73
C ALA A 1153 -3.41 -12.26 6.58
N ASP A 1154 -2.72 -11.67 7.54
CA ASP A 1154 -1.67 -12.34 8.30
C ASP A 1154 -1.50 -11.77 9.72
N VAL A 1155 -0.94 -12.59 10.61
CA VAL A 1155 -0.56 -12.23 11.99
C VAL A 1155 0.84 -12.77 12.28
N TYR A 1156 1.71 -11.93 12.83
CA TYR A 1156 3.13 -12.25 12.98
C TYR A 1156 3.42 -13.12 14.20
N ALA A 1157 4.38 -14.03 14.05
CA ALA A 1157 4.67 -15.09 15.02
C ALA A 1157 6.08 -15.02 15.64
N VAL A 1158 6.83 -13.94 15.36
CA VAL A 1158 8.21 -13.72 15.84
C VAL A 1158 8.30 -12.46 16.69
N ALA A 1159 9.13 -12.50 17.74
CA ALA A 1159 9.40 -11.34 18.58
C ALA A 1159 10.13 -10.24 17.79
N PRO A 1160 9.88 -8.95 18.06
CA PRO A 1160 8.94 -8.41 19.06
C PRO A 1160 7.49 -8.25 18.56
N HIS A 1161 7.12 -8.84 17.41
CA HIS A 1161 5.83 -8.64 16.74
C HIS A 1161 4.80 -9.75 16.98
N VAL A 1162 5.02 -10.66 17.94
CA VAL A 1162 4.09 -11.77 18.21
C VAL A 1162 2.68 -11.24 18.46
N GLY A 1163 1.70 -11.70 17.67
CA GLY A 1163 0.29 -11.29 17.78
C GLY A 1163 -0.06 -9.98 17.03
N ARG A 1164 0.91 -9.32 16.41
CA ARG A 1164 0.66 -8.12 15.59
C ARG A 1164 0.00 -8.49 14.27
N GLY A 1165 -1.10 -7.81 13.94
CA GLY A 1165 -1.75 -7.93 12.65
C GLY A 1165 -0.91 -7.32 11.53
N GLY A 1166 -0.87 -8.01 10.40
CA GLY A 1166 -0.21 -7.57 9.17
C GLY A 1166 -1.14 -6.77 8.27
N TRP A 1167 -1.30 -7.18 7.02
CA TRP A 1167 -2.06 -6.38 6.04
C TRP A 1167 -3.57 -6.59 6.19
N THR A 1168 -4.32 -5.54 6.50
CA THR A 1168 -5.79 -5.56 6.58
C THR A 1168 -6.46 -5.27 5.23
N TRP A 1169 -7.77 -5.54 5.16
CA TRP A 1169 -8.65 -5.29 4.00
C TRP A 1169 -8.37 -6.17 2.77
N TYR A 1170 -7.21 -6.04 2.13
CA TYR A 1170 -6.88 -6.69 0.87
C TYR A 1170 -6.47 -8.15 1.07
N THR A 1171 -7.43 -9.02 1.40
CA THR A 1171 -7.20 -10.47 1.56
C THR A 1171 -8.43 -11.31 1.21
N GLY A 1172 -8.20 -12.48 0.60
CA GLY A 1172 -9.24 -13.51 0.40
C GLY A 1172 -9.71 -14.17 1.70
N SER A 1173 -9.03 -13.89 2.82
CA SER A 1173 -9.40 -14.40 4.15
C SER A 1173 -10.81 -13.99 4.56
N ALA A 1174 -11.29 -12.82 4.14
CA ALA A 1174 -12.64 -12.36 4.45
C ALA A 1174 -13.72 -13.25 3.79
N GLY A 1175 -13.53 -13.58 2.51
CA GLY A 1175 -14.43 -14.47 1.77
C GLY A 1175 -14.41 -15.88 2.36
N TRP A 1176 -13.24 -16.43 2.63
CA TRP A 1176 -13.14 -17.74 3.24
C TRP A 1176 -13.68 -17.80 4.66
N LEU A 1177 -13.41 -16.82 5.51
CA LEU A 1177 -13.97 -16.79 6.86
C LEU A 1177 -15.51 -16.75 6.82
N TYR A 1178 -16.10 -15.95 5.94
CA TYR A 1178 -17.54 -15.90 5.73
C TYR A 1178 -18.09 -17.28 5.33
N ARG A 1179 -17.48 -17.91 4.33
CA ARG A 1179 -17.88 -19.24 3.84
C ARG A 1179 -17.72 -20.32 4.91
N VAL A 1180 -16.61 -20.35 5.63
CA VAL A 1180 -16.37 -21.34 6.68
C VAL A 1180 -17.42 -21.22 7.78
N VAL A 1181 -17.75 -20.00 8.20
CA VAL A 1181 -18.77 -19.79 9.23
C VAL A 1181 -20.15 -20.20 8.71
N VAL A 1182 -20.58 -19.70 7.56
CA VAL A 1182 -21.93 -19.93 7.03
C VAL A 1182 -22.09 -21.38 6.56
N GLU A 1183 -21.18 -21.89 5.74
CA GLU A 1183 -21.29 -23.18 5.07
C GLU A 1183 -20.79 -24.36 5.92
N SER A 1184 -19.72 -24.18 6.71
CA SER A 1184 -19.04 -25.30 7.38
C SER A 1184 -19.37 -25.41 8.87
N LEU A 1185 -19.57 -24.30 9.57
CA LEU A 1185 -19.88 -24.28 11.01
C LEU A 1185 -21.38 -24.22 11.29
N LEU A 1186 -22.08 -23.23 10.73
CA LEU A 1186 -23.53 -23.15 10.80
C LEU A 1186 -24.21 -24.16 9.86
N GLY A 1187 -23.49 -24.56 8.82
CA GLY A 1187 -23.83 -25.70 7.98
C GLY A 1187 -24.86 -25.41 6.89
N LEU A 1188 -25.01 -24.14 6.48
CA LEU A 1188 -25.96 -23.73 5.45
C LEU A 1188 -25.40 -23.99 4.05
N SER A 1189 -26.09 -24.80 3.27
CA SER A 1189 -25.83 -24.97 1.84
C SER A 1189 -27.12 -25.05 1.03
N ILE A 1190 -27.00 -24.85 -0.28
CA ILE A 1190 -28.07 -25.06 -1.24
C ILE A 1190 -27.64 -26.18 -2.18
N GLU A 1191 -28.51 -27.16 -2.37
CA GLU A 1191 -28.32 -28.26 -3.32
C GLU A 1191 -29.06 -27.99 -4.63
N ALA A 1192 -28.33 -27.98 -5.73
CA ALA A 1192 -28.77 -27.72 -7.10
C ALA A 1192 -29.74 -26.52 -7.26
N GLY A 1193 -29.62 -25.47 -6.44
CA GLY A 1193 -30.55 -24.33 -6.41
C GLY A 1193 -31.98 -24.67 -5.95
N ARG A 1194 -32.23 -25.87 -5.42
CA ARG A 1194 -33.58 -26.42 -5.19
C ARG A 1194 -33.90 -26.76 -3.74
N ARG A 1195 -32.90 -27.10 -2.94
CA ARG A 1195 -33.09 -27.56 -1.55
C ARG A 1195 -32.12 -26.84 -0.63
N ILE A 1196 -32.63 -26.27 0.47
CA ILE A 1196 -31.78 -25.78 1.54
C ILE A 1196 -31.40 -26.97 2.41
N VAL A 1197 -30.12 -27.07 2.76
CA VAL A 1197 -29.58 -28.04 3.71
C VAL A 1197 -28.94 -27.30 4.87
N LEU A 1198 -29.23 -27.76 6.09
CA LEU A 1198 -28.61 -27.25 7.30
C LEU A 1198 -27.99 -28.40 8.11
N ARG A 1199 -26.66 -28.36 8.27
CA ARG A 1199 -25.86 -29.28 9.09
C ARG A 1199 -25.06 -28.53 10.17
N PRO A 1200 -25.69 -28.10 11.26
CA PRO A 1200 -24.99 -27.37 12.31
C PRO A 1200 -23.87 -28.17 12.95
N ARG A 1201 -22.69 -27.56 13.08
CA ARG A 1201 -21.48 -28.10 13.72
C ARG A 1201 -20.99 -27.13 14.79
N ILE A 1202 -21.89 -26.78 15.71
CA ILE A 1202 -21.64 -25.83 16.79
C ILE A 1202 -21.08 -26.54 18.04
N PRO A 1203 -20.43 -25.80 18.97
CA PRO A 1203 -19.98 -26.35 20.25
C PRO A 1203 -21.12 -26.93 21.06
N ASP A 1204 -20.85 -27.97 21.84
CA ASP A 1204 -21.86 -28.60 22.71
C ASP A 1204 -22.41 -27.59 23.75
N ALA A 1205 -21.59 -26.60 24.14
CA ALA A 1205 -21.95 -25.55 25.09
C ALA A 1205 -22.89 -24.47 24.51
N TRP A 1206 -23.05 -24.37 23.19
CA TRP A 1206 -23.96 -23.38 22.60
C TRP A 1206 -25.41 -23.79 22.81
N PRO A 1207 -26.30 -22.87 23.27
CA PRO A 1207 -27.73 -23.16 23.40
C PRO A 1207 -28.44 -23.30 22.05
N GLY A 1208 -27.80 -22.82 20.97
CA GLY A 1208 -28.39 -22.71 19.64
C GLY A 1208 -27.95 -21.41 18.95
N PHE A 1209 -28.53 -21.13 17.80
CA PHE A 1209 -28.36 -19.87 17.05
C PHE A 1209 -29.59 -19.61 16.18
N THR A 1210 -29.70 -18.40 15.63
CA THR A 1210 -30.68 -18.09 14.57
C THR A 1210 -29.99 -17.67 13.30
N LEU A 1211 -30.61 -17.98 12.17
CA LEU A 1211 -30.18 -17.59 10.83
C LEU A 1211 -31.39 -17.08 10.05
N GLU A 1212 -31.26 -15.91 9.44
CA GLU A 1212 -32.19 -15.41 8.44
C GLU A 1212 -31.55 -15.54 7.06
N LEU A 1213 -32.28 -16.16 6.11
CA LEU A 1213 -31.87 -16.28 4.72
C LEU A 1213 -32.91 -15.61 3.83
N LYS A 1214 -32.48 -14.64 3.02
CA LYS A 1214 -33.29 -13.99 1.98
C LYS A 1214 -32.78 -14.41 0.61
N LEU A 1215 -33.66 -14.99 -0.20
CA LEU A 1215 -33.29 -15.51 -1.52
C LEU A 1215 -33.05 -14.37 -2.54
N PRO A 1216 -32.10 -14.53 -3.50
CA PRO A 1216 -31.78 -13.52 -4.51
C PRO A 1216 -32.96 -13.07 -5.40
N ALA A 1217 -33.92 -13.94 -5.69
CA ALA A 1217 -35.10 -13.65 -6.51
C ALA A 1217 -36.17 -12.75 -5.82
N GLY A 1218 -35.93 -12.35 -4.57
CA GLY A 1218 -36.51 -11.15 -3.97
C GLY A 1218 -38.00 -11.20 -3.62
N ALA A 1219 -38.37 -12.02 -2.62
CA ALA A 1219 -39.37 -11.70 -1.58
C ALA A 1219 -39.39 -12.78 -0.48
N THR A 1220 -39.11 -14.04 -0.83
CA THR A 1220 -39.11 -15.15 0.13
C THR A 1220 -37.95 -15.06 1.13
N ARG A 1221 -38.25 -15.35 2.39
CA ARG A 1221 -37.31 -15.37 3.51
C ARG A 1221 -37.48 -16.66 4.32
N TYR A 1222 -36.41 -17.14 4.92
CA TYR A 1222 -36.43 -18.23 5.90
C TYR A 1222 -35.90 -17.70 7.23
N GLY A 1223 -36.74 -17.73 8.27
CA GLY A 1223 -36.33 -17.53 9.66
C GLY A 1223 -36.01 -18.88 10.29
N ILE A 1224 -34.73 -19.17 10.50
CA ILE A 1224 -34.24 -20.47 10.97
C ILE A 1224 -33.80 -20.35 12.42
N ARG A 1225 -34.39 -21.16 13.30
CA ARG A 1225 -34.01 -21.27 14.71
C ARG A 1225 -33.47 -22.66 15.00
N VAL A 1226 -32.20 -22.73 15.38
CA VAL A 1226 -31.53 -23.96 15.81
C VAL A 1226 -31.42 -23.93 17.33
N SER A 1227 -31.87 -24.98 18.00
CA SER A 1227 -31.76 -25.15 19.45
C SER A 1227 -31.00 -26.42 19.82
N ASN A 1228 -30.18 -26.34 20.86
CA ASN A 1228 -29.42 -27.45 21.44
C ASN A 1228 -29.84 -27.64 22.92
N PRO A 1229 -31.06 -28.16 23.18
CA PRO A 1229 -31.60 -28.23 24.54
C PRO A 1229 -30.88 -29.24 25.44
N HIS A 1230 -30.15 -30.19 24.85
CA HIS A 1230 -29.45 -31.25 25.57
C HIS A 1230 -27.96 -31.00 25.79
N GLY A 1231 -27.43 -29.87 25.31
CA GLY A 1231 -25.99 -29.60 25.35
C GLY A 1231 -25.16 -30.62 24.56
N ARG A 1232 -25.74 -31.16 23.47
CA ARG A 1232 -25.17 -32.19 22.60
C ARG A 1232 -25.54 -31.85 21.16
N ALA A 1233 -24.60 -31.27 20.42
CA ALA A 1233 -24.83 -30.75 19.08
C ALA A 1233 -24.37 -31.71 17.96
N ALA A 1234 -24.43 -33.02 18.18
CA ALA A 1234 -23.80 -34.01 17.29
C ALA A 1234 -24.52 -34.14 15.94
N ARG A 1235 -25.85 -34.04 15.94
CA ARG A 1235 -26.67 -34.13 14.73
C ARG A 1235 -28.01 -33.44 14.89
N VAL A 1236 -28.68 -33.19 13.77
CA VAL A 1236 -30.10 -32.84 13.76
C VAL A 1236 -30.93 -34.06 14.16
N VAL A 1237 -31.79 -33.91 15.17
CA VAL A 1237 -32.74 -34.93 15.65
C VAL A 1237 -34.19 -34.58 15.31
N ARG A 1238 -34.50 -33.30 15.07
CA ARG A 1238 -35.84 -32.84 14.67
C ARG A 1238 -35.74 -31.60 13.79
N ALA A 1239 -36.58 -31.52 12.76
CA ALA A 1239 -36.74 -30.35 11.90
C ALA A 1239 -38.21 -30.10 11.55
N VAL A 1240 -38.64 -28.85 11.53
CA VAL A 1240 -40.00 -28.42 11.18
C VAL A 1240 -39.93 -27.17 10.30
N VAL A 1241 -40.67 -27.14 9.19
CA VAL A 1241 -40.84 -25.99 8.29
C VAL A 1241 -42.33 -25.65 8.20
N ASP A 1242 -42.75 -24.46 8.63
CA ASP A 1242 -44.16 -24.01 8.62
C ASP A 1242 -45.15 -25.03 9.19
N ALA A 1243 -44.81 -25.60 10.36
CA ALA A 1243 -45.53 -26.67 11.04
C ALA A 1243 -45.49 -28.06 10.38
N THR A 1244 -44.81 -28.23 9.25
CA THR A 1244 -44.57 -29.53 8.60
C THR A 1244 -43.29 -30.17 9.13
N ALA A 1245 -43.38 -31.38 9.66
CA ALA A 1245 -42.20 -32.13 10.12
C ALA A 1245 -41.36 -32.61 8.94
N ILE A 1246 -40.06 -32.38 9.01
CA ILE A 1246 -39.06 -32.84 8.02
C ILE A 1246 -38.21 -33.92 8.68
N ALA A 1247 -38.06 -35.06 8.01
CA ALA A 1247 -37.21 -36.14 8.49
C ALA A 1247 -35.73 -35.74 8.32
N PRO A 1248 -34.91 -35.78 9.39
CA PRO A 1248 -33.48 -35.51 9.26
C PRO A 1248 -32.78 -36.57 8.40
N GLU A 1249 -31.93 -36.15 7.48
CA GLU A 1249 -31.18 -37.00 6.55
C GLU A 1249 -29.69 -36.93 6.89
N ASN A 1250 -29.07 -38.08 7.20
CA ASN A 1250 -27.64 -38.17 7.52
C ASN A 1250 -27.18 -37.13 8.58
N GLY A 1251 -28.02 -36.82 9.56
CA GLY A 1251 -27.73 -35.84 10.61
C GLY A 1251 -27.92 -34.36 10.24
N ALA A 1252 -28.50 -34.06 9.08
CA ALA A 1252 -28.85 -32.71 8.63
C ALA A 1252 -30.37 -32.55 8.43
N ALA A 1253 -30.85 -31.30 8.40
CA ALA A 1253 -32.18 -30.95 7.92
C ALA A 1253 -32.11 -30.53 6.45
N ALA A 1254 -33.03 -30.98 5.61
CA ALA A 1254 -33.09 -30.60 4.20
C ALA A 1254 -34.53 -30.37 3.75
N TRP A 1255 -34.82 -29.23 3.13
CA TRP A 1255 -36.19 -28.87 2.69
C TRP A 1255 -36.18 -28.10 1.37
N PRO A 1256 -37.21 -28.27 0.53
CA PRO A 1256 -37.27 -27.61 -0.78
C PRO A 1256 -37.36 -26.10 -0.64
N ILE A 1257 -36.72 -25.40 -1.58
CA ILE A 1257 -36.85 -23.95 -1.74
C ILE A 1257 -38.20 -23.65 -2.39
N VAL A 1258 -38.98 -22.80 -1.72
CA VAL A 1258 -40.18 -22.16 -2.26
C VAL A 1258 -39.87 -20.71 -2.59
N ALA A 1259 -40.42 -20.19 -3.70
CA ALA A 1259 -40.25 -18.81 -4.16
C ALA A 1259 -41.62 -18.12 -4.31
N ASP A 1260 -42.32 -17.96 -3.20
CA ASP A 1260 -43.70 -17.43 -3.11
C ASP A 1260 -43.79 -16.00 -2.54
N GLY A 1261 -42.67 -15.44 -2.12
CA GLY A 1261 -42.56 -14.15 -1.47
C GLY A 1261 -42.87 -14.11 0.04
N ALA A 1262 -43.09 -15.25 0.69
CA ALA A 1262 -43.46 -15.34 2.10
C ALA A 1262 -42.25 -15.45 3.05
N LEU A 1263 -42.50 -15.30 4.35
CA LEU A 1263 -41.57 -15.71 5.40
C LEU A 1263 -41.92 -17.15 5.82
N HIS A 1264 -40.96 -18.06 5.69
CA HIS A 1264 -41.04 -19.43 6.18
C HIS A 1264 -40.29 -19.57 7.51
N GLU A 1265 -40.91 -20.21 8.49
CA GLU A 1265 -40.35 -20.43 9.81
C GLU A 1265 -39.80 -21.86 9.92
N VAL A 1266 -38.49 -21.98 10.20
CA VAL A 1266 -37.79 -23.26 10.31
C VAL A 1266 -37.29 -23.44 11.74
N ARG A 1267 -37.63 -24.58 12.36
CA ARG A 1267 -37.18 -24.94 13.71
C ARG A 1267 -36.42 -26.26 13.68
N ILE A 1268 -35.19 -26.24 14.20
CA ILE A 1268 -34.28 -27.38 14.19
C ILE A 1268 -33.79 -27.65 15.61
N GLU A 1269 -33.80 -28.92 16.01
CA GLU A 1269 -33.32 -29.39 17.30
C GLU A 1269 -32.10 -30.29 17.11
N LEU A 1270 -31.03 -30.01 17.85
CA LEU A 1270 -29.83 -30.81 17.89
C LEU A 1270 -29.86 -31.79 19.07
N GLY A 1271 -29.21 -32.93 18.91
CA GLY A 1271 -29.13 -33.97 19.93
C GLY A 1271 -27.92 -34.89 19.78
N PRO A 1272 -27.81 -35.90 20.66
CA PRO A 1272 -26.71 -36.87 20.65
C PRO A 1272 -26.74 -37.76 19.41
N GLU A 1273 -25.66 -38.53 19.19
CA GLU A 1273 -25.67 -39.60 18.19
C GLU A 1273 -26.79 -40.62 18.49
N ALA A 1274 -27.36 -41.21 17.45
CA ALA A 1274 -28.36 -42.26 17.62
C ALA A 1274 -27.64 -43.50 18.16
N SER A 1275 -28.07 -43.96 19.33
CA SER A 1275 -27.56 -45.17 20.00
C SER A 1275 -27.74 -46.44 19.19
#